data_AF-A0A7V2RKI2-F1
#
_entry.id   AF-A0A7V2RKI2-F1
#
_cell.length_a   1.000
_cell.length_b   1.000
_cell.length_c   1.000
_cell.angle_alpha   90.00
_cell.angle_beta   90.00
_cell.angle_gamma   90.00
#
_symmetry.space_group_name_H-M   'P 1'
#
loop_
_entity.id
_entity.type
_entity.pdbx_description
1 polymer ?
#
loop_
_entity_poly.entity_id
_entity_poly.type
_entity_poly.pdbx_seq_one_letter_code
_entity_poly.pdbx_strand_id
1 'polypeptide(L)'
;MKKTLTFFLLVFASTILLSQNDDRIAKTKTPLSDIPQIKMPAQDNEALLSAEMQRRGPGIAPRFAINIEVDISPKTHGTWETLANGKAVWRLRIFSEGAKSLNLGFTKYVMPRGGSLILYSPDYERVIGPFTPADNEGHEQLWTPVLEGEELVIEVQVPAGNKDLLALQLKYVNHDFMGFSQVVSGSCNLDVICGGADGWEIVDAYRDIIQSVAVISTGGGTFCTGFLVNNARQDCTPYFMTANHCGINNGNAPSLVTFWNFENSTCRQPNSPQSGVAGDGSMNDFNTGAIFRAGWGDSDFTLVELDDPVSETADAFFAGWSAEDFAPQDTVIGIHHPSTDEKRISFEFEPTYIGDYFGYDPNPNGNHIAIPDWDVGTTEGGSSGSPLFNNQKRVVGQLHGGGAACGNDQSDFYGWFHTSWEGGGTPTTRLKDWLDPDGTGIIVLDGRSQLQCSFFVAAAPSIVEICTPDEVEFEVIASENFEADVNLSVSNLPGGLTATFAQNPIAPGDTTTLTIGNTASIGPGTYNFSVDGTDGTNSNFSQLVLTTFGAVPQAANLIAPSDGATGTTTLPDFVWDNETGATYTLQVATDPAFADLVFTETGIAAGQLQSPLALMTTQQYYWRVVGSNVCGEGVMSPVFSFTTAAIFCAPLAAADLPIAISSVGTAAITSTIEVASGGLVDDLNVNNIEIAHTWVGDLRIELTSPSGTTIALLSNPSGGDCQEDDLLLNFDDAAANTYADLNAMCDGVPPAIMGTFQPFQALSGFAGEPVQGTWTLTVYDDVNEDGGSLDNWALEICSTIPNDFSVNPSAIALENCLADSASFTLFTGTAFDATSGVSLSANNLPAGATATFEPNPAAPGSEVNVTISGATETGVFDLEIVADDGANTGTAQVALMLQDVPSPPVANFPTPGGGGISLTPVFDWSASQNANYLLQVATDAGMDSVIFEGTSPEASLSLNDALEFCTQYYWQVSAENGCGSSGFGEVFSFTTEGDLTFAVSPSSLVSCNFGEAEIMLAIGECLDDAGVQLTAEGLPAGASVEFSANPAPAGAQVGVLINLNDVAPGAYTITIAGEDGANSVTETFDLQVEGSAAATSMFEPADGATDVSIEPTFVWEPGTGITNYQFELATDDNFTNIVFETIQAQATLVQPALLEGETLYFWRVTSFNECGGTTPAAFSFTTEITNAAHEVNGSSIEISPNPTGGLLQVKTSGTLQEAIDLTVYSINGIRLLESQLPVGKTDMVLDLSAFPSGIYLLKMKSGKSVQAERIILR
;
A
#
# COMPACT_ATOMS: atom_id res chain seq x y z
N MET A 1 -26.21 -59.69 25.69
CA MET A 1 -26.31 -59.93 24.23
C MET A 1 -27.11 -58.78 23.67
N LYS A 2 -26.46 -57.75 23.14
CA LYS A 2 -25.82 -57.64 21.81
C LYS A 2 -26.83 -57.09 20.79
N LYS A 3 -26.53 -56.07 19.97
CA LYS A 3 -25.38 -55.16 19.84
C LYS A 3 -25.67 -54.31 18.57
N THR A 4 -25.11 -53.10 18.51
CA THR A 4 -24.53 -52.41 17.33
C THR A 4 -25.43 -52.07 16.13
N LEU A 5 -25.60 -50.78 15.80
CA LEU A 5 -24.67 -50.03 14.93
C LEU A 5 -25.11 -48.55 14.83
N THR A 6 -24.50 -47.67 15.63
CA THR A 6 -24.56 -46.21 15.47
C THR A 6 -23.20 -45.66 15.89
N PHE A 7 -22.23 -45.73 14.99
CA PHE A 7 -20.90 -45.13 15.09
C PHE A 7 -20.30 -45.15 13.67
N PHE A 8 -19.62 -44.07 13.27
CA PHE A 8 -19.07 -43.72 11.95
C PHE A 8 -19.99 -42.93 10.99
N LEU A 9 -20.06 -41.61 11.20
CA LEU A 9 -19.67 -40.59 10.21
C LEU A 9 -19.90 -39.21 10.84
N LEU A 10 -18.86 -38.61 11.43
CA LEU A 10 -18.74 -37.16 11.71
C LEU A 10 -17.36 -36.91 12.36
N VAL A 11 -16.32 -37.21 11.59
CA VAL A 11 -14.98 -36.63 11.71
C VAL A 11 -14.58 -36.31 10.27
N PHE A 12 -14.01 -35.12 10.06
CA PHE A 12 -13.77 -34.38 8.80
C PHE A 12 -14.88 -33.40 8.38
N ALA A 13 -14.82 -32.20 8.97
CA ALA A 13 -14.89 -30.94 8.24
C ALA A 13 -14.38 -29.82 9.17
N SER A 14 -13.07 -29.77 9.39
CA SER A 14 -12.38 -28.55 9.79
C SER A 14 -11.79 -27.92 8.53
N THR A 15 -11.96 -26.59 8.44
CA THR A 15 -11.30 -25.56 7.61
C THR A 15 -12.03 -24.95 6.38
N ILE A 16 -12.07 -23.61 6.44
CA ILE A 16 -12.13 -22.51 5.44
C ILE A 16 -13.47 -22.13 4.76
N LEU A 17 -13.97 -20.91 5.05
CA LEU A 17 -14.00 -19.73 4.14
C LEU A 17 -15.04 -18.71 4.64
N LEU A 18 -14.59 -17.53 5.08
CA LEU A 18 -15.34 -16.26 5.03
C LEU A 18 -14.33 -15.11 5.20
N SER A 19 -13.91 -14.53 4.08
CA SER A 19 -13.42 -13.13 3.99
C SER A 19 -13.45 -12.58 2.55
N GLN A 20 -13.59 -13.42 1.51
CA GLN A 20 -13.82 -12.93 0.13
C GLN A 20 -15.29 -12.52 -0.09
N ASN A 21 -15.71 -11.39 0.47
CA ASN A 21 -17.05 -10.81 0.25
C ASN A 21 -17.15 -9.93 -0.99
N ASP A 22 -16.03 -9.52 -1.59
CA ASP A 22 -16.03 -8.70 -2.80
C ASP A 22 -16.22 -9.58 -4.06
N ASP A 23 -17.32 -9.37 -4.78
CA ASP A 23 -17.67 -10.14 -5.98
C ASP A 23 -16.72 -9.88 -7.16
N ARG A 24 -15.85 -8.85 -7.10
CA ARG A 24 -14.80 -8.61 -8.10
C ARG A 24 -13.69 -9.66 -8.01
N ILE A 25 -13.38 -10.15 -6.81
CA ILE A 25 -12.28 -11.09 -6.57
C ILE A 25 -12.69 -12.51 -6.94
N ALA A 26 -11.79 -13.23 -7.62
CA ALA A 26 -12.07 -14.58 -8.08
C ALA A 26 -12.12 -15.57 -6.91
N LYS A 27 -13.23 -16.32 -6.83
CA LYS A 27 -13.36 -17.48 -5.93
C LYS A 27 -12.56 -18.67 -6.47
N THR A 28 -11.28 -18.70 -6.13
CA THR A 28 -10.28 -19.72 -6.54
C THR A 28 -10.20 -20.90 -5.59
N LYS A 29 -9.74 -22.07 -6.06
CA LYS A 29 -9.52 -23.23 -5.19
C LYS A 29 -8.20 -23.17 -4.42
N THR A 30 -7.18 -22.50 -4.98
CA THR A 30 -5.89 -22.36 -4.31
C THR A 30 -6.00 -21.29 -3.21
N PRO A 31 -5.74 -21.61 -1.94
CA PRO A 31 -5.69 -20.64 -0.85
C PRO A 31 -4.61 -19.57 -1.08
N LEU A 32 -4.79 -18.37 -0.53
CA LEU A 32 -3.83 -17.28 -0.68
C LEU A 32 -2.45 -17.62 -0.05
N SER A 33 -2.44 -18.42 1.03
CA SER A 33 -1.21 -18.92 1.67
C SER A 33 -0.30 -19.70 0.72
N ASP A 34 -0.88 -20.31 -0.32
CA ASP A 34 -0.16 -21.16 -1.28
C ASP A 34 0.27 -20.36 -2.53
N ILE A 35 -0.13 -19.08 -2.64
CA ILE A 35 0.29 -18.19 -3.72
C ILE A 35 1.71 -17.70 -3.41
N PRO A 36 2.65 -17.76 -4.38
CA PRO A 36 4.00 -17.26 -4.20
C PRO A 36 4.02 -15.81 -3.75
N GLN A 37 4.81 -15.54 -2.71
CA GLN A 37 5.11 -14.21 -2.21
C GLN A 37 6.53 -13.82 -2.62
N ILE A 38 6.68 -12.64 -3.21
CA ILE A 38 7.98 -12.05 -3.48
C ILE A 38 8.26 -11.02 -2.40
N LYS A 39 9.28 -11.28 -1.59
CA LYS A 39 9.77 -10.35 -0.57
C LYS A 39 10.75 -9.36 -1.22
N MET A 40 10.45 -8.07 -1.08
CA MET A 40 11.33 -6.98 -1.51
C MET A 40 12.53 -6.86 -0.56
N PRO A 41 13.65 -6.26 -1.02
CA PRO A 41 14.75 -5.90 -0.14
C PRO A 41 14.26 -5.02 1.02
N ALA A 42 14.71 -5.33 2.25
CA ALA A 42 14.38 -4.54 3.43
C ALA A 42 14.85 -3.09 3.25
N GLN A 43 14.04 -2.14 3.72
CA GLN A 43 14.33 -0.71 3.69
C GLN A 43 14.48 -0.19 5.12
N ASP A 44 15.31 0.83 5.29
CA ASP A 44 15.48 1.54 6.56
C ASP A 44 14.61 2.81 6.54
N ASN A 45 13.42 2.71 7.11
CA ASN A 45 12.44 3.79 7.05
C ASN A 45 12.86 5.02 7.85
N GLU A 46 13.60 4.83 8.94
CA GLU A 46 14.09 5.94 9.75
C GLU A 46 15.18 6.72 9.01
N ALA A 47 16.10 6.02 8.34
CA ALA A 47 17.12 6.66 7.52
C ALA A 47 16.50 7.38 6.31
N LEU A 48 15.51 6.78 5.65
CA LEU A 48 14.78 7.38 4.53
C LEU A 48 14.00 8.63 4.97
N LEU A 49 13.28 8.56 6.09
CA LEU A 49 12.55 9.68 6.66
C LEU A 49 13.50 10.82 7.04
N SER A 50 14.61 10.52 7.70
CA SER A 50 15.62 11.49 8.08
C SER A 50 16.25 12.18 6.86
N ALA A 51 16.56 11.41 5.81
CA ALA A 51 17.10 11.95 4.56
C ALA A 51 16.08 12.84 3.85
N GLU A 52 14.80 12.48 3.87
CA GLU A 52 13.73 13.28 3.29
C GLU A 52 13.50 14.60 4.06
N MET A 53 13.47 14.56 5.40
CA MET A 53 13.36 15.78 6.22
C MET A 53 14.51 16.74 5.97
N GLN A 54 15.74 16.24 5.72
CA GLN A 54 16.89 17.08 5.37
C GLN A 54 16.81 17.67 3.95
N ARG A 55 16.08 17.01 3.04
CA ARG A 55 15.90 17.45 1.65
C ARG A 55 14.81 18.50 1.51
N ARG A 56 13.81 18.52 2.40
CA ARG A 56 12.69 19.47 2.36
C ARG A 56 13.18 20.92 2.33
N GLY A 57 12.57 21.70 1.45
CA GLY A 57 12.88 23.11 1.28
C GLY A 57 12.03 23.74 0.18
N PRO A 58 12.08 25.06 0.02
CA PRO A 58 11.24 25.75 -0.96
C PRO A 58 11.53 25.31 -2.40
N GLY A 59 10.49 25.06 -3.19
CA GLY A 59 10.59 24.61 -4.58
C GLY A 59 11.08 23.16 -4.74
N ILE A 60 11.02 22.35 -3.67
CA ILE A 60 11.38 20.93 -3.69
C ILE A 60 10.17 20.11 -3.29
N ALA A 61 9.63 19.31 -4.22
CA ALA A 61 8.49 18.46 -3.94
C ALA A 61 8.85 17.34 -2.95
N PRO A 62 8.02 17.08 -1.93
CA PRO A 62 8.27 16.05 -0.92
C PRO A 62 8.10 14.63 -1.47
N ARG A 63 8.80 13.67 -0.84
CA ARG A 63 8.71 12.24 -1.16
C ARG A 63 8.14 11.47 0.02
N PHE A 64 7.33 10.46 -0.28
CA PHE A 64 6.74 9.56 0.71
C PHE A 64 7.22 8.11 0.52
N ALA A 65 7.60 7.74 -0.70
CA ALA A 65 8.06 6.39 -1.02
C ALA A 65 9.37 6.38 -1.83
N ILE A 66 10.06 5.25 -1.78
CA ILE A 66 11.18 4.93 -2.67
C ILE A 66 10.77 3.86 -3.68
N ASN A 67 11.33 3.94 -4.89
CA ASN A 67 11.06 2.97 -5.94
C ASN A 67 12.02 1.78 -5.82
N ILE A 68 11.48 0.57 -5.67
CA ILE A 68 12.23 -0.68 -5.76
C ILE A 68 12.03 -1.26 -7.16
N GLU A 69 13.12 -1.34 -7.93
CA GLU A 69 13.07 -1.89 -9.28
C GLU A 69 12.95 -3.42 -9.27
N VAL A 70 12.02 -3.93 -10.08
CA VAL A 70 11.73 -5.36 -10.24
C VAL A 70 11.56 -5.73 -11.71
N ASP A 71 11.55 -7.03 -12.02
CA ASP A 71 11.25 -7.53 -13.36
C ASP A 71 10.22 -8.67 -13.32
N ILE A 72 8.96 -8.30 -13.07
CA ILE A 72 7.89 -9.25 -12.79
C ILE A 72 6.84 -9.24 -13.91
N SER A 73 6.53 -10.43 -14.44
CA SER A 73 5.46 -10.64 -15.40
C SER A 73 4.69 -11.94 -15.10
N PRO A 74 3.45 -12.10 -15.60
CA PRO A 74 2.73 -13.37 -15.49
C PRO A 74 3.35 -14.55 -16.23
N LYS A 75 4.40 -14.32 -17.04
CA LYS A 75 5.19 -15.37 -17.71
C LYS A 75 6.33 -15.90 -16.84
N THR A 76 6.87 -15.06 -15.95
CA THR A 76 8.04 -15.37 -15.13
C THR A 76 7.68 -15.67 -13.67
N HIS A 77 6.58 -15.10 -13.17
CA HIS A 77 6.18 -15.17 -11.76
C HIS A 77 4.69 -15.47 -11.58
N GLY A 78 4.30 -15.72 -10.33
CA GLY A 78 2.92 -15.91 -9.90
C GLY A 78 2.32 -17.26 -10.32
N THR A 79 1.05 -17.46 -9.97
CA THR A 79 0.36 -18.73 -10.18
C THR A 79 -0.89 -18.54 -11.00
N TRP A 80 -1.06 -19.35 -12.04
CA TRP A 80 -2.27 -19.41 -12.86
C TRP A 80 -3.22 -20.54 -12.42
N GLU A 81 -4.51 -20.24 -12.32
CA GLU A 81 -5.60 -21.20 -12.11
C GLU A 81 -6.69 -20.99 -13.17
N THR A 82 -7.23 -22.07 -13.74
CA THR A 82 -8.39 -21.99 -14.63
C THR A 82 -9.66 -22.32 -13.87
N LEU A 83 -10.61 -21.39 -13.85
CA LEU A 83 -11.90 -21.53 -13.20
C LEU A 83 -12.90 -22.29 -14.07
N ALA A 84 -13.91 -22.89 -13.43
CA ALA A 84 -14.98 -23.63 -14.12
C ALA A 84 -15.83 -22.75 -15.06
N ASN A 85 -15.85 -21.43 -14.85
CA ASN A 85 -16.54 -20.47 -15.70
C ASN A 85 -15.76 -20.09 -16.97
N GLY A 86 -14.58 -20.70 -17.20
CA GLY A 86 -13.75 -20.46 -18.40
C GLY A 86 -12.80 -19.27 -18.32
N LYS A 87 -12.71 -18.58 -17.16
CA LYS A 87 -11.66 -17.59 -16.89
C LYS A 87 -10.37 -18.27 -16.42
N ALA A 88 -9.23 -17.72 -16.81
CA ALA A 88 -7.93 -17.97 -16.20
C ALA A 88 -7.62 -16.82 -15.23
N VAL A 89 -7.20 -17.16 -14.02
CA VAL A 89 -6.86 -16.23 -12.95
C VAL A 89 -5.39 -16.38 -12.62
N TRP A 90 -4.66 -15.28 -12.61
CA TRP A 90 -3.27 -15.21 -12.17
C TRP A 90 -3.18 -14.45 -10.87
N ARG A 91 -2.43 -14.95 -9.90
CA ARG A 91 -2.19 -14.27 -8.62
C ARG A 91 -0.71 -14.25 -8.24
N LEU A 92 -0.30 -13.17 -7.60
CA LEU A 92 1.04 -12.97 -7.03
C LEU A 92 0.93 -12.11 -5.78
N ARG A 93 1.67 -12.46 -4.72
CA ARG A 93 1.78 -11.64 -3.50
C ARG A 93 3.10 -10.86 -3.52
N ILE A 94 3.05 -9.58 -3.17
CA ILE A 94 4.21 -8.70 -3.02
C ILE A 94 4.28 -8.26 -1.57
N PHE A 95 5.42 -8.48 -0.93
CA PHE A 95 5.66 -8.12 0.47
C PHE A 95 6.89 -7.22 0.57
N SER A 96 6.77 -6.10 1.25
CA SER A 96 7.89 -5.22 1.58
C SER A 96 7.84 -4.85 3.06
N GLU A 97 8.66 -5.54 3.84
CA GLU A 97 8.77 -5.40 5.29
C GLU A 97 8.86 -3.94 5.74
N GLY A 98 7.94 -3.51 6.61
CA GLY A 98 7.92 -2.17 7.19
C GLY A 98 7.26 -1.09 6.34
N ALA A 99 6.82 -1.37 5.10
CA ALA A 99 6.15 -0.39 4.26
C ALA A 99 4.81 0.05 4.88
N LYS A 100 4.55 1.37 4.93
CA LYS A 100 3.27 1.92 5.41
C LYS A 100 2.15 1.73 4.39
N SER A 101 2.50 1.81 3.12
CA SER A 101 1.65 1.49 1.97
C SER A 101 2.51 1.02 0.79
N LEU A 102 1.85 0.44 -0.21
CA LEU A 102 2.48 0.01 -1.45
C LEU A 102 1.69 0.56 -2.64
N ASN A 103 2.42 1.00 -3.67
CA ASN A 103 1.85 1.25 -4.98
C ASN A 103 2.78 0.71 -6.07
N LEU A 104 2.25 0.46 -7.27
CA LEU A 104 2.93 -0.28 -8.32
C LEU A 104 3.06 0.56 -9.60
N GLY A 105 4.21 0.48 -10.24
CA GLY A 105 4.47 1.03 -11.57
C GLY A 105 4.65 -0.07 -12.61
N PHE A 106 3.64 -0.26 -13.46
CA PHE A 106 3.71 -1.14 -14.63
C PHE A 106 4.20 -0.34 -15.85
N THR A 107 5.32 -0.74 -16.44
CA THR A 107 5.82 -0.15 -17.69
C THR A 107 5.25 -0.81 -18.94
N LYS A 108 4.46 -1.88 -18.77
CA LYS A 108 3.64 -2.50 -19.81
C LYS A 108 2.33 -2.93 -19.18
N TYR A 109 1.22 -2.38 -19.66
CA TYR A 109 -0.13 -2.75 -19.34
C TYR A 109 -0.94 -2.81 -20.63
N VAL A 110 -1.25 -4.04 -21.07
CA VAL A 110 -2.17 -4.31 -22.18
C VAL A 110 -3.10 -5.42 -21.74
N MET A 111 -4.30 -5.02 -21.32
CA MET A 111 -5.35 -5.91 -20.85
C MET A 111 -6.23 -6.36 -22.03
N PRO A 112 -6.37 -7.67 -22.29
CA PRO A 112 -7.20 -8.15 -23.39
C PRO A 112 -8.70 -8.04 -23.06
N ARG A 113 -9.54 -8.00 -24.10
CA ARG A 113 -11.00 -7.93 -23.95
C ARG A 113 -11.54 -8.98 -22.97
N GLY A 114 -12.33 -8.52 -21.99
CA GLY A 114 -12.92 -9.34 -20.94
C GLY A 114 -11.96 -9.64 -19.78
N GLY A 115 -10.76 -9.07 -19.78
CA GLY A 115 -9.80 -9.14 -18.71
C GLY A 115 -9.96 -8.03 -17.66
N SER A 116 -9.40 -8.25 -16.48
CA SER A 116 -9.31 -7.27 -15.40
C SER A 116 -8.10 -7.52 -14.51
N LEU A 117 -7.50 -6.44 -13.98
CA LEU A 117 -6.49 -6.46 -12.91
C LEU A 117 -7.09 -5.86 -11.65
N ILE A 118 -6.92 -6.53 -10.51
CA ILE A 118 -7.44 -6.12 -9.19
C ILE A 118 -6.27 -6.22 -8.20
N LEU A 119 -6.17 -5.25 -7.31
CA LEU A 119 -5.21 -5.24 -6.21
C LEU A 119 -5.97 -5.33 -4.90
N TYR A 120 -5.48 -6.12 -3.95
CA TYR A 120 -6.12 -6.21 -2.63
C TYR A 120 -5.16 -6.54 -1.50
N SER A 121 -5.51 -6.15 -0.28
CA SER A 121 -4.82 -6.57 0.95
C SER A 121 -5.08 -8.05 1.24
N PRO A 122 -4.16 -8.81 1.86
CA PRO A 122 -4.33 -10.24 2.11
C PRO A 122 -5.57 -10.63 2.95
N ASP A 123 -6.10 -9.69 3.75
CA ASP A 123 -7.34 -9.81 4.53
C ASP A 123 -8.63 -9.54 3.72
N TYR A 124 -8.50 -9.08 2.47
CA TYR A 124 -9.58 -8.70 1.54
C TYR A 124 -10.39 -7.47 1.95
N GLU A 125 -9.93 -6.69 2.92
CA GLU A 125 -10.64 -5.49 3.37
C GLU A 125 -10.46 -4.30 2.41
N ARG A 126 -9.33 -4.22 1.72
CA ARG A 126 -9.01 -3.15 0.77
C ARG A 126 -8.87 -3.71 -0.63
N VAL A 127 -9.60 -3.14 -1.58
CA VAL A 127 -9.67 -3.62 -2.96
C VAL A 127 -9.66 -2.45 -3.95
N ILE A 128 -8.65 -2.39 -4.81
CA ILE A 128 -8.46 -1.38 -5.86
C ILE A 128 -8.70 -2.01 -7.23
N GLY A 129 -9.38 -1.26 -8.11
CA GLY A 129 -9.76 -1.67 -9.46
C GLY A 129 -11.24 -2.11 -9.56
N PRO A 130 -11.63 -2.84 -10.62
CA PRO A 130 -10.75 -3.46 -11.61
C PRO A 130 -10.20 -2.45 -12.62
N PHE A 131 -8.92 -2.56 -12.93
CA PHE A 131 -8.35 -1.99 -14.16
C PHE A 131 -8.68 -2.95 -15.32
N THR A 132 -9.10 -2.42 -16.45
CA THR A 132 -9.73 -3.15 -17.55
C THR A 132 -9.05 -2.81 -18.89
N PRO A 133 -9.57 -3.28 -20.03
CA PRO A 133 -9.11 -2.82 -21.35
C PRO A 133 -9.46 -1.37 -21.67
N ALA A 134 -10.30 -0.71 -20.87
CA ALA A 134 -10.53 0.73 -21.00
C ALA A 134 -9.25 1.51 -20.68
N ASP A 135 -8.52 1.07 -19.67
CA ASP A 135 -7.27 1.64 -19.16
C ASP A 135 -6.03 1.29 -20.03
N ASN A 136 -6.24 0.88 -21.29
CA ASN A 136 -5.16 0.55 -22.20
C ASN A 136 -4.70 1.81 -22.95
N GLU A 137 -3.72 2.50 -22.39
CA GLU A 137 -3.25 3.77 -22.95
C GLU A 137 -2.15 3.63 -24.01
N GLY A 138 -2.00 4.67 -24.83
CA GLY A 138 -1.01 4.70 -25.93
C GLY A 138 0.45 4.61 -25.45
N HIS A 139 0.73 5.00 -24.20
CA HIS A 139 2.03 4.83 -23.56
C HIS A 139 2.19 3.47 -22.86
N GLU A 140 1.12 2.67 -22.78
CA GLU A 140 1.08 1.31 -22.24
C GLU A 140 1.59 1.17 -20.78
N GLN A 141 1.50 2.23 -19.98
CA GLN A 141 1.89 2.18 -18.57
C GLN A 141 0.64 2.20 -17.70
N LEU A 142 0.73 1.64 -16.50
CA LEU A 142 -0.29 1.77 -15.47
C LEU A 142 0.40 1.99 -14.13
N TRP A 143 0.04 3.07 -13.45
CA TRP A 143 0.52 3.37 -12.11
C TRP A 143 -0.65 3.33 -11.14
N THR A 144 -0.50 2.58 -10.07
CA THR A 144 -1.62 2.26 -9.20
C THR A 144 -1.73 3.26 -8.05
N PRO A 145 -2.93 3.46 -7.49
CA PRO A 145 -3.09 4.13 -6.21
C PRO A 145 -2.34 3.40 -5.08
N VAL A 146 -2.18 4.09 -3.95
CA VAL A 146 -1.61 3.53 -2.72
C VAL A 146 -2.58 2.54 -2.08
N LEU A 147 -2.04 1.41 -1.64
CA LEU A 147 -2.76 0.41 -0.85
C LEU A 147 -2.03 0.27 0.49
N GLU A 148 -2.69 0.61 1.58
CA GLU A 148 -2.11 0.58 2.93
C GLU A 148 -1.72 -0.84 3.37
N GLY A 149 -0.55 -0.93 4.00
CA GLY A 149 0.04 -2.17 4.48
C GLY A 149 1.33 -2.55 3.74
N GLU A 150 2.06 -3.51 4.33
CA GLU A 150 3.33 -4.03 3.82
C GLU A 150 3.17 -5.17 2.82
N GLU A 151 1.93 -5.62 2.58
CA GLU A 151 1.63 -6.69 1.63
C GLU A 151 0.44 -6.35 0.73
N LEU A 152 0.58 -6.64 -0.56
CA LEU A 152 -0.55 -6.61 -1.50
C LEU A 152 -0.59 -7.86 -2.38
N VAL A 153 -1.77 -8.15 -2.91
CA VAL A 153 -2.02 -9.21 -3.89
C VAL A 153 -2.35 -8.59 -5.23
N ILE A 154 -1.66 -9.03 -6.29
CA ILE A 154 -2.01 -8.71 -7.68
C ILE A 154 -2.81 -9.87 -8.24
N GLU A 155 -4.05 -9.63 -8.66
CA GLU A 155 -4.90 -10.60 -9.33
C GLU A 155 -5.26 -10.14 -10.73
N VAL A 156 -4.99 -11.00 -11.73
CA VAL A 156 -5.43 -10.78 -13.10
C VAL A 156 -6.42 -11.87 -13.48
N GLN A 157 -7.60 -11.48 -13.95
CA GLN A 157 -8.59 -12.39 -14.51
C GLN A 157 -8.72 -12.15 -16.00
N VAL A 158 -8.61 -13.19 -16.83
CA VAL A 158 -8.80 -13.09 -18.29
C VAL A 158 -9.58 -14.29 -18.82
N PRO A 159 -10.32 -14.18 -19.93
CA PRO A 159 -10.85 -15.36 -20.62
C PRO A 159 -9.69 -16.29 -20.99
N ALA A 160 -9.79 -17.60 -20.72
CA ALA A 160 -8.65 -18.51 -20.84
C ALA A 160 -8.01 -18.52 -22.24
N GLY A 161 -8.81 -18.31 -23.30
CA GLY A 161 -8.33 -18.20 -24.69
C GLY A 161 -7.63 -16.88 -25.04
N ASN A 162 -7.74 -15.87 -24.19
CA ASN A 162 -7.11 -14.55 -24.37
C ASN A 162 -5.85 -14.38 -23.51
N LYS A 163 -5.45 -15.41 -22.75
CA LYS A 163 -4.30 -15.35 -21.84
C LYS A 163 -3.00 -14.89 -22.52
N ASP A 164 -2.75 -15.37 -23.74
CA ASP A 164 -1.52 -15.02 -24.48
C ASP A 164 -1.53 -13.59 -25.03
N LEU A 165 -2.68 -12.91 -25.00
CA LEU A 165 -2.83 -11.50 -25.39
C LEU A 165 -2.54 -10.53 -24.23
N LEU A 166 -2.45 -11.04 -22.99
CA LEU A 166 -2.06 -10.23 -21.84
C LEU A 166 -0.58 -9.86 -21.94
N ALA A 167 -0.29 -8.56 -21.97
CA ALA A 167 1.07 -8.05 -21.77
C ALA A 167 1.09 -7.21 -20.50
N LEU A 168 1.75 -7.73 -19.46
CA LEU A 168 1.87 -7.08 -18.17
C LEU A 168 3.32 -7.16 -17.70
N GLN A 169 3.92 -6.01 -17.39
CA GLN A 169 5.28 -5.89 -16.88
C GLN A 169 5.30 -4.93 -15.70
N LEU A 170 5.49 -5.47 -14.51
CA LEU A 170 5.75 -4.70 -13.29
C LEU A 170 7.24 -4.37 -13.23
N LYS A 171 7.56 -3.09 -13.04
CA LYS A 171 8.94 -2.60 -12.91
C LYS A 171 9.22 -1.88 -11.60
N TYR A 172 8.22 -1.28 -10.98
CA TYR A 172 8.41 -0.54 -9.73
C TYR A 172 7.44 -1.05 -8.68
N VAL A 173 7.99 -1.48 -7.54
CA VAL A 173 7.26 -1.64 -6.28
C VAL A 173 7.68 -0.47 -5.40
N ASN A 174 6.74 0.41 -5.07
CA ASN A 174 7.06 1.64 -4.37
C ASN A 174 6.79 1.45 -2.87
N HIS A 175 7.88 1.51 -2.09
CA HIS A 175 7.88 1.31 -0.65
C HIS A 175 7.67 2.64 0.05
N ASP A 176 6.50 2.82 0.65
CA ASP A 176 6.17 4.01 1.43
C ASP A 176 6.80 3.94 2.82
N PHE A 177 7.74 4.86 3.09
CA PHE A 177 8.44 4.98 4.37
C PHE A 177 7.84 6.06 5.27
N MET A 178 6.91 6.88 4.75
CA MET A 178 6.36 8.04 5.45
C MET A 178 4.89 7.86 5.85
N GLY A 179 4.11 7.17 5.04
CA GLY A 179 2.67 6.95 5.18
C GLY A 179 1.84 7.99 4.42
N PHE A 180 1.61 7.80 3.12
CA PHE A 180 0.91 8.75 2.24
C PHE A 180 -0.44 9.25 2.79
N SER A 181 -1.20 8.39 3.49
CA SER A 181 -2.49 8.70 4.12
C SER A 181 -2.41 8.99 5.63
N GLN A 182 -1.22 8.96 6.22
CA GLN A 182 -1.00 9.01 7.68
C GLN A 182 -0.24 10.26 8.14
N VAL A 183 0.28 11.05 7.19
CA VAL A 183 0.96 12.31 7.50
C VAL A 183 -0.07 13.38 7.83
N VAL A 184 0.11 14.04 8.96
CA VAL A 184 -0.79 15.08 9.47
C VAL A 184 -0.29 16.48 9.13
N SER A 185 -1.21 17.38 8.78
CA SER A 185 -0.94 18.80 8.64
C SER A 185 -1.08 19.57 9.95
N GLY A 186 -0.57 20.80 10.01
CA GLY A 186 -0.68 21.64 11.19
C GLY A 186 -2.13 21.99 11.55
N SER A 187 -2.42 22.06 12.85
CA SER A 187 -3.78 22.29 13.37
C SER A 187 -4.45 23.60 12.95
N CYS A 188 -3.70 24.61 12.49
CA CYS A 188 -4.26 25.90 12.08
C CYS A 188 -5.02 25.83 10.75
N ASN A 189 -4.81 24.78 9.96
CA ASN A 189 -5.54 24.56 8.71
C ASN A 189 -7.04 24.35 8.95
N LEU A 190 -7.85 24.79 8.00
CA LEU A 190 -9.31 24.70 8.02
C LEU A 190 -9.78 23.61 7.03
N ASP A 191 -10.51 22.62 7.53
CA ASP A 191 -11.09 21.56 6.69
C ASP A 191 -12.09 22.15 5.70
N VAL A 192 -12.06 21.66 4.45
CA VAL A 192 -13.01 22.09 3.42
C VAL A 192 -14.46 21.76 3.77
N ILE A 193 -14.73 20.74 4.58
CA ILE A 193 -16.11 20.35 4.94
C ILE A 193 -16.79 21.34 5.89
N CYS A 194 -16.03 22.17 6.61
CA CYS A 194 -16.56 23.17 7.54
C CYS A 194 -17.53 24.14 6.84
N GLY A 195 -18.66 24.44 7.45
CA GLY A 195 -19.68 25.34 6.89
C GLY A 195 -20.36 26.24 7.92
N GLY A 196 -21.49 26.83 7.56
CA GLY A 196 -22.24 27.77 8.42
C GLY A 196 -22.67 27.18 9.75
N ALA A 197 -22.97 25.88 9.81
CA ALA A 197 -23.30 25.19 11.07
C ALA A 197 -22.12 25.15 12.06
N ASP A 198 -20.90 25.20 11.54
CA ASP A 198 -19.64 25.11 12.28
C ASP A 198 -19.01 26.49 12.54
N GLY A 199 -19.66 27.58 12.11
CA GLY A 199 -19.16 28.95 12.22
C GLY A 199 -18.38 29.45 10.99
N TRP A 200 -18.34 28.69 9.90
CA TRP A 200 -17.54 28.96 8.70
C TRP A 200 -18.41 29.14 7.44
N GLU A 201 -19.44 29.99 7.51
CA GLU A 201 -20.38 30.26 6.40
C GLU A 201 -19.68 30.70 5.11
N ILE A 202 -18.50 31.32 5.21
CA ILE A 202 -17.69 31.73 4.05
C ILE A 202 -17.33 30.54 3.14
N VAL A 203 -17.10 29.34 3.70
CA VAL A 203 -16.67 28.16 2.94
C VAL A 203 -17.80 27.64 2.05
N ASP A 204 -19.06 27.75 2.51
CA ASP A 204 -20.24 27.29 1.75
C ASP A 204 -20.36 27.98 0.38
N ALA A 205 -19.80 29.18 0.24
CA ALA A 205 -19.78 29.89 -1.03
C ALA A 205 -18.84 29.26 -2.08
N TYR A 206 -17.96 28.32 -1.72
CA TYR A 206 -16.88 27.80 -2.57
C TYR A 206 -16.90 26.27 -2.78
N ARG A 207 -18.04 25.62 -2.46
CA ARG A 207 -18.23 24.15 -2.59
C ARG A 207 -17.88 23.61 -3.98
N ASP A 208 -18.18 24.39 -5.02
CA ASP A 208 -17.86 24.06 -6.41
C ASP A 208 -16.34 23.96 -6.65
N ILE A 209 -15.58 25.01 -6.37
CA ILE A 209 -14.13 25.01 -6.64
C ILE A 209 -13.34 24.06 -5.73
N ILE A 210 -13.88 23.65 -4.58
CA ILE A 210 -13.30 22.61 -3.72
C ILE A 210 -13.21 21.26 -4.46
N GLN A 211 -14.18 20.97 -5.34
CA GLN A 211 -14.22 19.76 -6.16
C GLN A 211 -13.25 19.79 -7.36
N SER A 212 -12.55 20.90 -7.57
CA SER A 212 -11.53 21.00 -8.63
C SER A 212 -10.16 20.46 -8.21
N VAL A 213 -9.91 20.31 -6.90
CA VAL A 213 -8.58 20.08 -6.32
C VAL A 213 -8.40 18.62 -5.90
N ALA A 214 -7.21 18.07 -6.19
CA ALA A 214 -6.79 16.73 -5.77
C ALA A 214 -5.37 16.74 -5.21
N VAL A 215 -5.11 15.82 -4.27
CA VAL A 215 -3.75 15.39 -3.94
C VAL A 215 -3.26 14.46 -5.03
N ILE A 216 -1.97 14.51 -5.34
CA ILE A 216 -1.37 13.73 -6.40
C ILE A 216 -0.16 12.93 -5.93
N SER A 217 0.03 11.76 -6.53
CA SER A 217 1.27 10.99 -6.50
C SER A 217 1.87 10.98 -7.91
N THR A 218 3.19 11.13 -8.02
CA THR A 218 3.92 11.04 -9.29
C THR A 218 5.17 10.20 -9.13
N GLY A 219 5.45 9.37 -10.14
CA GLY A 219 6.53 8.38 -10.09
C GLY A 219 6.38 7.37 -8.96
N GLY A 220 5.20 7.26 -8.34
CA GLY A 220 4.91 6.36 -7.23
C GLY A 220 5.53 6.73 -5.88
N GLY A 221 6.21 7.88 -5.75
CA GLY A 221 6.87 8.25 -4.49
C GLY A 221 7.03 9.73 -4.19
N THR A 222 6.59 10.62 -5.08
CA THR A 222 6.55 12.08 -4.85
C THR A 222 5.09 12.51 -4.75
N PHE A 223 4.79 13.48 -3.89
CA PHE A 223 3.43 14.02 -3.76
C PHE A 223 3.38 15.54 -3.86
N CYS A 224 2.23 16.04 -4.33
CA CYS A 224 1.91 17.45 -4.48
C CYS A 224 0.37 17.64 -4.47
N THR A 225 -0.08 18.86 -4.75
CA THR A 225 -1.48 19.18 -5.07
C THR A 225 -1.61 19.55 -6.56
N GLY A 226 -2.79 19.37 -7.15
CA GLY A 226 -3.14 20.02 -8.40
C GLY A 226 -4.64 20.22 -8.54
N PHE A 227 -5.08 20.71 -9.69
CA PHE A 227 -6.48 21.03 -9.94
C PHE A 227 -6.90 20.94 -11.41
N LEU A 228 -8.18 20.67 -11.64
CA LEU A 228 -8.79 20.70 -12.98
C LEU A 228 -9.04 22.13 -13.43
N VAL A 229 -8.77 22.41 -14.70
CA VAL A 229 -8.94 23.74 -15.31
C VAL A 229 -9.79 23.68 -16.57
N ASN A 230 -10.76 24.59 -16.66
CA ASN A 230 -11.66 24.72 -17.81
C ASN A 230 -10.93 25.35 -19.01
N ASN A 231 -11.47 25.16 -20.21
CA ASN A 231 -10.94 25.76 -21.44
C ASN A 231 -12.05 26.48 -22.24
N ALA A 232 -11.67 27.31 -23.20
CA ALA A 232 -12.57 28.16 -23.97
C ALA A 232 -13.63 27.39 -24.79
N ARG A 233 -13.39 26.10 -25.10
CA ARG A 233 -14.39 25.23 -25.74
C ARG A 233 -15.43 24.71 -24.76
N GLN A 234 -15.13 24.75 -23.45
CA GLN A 234 -15.98 24.21 -22.38
C GLN A 234 -16.36 22.74 -22.61
N ASP A 235 -15.42 21.97 -23.15
CA ASP A 235 -15.63 20.57 -23.57
C ASP A 235 -15.25 19.54 -22.49
N CYS A 236 -14.89 20.00 -21.29
CA CYS A 236 -14.40 19.18 -20.17
C CYS A 236 -13.25 18.24 -20.53
N THR A 237 -12.39 18.63 -21.48
CA THR A 237 -11.08 18.01 -21.62
C THR A 237 -10.41 18.03 -20.23
N PRO A 238 -9.93 16.88 -19.69
CA PRO A 238 -9.42 16.73 -18.32
C PRO A 238 -8.03 17.37 -18.14
N TYR A 239 -7.93 18.66 -18.43
CA TYR A 239 -6.75 19.46 -18.18
C TYR A 239 -6.57 19.62 -16.68
N PHE A 240 -5.43 19.15 -16.20
CA PHE A 240 -5.03 19.17 -14.80
C PHE A 240 -3.73 19.95 -14.65
N MET A 241 -3.72 20.93 -13.76
CA MET A 241 -2.61 21.85 -13.56
C MET A 241 -1.99 21.65 -12.17
N THR A 242 -0.67 21.75 -12.10
CA THR A 242 0.13 21.65 -10.87
C THR A 242 1.41 22.49 -11.02
N ALA A 243 2.34 22.37 -10.08
CA ALA A 243 3.62 23.09 -10.11
C ALA A 243 4.69 22.37 -10.94
N ASN A 244 5.60 23.13 -11.55
CA ASN A 244 6.69 22.56 -12.36
C ASN A 244 7.69 21.77 -11.50
N HIS A 245 7.99 22.27 -10.30
CA HIS A 245 8.90 21.62 -9.37
C HIS A 245 8.35 20.30 -8.77
N CYS A 246 7.07 19.98 -8.96
CA CYS A 246 6.51 18.64 -8.70
C CYS A 246 7.08 17.57 -9.64
N GLY A 247 7.81 17.98 -10.68
CA GLY A 247 8.67 17.09 -11.48
C GLY A 247 7.95 16.32 -12.57
N ILE A 248 6.68 16.64 -12.85
CA ILE A 248 5.93 16.05 -13.96
C ILE A 248 6.42 16.64 -15.29
N ASN A 249 6.77 15.76 -16.21
CA ASN A 249 7.31 16.07 -17.52
C ASN A 249 6.90 15.01 -18.56
N ASN A 250 7.29 15.20 -19.81
CA ASN A 250 6.91 14.31 -20.92
C ASN A 250 7.36 12.84 -20.73
N GLY A 251 8.38 12.57 -19.91
CA GLY A 251 8.88 11.22 -19.65
C GLY A 251 8.16 10.46 -18.53
N ASN A 252 7.48 11.17 -17.61
CA ASN A 252 6.85 10.56 -16.43
C ASN A 252 5.38 10.95 -16.20
N ALA A 253 4.76 11.78 -17.04
CA ALA A 253 3.34 12.10 -16.92
C ALA A 253 2.41 10.87 -16.81
N PRO A 254 2.68 9.73 -17.48
CA PRO A 254 1.93 8.48 -17.27
C PRO A 254 1.95 7.91 -15.84
N SER A 255 2.84 8.41 -14.98
CA SER A 255 2.96 7.98 -13.58
C SER A 255 2.12 8.80 -12.59
N LEU A 256 1.38 9.78 -13.09
CA LEU A 256 0.50 10.60 -12.28
C LEU A 256 -0.68 9.76 -11.78
N VAL A 257 -0.95 9.83 -10.48
CA VAL A 257 -2.19 9.37 -9.86
C VAL A 257 -2.79 10.55 -9.11
N THR A 258 -4.07 10.81 -9.35
CA THR A 258 -4.82 11.90 -8.69
C THR A 258 -5.85 11.28 -7.75
N PHE A 259 -5.99 11.83 -6.55
CA PHE A 259 -6.97 11.36 -5.57
C PHE A 259 -7.98 12.48 -5.29
N TRP A 260 -9.23 12.22 -5.69
CA TRP A 260 -10.35 13.13 -5.54
C TRP A 260 -11.02 12.94 -4.19
N ASN A 261 -11.70 13.98 -3.71
CA ASN A 261 -12.54 13.93 -2.50
C ASN A 261 -11.83 13.35 -1.25
N PHE A 262 -10.50 13.47 -1.21
CA PHE A 262 -9.70 13.14 -0.04
C PHE A 262 -9.79 14.30 0.97
N GLU A 263 -10.86 14.31 1.74
CA GLU A 263 -11.19 15.34 2.73
C GLU A 263 -11.82 14.73 3.97
N ASN A 264 -11.66 15.38 5.11
CA ASN A 264 -12.18 14.87 6.38
C ASN A 264 -13.71 14.91 6.38
N SER A 265 -14.35 13.88 6.92
CA SER A 265 -15.81 13.71 6.90
C SER A 265 -16.55 14.69 7.83
N THR A 266 -15.84 15.27 8.79
CA THR A 266 -16.38 16.19 9.80
C THR A 266 -15.54 17.46 9.89
N CYS A 267 -16.14 18.58 10.27
CA CYS A 267 -15.41 19.82 10.48
C CYS A 267 -14.56 19.75 11.75
N ARG A 268 -13.23 19.66 11.63
CA ARG A 268 -12.33 19.85 12.77
C ARG A 268 -12.04 21.34 12.87
N GLN A 269 -12.34 21.92 14.03
CA GLN A 269 -12.19 23.36 14.23
C GLN A 269 -10.71 23.76 14.07
N PRO A 270 -10.38 24.76 13.23
CA PRO A 270 -9.00 25.17 13.05
C PRO A 270 -8.43 25.71 14.37
N ASN A 271 -7.13 25.48 14.56
CA ASN A 271 -6.38 25.71 15.80
C ASN A 271 -6.80 24.84 16.98
N SER A 272 -7.63 23.81 16.78
CA SER A 272 -7.92 22.80 17.79
C SER A 272 -6.95 21.61 17.67
N PRO A 273 -6.69 20.87 18.76
CA PRO A 273 -5.89 19.65 18.69
C PRO A 273 -6.42 18.64 17.66
N GLN A 274 -7.75 18.56 17.48
CA GLN A 274 -8.39 17.67 16.52
C GLN A 274 -7.98 17.99 15.08
N SER A 275 -7.82 19.26 14.71
CA SER A 275 -7.44 19.63 13.33
C SER A 275 -6.00 19.23 12.97
N GLY A 276 -5.14 18.97 13.97
CA GLY A 276 -3.74 18.58 13.78
C GLY A 276 -3.43 17.10 14.00
N VAL A 277 -4.46 16.24 14.02
CA VAL A 277 -4.30 14.78 14.03
C VAL A 277 -4.84 14.18 12.73
N ALA A 278 -4.54 12.91 12.46
CA ALA A 278 -4.99 12.21 11.26
C ALA A 278 -6.52 12.26 11.13
N GLY A 279 -7.00 12.53 9.93
CA GLY A 279 -8.42 12.50 9.62
C GLY A 279 -8.89 11.15 9.11
N ASP A 280 -10.07 11.15 8.51
CA ASP A 280 -10.76 9.97 7.99
C ASP A 280 -11.04 10.04 6.47
N GLY A 281 -10.25 10.86 5.75
CA GLY A 281 -10.43 11.05 4.31
C GLY A 281 -10.26 9.76 3.51
N SER A 282 -11.13 9.56 2.52
CA SER A 282 -11.07 8.39 1.62
C SER A 282 -10.22 8.68 0.37
N MET A 283 -9.39 7.72 -0.02
CA MET A 283 -8.57 7.76 -1.26
C MET A 283 -9.08 6.84 -2.37
N ASN A 284 -10.32 6.35 -2.25
CA ASN A 284 -10.90 5.39 -3.20
C ASN A 284 -11.31 5.99 -4.54
N ASP A 285 -11.38 7.32 -4.63
CA ASP A 285 -11.75 8.03 -5.84
C ASP A 285 -10.51 8.61 -6.52
N PHE A 286 -10.15 8.10 -7.70
CA PHE A 286 -8.88 8.44 -8.35
C PHE A 286 -8.94 8.35 -9.87
N ASN A 287 -7.99 9.02 -10.53
CA ASN A 287 -7.60 8.77 -11.91
C ASN A 287 -6.10 8.41 -11.96
N THR A 288 -5.70 7.60 -12.95
CA THR A 288 -4.30 7.20 -13.17
C THR A 288 -3.87 7.54 -14.59
N GLY A 289 -2.65 8.01 -14.76
CA GLY A 289 -2.08 8.33 -16.06
C GLY A 289 -2.42 9.75 -16.53
N ALA A 290 -1.48 10.34 -17.28
CA ALA A 290 -1.66 11.63 -17.94
C ALA A 290 -0.69 11.83 -19.09
N ILE A 291 -1.06 12.75 -19.98
CA ILE A 291 -0.24 13.26 -21.09
C ILE A 291 0.27 14.65 -20.74
N PHE A 292 1.59 14.84 -20.82
CA PHE A 292 2.19 16.17 -20.65
C PHE A 292 1.77 17.13 -21.78
N ARG A 293 1.27 18.31 -21.42
CA ARG A 293 0.87 19.36 -22.38
C ARG A 293 1.84 20.53 -22.38
N ALA A 294 2.11 21.11 -21.22
CA ALA A 294 3.02 22.24 -21.08
C ALA A 294 3.66 22.30 -19.70
N GLY A 295 4.82 22.93 -19.60
CA GLY A 295 5.39 23.31 -18.30
C GLY A 295 6.51 24.32 -18.45
N TRP A 296 6.67 25.19 -17.46
CA TRP A 296 7.65 26.26 -17.51
C TRP A 296 8.11 26.68 -16.12
N GLY A 297 9.42 26.58 -15.88
CA GLY A 297 10.01 26.81 -14.56
C GLY A 297 9.97 28.26 -14.09
N ASP A 298 9.96 29.26 -15.00
CA ASP A 298 9.98 30.67 -14.57
C ASP A 298 8.71 31.07 -13.83
N SER A 299 7.54 30.55 -14.19
CA SER A 299 6.29 30.72 -13.41
C SER A 299 5.87 29.42 -12.72
N ASP A 300 6.78 28.45 -12.61
CA ASP A 300 6.61 27.16 -11.94
C ASP A 300 5.30 26.42 -12.22
N PHE A 301 4.81 26.39 -13.47
CA PHE A 301 3.58 25.69 -13.80
C PHE A 301 3.83 24.42 -14.62
N THR A 302 2.96 23.42 -14.45
CA THR A 302 2.82 22.27 -15.34
C THR A 302 1.34 22.04 -15.63
N LEU A 303 1.02 21.80 -16.90
CA LEU A 303 -0.28 21.39 -17.40
C LEU A 303 -0.17 20.00 -18.02
N VAL A 304 -1.02 19.09 -17.57
CA VAL A 304 -1.23 17.76 -18.15
C VAL A 304 -2.68 17.58 -18.55
N GLU A 305 -2.95 16.55 -19.34
CA GLU A 305 -4.28 16.06 -19.66
C GLU A 305 -4.38 14.64 -19.12
N LEU A 306 -5.32 14.36 -18.22
CA LEU A 306 -5.51 13.00 -17.71
C LEU A 306 -5.91 12.07 -18.87
N ASP A 307 -5.44 10.82 -18.85
CA ASP A 307 -5.68 9.88 -19.96
C ASP A 307 -7.18 9.55 -20.11
N ASP A 308 -7.85 9.36 -18.96
CA ASP A 308 -9.27 9.08 -18.86
C ASP A 308 -10.10 10.32 -18.50
N PRO A 309 -11.42 10.32 -18.81
CA PRO A 309 -12.35 11.23 -18.17
C PRO A 309 -12.22 11.17 -16.65
N VAL A 310 -12.41 12.32 -15.99
CA VAL A 310 -12.38 12.39 -14.53
C VAL A 310 -13.43 11.44 -13.95
N SER A 311 -13.07 10.74 -12.87
CA SER A 311 -13.94 9.80 -12.18
C SER A 311 -15.35 10.34 -11.98
N GLU A 312 -16.38 9.53 -12.29
CA GLU A 312 -17.78 9.96 -12.18
C GLU A 312 -18.20 10.26 -10.73
N THR A 313 -17.54 9.65 -9.75
CA THR A 313 -17.82 9.88 -8.32
C THR A 313 -17.10 11.10 -7.77
N ALA A 314 -16.15 11.68 -8.52
CA ALA A 314 -15.41 12.85 -8.09
C ALA A 314 -16.30 14.09 -7.99
N ASP A 315 -17.46 14.08 -8.68
CA ASP A 315 -18.33 15.26 -8.89
C ASP A 315 -17.51 16.47 -9.33
N ALA A 316 -16.60 16.25 -10.28
CA ALA A 316 -15.49 17.15 -10.49
C ALA A 316 -15.93 18.50 -11.03
N PHE A 317 -15.19 19.54 -10.64
CA PHE A 317 -15.38 20.90 -11.13
C PHE A 317 -14.14 21.36 -11.91
N PHE A 318 -14.32 21.80 -13.14
CA PHE A 318 -13.27 22.38 -13.96
C PHE A 318 -13.16 23.86 -13.62
N ALA A 319 -12.11 24.24 -12.89
CA ALA A 319 -11.95 25.59 -12.40
C ALA A 319 -11.88 26.62 -13.55
N GLY A 320 -12.54 27.76 -13.36
CA GLY A 320 -12.36 28.93 -14.22
C GLY A 320 -10.99 29.57 -14.01
N TRP A 321 -10.61 30.50 -14.86
CA TRP A 321 -9.30 31.16 -14.78
C TRP A 321 -9.35 32.62 -15.23
N SER A 322 -8.40 33.42 -14.76
CA SER A 322 -8.14 34.79 -15.21
C SER A 322 -6.67 34.97 -15.60
N ALA A 323 -6.44 35.33 -16.86
CA ALA A 323 -5.15 35.71 -17.42
C ALA A 323 -5.00 37.24 -17.52
N GLU A 324 -5.70 38.01 -16.68
CA GLU A 324 -5.59 39.46 -16.63
C GLU A 324 -4.24 39.92 -16.04
N ASP A 325 -3.79 41.11 -16.43
CA ASP A 325 -2.46 41.66 -16.13
C ASP A 325 -2.38 42.43 -14.81
N PHE A 326 -3.25 42.11 -13.84
CA PHE A 326 -3.23 42.69 -12.50
C PHE A 326 -3.46 41.62 -11.42
N ALA A 327 -2.81 41.79 -10.26
CA ALA A 327 -3.03 40.95 -9.10
C ALA A 327 -4.39 41.25 -8.42
N PRO A 328 -5.07 40.25 -7.83
CA PRO A 328 -6.27 40.47 -7.04
C PRO A 328 -6.06 41.53 -5.96
N GLN A 329 -7.03 42.45 -5.83
CA GLN A 329 -7.01 43.55 -4.85
C GLN A 329 -8.03 43.35 -3.72
N ASP A 330 -8.55 42.14 -3.59
CA ASP A 330 -9.60 41.71 -2.67
C ASP A 330 -9.36 40.25 -2.32
N THR A 331 -10.31 39.61 -1.62
CA THR A 331 -10.17 38.23 -1.12
C THR A 331 -9.64 37.24 -2.15
N VAL A 332 -8.64 36.47 -1.73
CA VAL A 332 -8.14 35.29 -2.45
C VAL A 332 -8.28 34.03 -1.60
N ILE A 333 -8.38 32.89 -2.27
CA ILE A 333 -8.69 31.59 -1.66
C ILE A 333 -7.65 30.57 -2.14
N GLY A 334 -6.97 29.92 -1.21
CA GLY A 334 -6.13 28.74 -1.49
C GLY A 334 -6.88 27.47 -1.11
N ILE A 335 -6.94 26.47 -1.99
CA ILE A 335 -7.49 25.14 -1.68
C ILE A 335 -6.42 24.12 -1.97
N HIS A 336 -6.01 23.34 -0.97
CA HIS A 336 -4.76 22.57 -1.06
C HIS A 336 -4.73 21.33 -0.17
N HIS A 337 -3.72 20.48 -0.38
CA HIS A 337 -3.41 19.33 0.48
C HIS A 337 -2.07 19.55 1.19
N PRO A 338 -2.07 20.15 2.40
CA PRO A 338 -0.86 20.36 3.17
C PRO A 338 -0.32 19.03 3.70
N SER A 339 0.98 18.77 3.59
CA SER A 339 1.62 17.56 4.13
C SER A 339 1.05 16.22 3.60
N THR A 340 0.47 16.20 2.39
CA THR A 340 -0.32 15.05 1.85
C THR A 340 -1.62 14.76 2.60
N ASP A 341 -1.97 15.59 3.58
CA ASP A 341 -3.14 15.44 4.45
C ASP A 341 -4.44 15.80 3.71
N GLU A 342 -5.57 15.61 4.39
CA GLU A 342 -6.89 15.94 3.86
C GLU A 342 -6.99 17.37 3.33
N LYS A 343 -7.85 17.58 2.33
CA LYS A 343 -8.04 18.86 1.66
C LYS A 343 -8.42 19.99 2.63
N ARG A 344 -7.70 21.11 2.55
CA ARG A 344 -7.89 22.31 3.38
C ARG A 344 -8.17 23.55 2.53
N ILE A 345 -8.74 24.57 3.16
CA ILE A 345 -9.01 25.88 2.55
C ILE A 345 -8.41 27.02 3.38
N SER A 346 -7.78 27.98 2.71
CA SER A 346 -7.14 29.15 3.30
C SER A 346 -7.67 30.43 2.65
N PHE A 347 -7.80 31.50 3.43
CA PHE A 347 -8.31 32.79 2.98
C PHE A 347 -7.35 33.90 3.31
N GLU A 348 -7.23 34.84 2.39
CA GLU A 348 -6.55 36.11 2.59
C GLU A 348 -7.51 37.23 2.15
N PHE A 349 -7.79 38.19 3.04
CA PHE A 349 -8.79 39.24 2.83
C PHE A 349 -8.20 40.58 2.39
N GLU A 350 -6.88 40.70 2.39
CA GLU A 350 -6.15 41.91 2.04
C GLU A 350 -5.53 41.83 0.62
N PRO A 351 -5.13 42.98 0.05
CA PRO A 351 -4.61 43.00 -1.32
C PRO A 351 -3.29 42.24 -1.50
N THR A 352 -3.27 41.35 -2.49
CA THR A 352 -2.05 40.69 -2.97
C THR A 352 -1.20 41.63 -3.83
N TYR A 353 0.06 41.27 -4.08
CA TYR A 353 0.95 42.03 -4.96
C TYR A 353 1.73 41.13 -5.95
N ILE A 354 2.15 41.74 -7.06
CA ILE A 354 3.01 41.07 -8.06
C ILE A 354 4.45 41.16 -7.56
N GLY A 355 5.15 40.02 -7.55
CA GLY A 355 6.53 39.90 -7.06
C GLY A 355 7.33 38.83 -7.79
N ASP A 356 8.59 38.72 -7.42
CA ASP A 356 9.44 37.58 -7.78
C ASP A 356 9.29 36.49 -6.72
N TYR A 357 9.63 35.24 -7.04
CA TYR A 357 9.67 34.15 -6.05
C TYR A 357 10.65 34.49 -4.91
N PHE A 358 10.18 34.44 -3.66
CA PHE A 358 10.92 34.96 -2.49
C PHE A 358 11.32 36.45 -2.57
N GLY A 359 10.62 37.22 -3.41
CA GLY A 359 10.71 38.68 -3.49
C GLY A 359 9.71 39.35 -2.57
N TYR A 360 10.16 39.83 -1.41
CA TYR A 360 9.31 40.50 -0.42
C TYR A 360 8.93 41.95 -0.78
N ASP A 361 9.54 42.51 -1.82
CA ASP A 361 9.20 43.84 -2.35
C ASP A 361 8.35 43.69 -3.63
N PRO A 362 7.28 44.50 -3.80
CA PRO A 362 6.49 44.48 -5.03
C PRO A 362 7.32 44.77 -6.28
N ASN A 363 7.23 43.87 -7.26
CA ASN A 363 7.83 44.01 -8.58
C ASN A 363 6.74 43.90 -9.65
N PRO A 364 6.34 45.00 -10.31
CA PRO A 364 5.31 44.98 -11.37
C PRO A 364 5.66 44.14 -12.60
N ASN A 365 6.93 43.75 -12.78
CA ASN A 365 7.37 42.84 -13.84
C ASN A 365 7.67 41.43 -13.31
N GLY A 366 7.25 41.14 -12.07
CA GLY A 366 7.38 39.83 -11.46
C GLY A 366 6.52 38.78 -12.15
N ASN A 367 6.83 37.53 -11.84
CA ASN A 367 6.21 36.32 -12.40
C ASN A 367 5.35 35.57 -11.38
N HIS A 368 5.20 36.09 -10.16
CA HIS A 368 4.42 35.49 -9.09
C HIS A 368 3.43 36.49 -8.49
N ILE A 369 2.31 35.97 -7.99
CA ILE A 369 1.44 36.64 -7.02
C ILE A 369 1.97 36.26 -5.63
N ALA A 370 2.30 37.26 -4.83
CA ALA A 370 2.69 37.09 -3.44
C ALA A 370 1.49 37.31 -2.52
N ILE A 371 1.31 36.35 -1.61
CA ILE A 371 0.38 36.39 -0.50
C ILE A 371 1.18 36.83 0.73
N PRO A 372 1.01 38.08 1.22
CA PRO A 372 1.87 38.60 2.29
C PRO A 372 1.82 37.74 3.56
N ASP A 373 0.61 37.35 3.95
CA ASP A 373 0.24 36.45 5.04
C ASP A 373 -1.14 35.86 4.73
N TRP A 374 -1.59 34.89 5.54
CA TRP A 374 -2.92 34.28 5.42
C TRP A 374 -3.76 34.65 6.64
N ASP A 375 -4.90 35.30 6.44
CA ASP A 375 -5.88 35.58 7.51
C ASP A 375 -6.51 34.33 8.13
N VAL A 376 -6.73 33.27 7.33
CA VAL A 376 -7.31 31.99 7.76
C VAL A 376 -6.55 30.84 7.10
N GLY A 377 -6.14 29.87 7.91
CA GLY A 377 -5.36 28.73 7.42
C GLY A 377 -3.93 29.12 7.04
N THR A 378 -3.25 28.25 6.30
CA THR A 378 -1.89 28.48 5.79
C THR A 378 -1.65 27.56 4.58
N THR A 379 -0.41 27.41 4.12
CA THR A 379 0.01 26.29 3.26
C THR A 379 1.20 25.56 3.88
N GLU A 380 1.45 24.31 3.47
CA GLU A 380 2.58 23.52 3.96
C GLU A 380 3.22 22.70 2.83
N GLY A 381 4.32 21.98 3.12
CA GLY A 381 4.95 21.10 2.13
C GLY A 381 3.95 20.05 1.63
N GLY A 382 3.67 20.00 0.32
CA GLY A 382 2.58 19.19 -0.25
C GLY A 382 1.50 20.03 -0.93
N SER A 383 1.28 21.26 -0.44
CA SER A 383 0.37 22.22 -1.05
C SER A 383 0.86 22.72 -2.43
N SER A 384 2.11 22.44 -2.79
CA SER A 384 2.72 22.79 -4.09
C SER A 384 1.82 22.40 -5.25
N GLY A 385 1.58 23.35 -6.16
CA GLY A 385 0.69 23.18 -7.31
C GLY A 385 -0.79 23.47 -7.06
N SER A 386 -1.19 23.73 -5.81
CA SER A 386 -2.57 24.13 -5.48
C SER A 386 -2.97 25.45 -6.14
N PRO A 387 -4.26 25.62 -6.52
CA PRO A 387 -4.74 26.85 -7.12
C PRO A 387 -4.90 28.00 -6.10
N LEU A 388 -4.62 29.22 -6.55
CA LEU A 388 -5.08 30.46 -5.93
C LEU A 388 -6.27 31.00 -6.72
N PHE A 389 -7.41 31.14 -6.06
CA PHE A 389 -8.61 31.71 -6.63
C PHE A 389 -8.80 33.17 -6.22
N ASN A 390 -9.36 33.99 -7.12
CA ASN A 390 -9.93 35.28 -6.74
C ASN A 390 -11.36 35.13 -6.19
N ASN A 391 -11.94 36.22 -5.69
CA ASN A 391 -13.31 36.26 -5.18
C ASN A 391 -14.41 35.96 -6.23
N GLN A 392 -14.09 35.88 -7.54
CA GLN A 392 -14.98 35.35 -8.58
C GLN A 392 -14.78 33.85 -8.85
N LYS A 393 -14.03 33.13 -8.00
CA LYS A 393 -13.74 31.69 -8.10
C LYS A 393 -12.95 31.31 -9.35
N ARG A 394 -12.09 32.22 -9.84
CA ARG A 394 -11.22 31.97 -10.99
C ARG A 394 -9.78 31.86 -10.53
N VAL A 395 -9.07 30.87 -11.06
CA VAL A 395 -7.65 30.66 -10.81
C VAL A 395 -6.85 31.84 -11.36
N VAL A 396 -5.98 32.38 -10.53
CA VAL A 396 -5.04 33.46 -10.86
C VAL A 396 -3.58 33.04 -10.69
N GLY A 397 -3.32 31.85 -10.16
CA GLY A 397 -1.99 31.24 -10.10
C GLY A 397 -2.01 29.87 -9.41
N GLN A 398 -0.87 29.20 -9.39
CA GLN A 398 -0.65 27.94 -8.68
C GLN A 398 0.53 28.01 -7.72
N LEU A 399 0.47 27.35 -6.57
CA LEU A 399 1.47 27.51 -5.50
C LEU A 399 2.84 26.99 -5.95
N HIS A 400 3.85 27.86 -5.89
CA HIS A 400 5.26 27.47 -5.99
C HIS A 400 5.82 27.14 -4.60
N GLY A 401 5.46 27.96 -3.60
CA GLY A 401 5.80 27.75 -2.20
C GLY A 401 6.03 29.06 -1.46
N GLY A 402 6.51 28.98 -0.23
CA GLY A 402 6.75 30.14 0.62
C GLY A 402 7.30 29.75 1.99
N GLY A 403 7.22 30.70 2.91
CA GLY A 403 7.60 30.50 4.31
C GLY A 403 6.43 30.21 5.24
N ALA A 404 5.20 30.31 4.73
CA ALA A 404 3.98 30.11 5.49
C ALA A 404 3.96 28.71 6.13
N ALA A 405 3.56 28.65 7.39
CA ALA A 405 3.28 27.42 8.12
C ALA A 405 2.49 27.76 9.38
N CYS A 406 1.87 26.76 10.02
CA CYS A 406 1.20 27.00 11.28
C CYS A 406 2.16 27.59 12.33
N GLY A 407 1.74 28.68 12.96
CA GLY A 407 2.52 29.41 13.96
C GLY A 407 3.42 30.52 13.39
N ASN A 408 3.35 30.83 12.09
CA ASN A 408 3.98 32.01 11.51
C ASN A 408 3.07 32.71 10.48
N ASP A 409 3.39 33.98 10.19
CA ASP A 409 2.68 34.83 9.21
C ASP A 409 3.62 35.16 8.03
N GLN A 410 4.37 34.17 7.54
CA GLN A 410 5.26 34.37 6.39
C GLN A 410 4.51 34.23 5.06
N SER A 411 5.08 34.80 4.01
CA SER A 411 4.44 34.89 2.70
C SER A 411 4.51 33.59 1.90
N ASP A 412 3.49 33.41 1.04
CA ASP A 412 3.45 32.40 -0.03
C ASP A 412 3.52 33.05 -1.42
N PHE A 413 4.01 32.29 -2.39
CA PHE A 413 4.19 32.74 -3.76
C PHE A 413 3.55 31.76 -4.74
N TYR A 414 2.63 32.29 -5.55
CA TYR A 414 1.92 31.54 -6.58
C TYR A 414 2.42 31.98 -7.96
N GLY A 415 2.83 31.03 -8.80
CA GLY A 415 3.17 31.30 -10.19
C GLY A 415 1.99 31.98 -10.89
N TRP A 416 2.22 33.17 -11.45
CA TRP A 416 1.13 34.01 -11.90
C TRP A 416 0.55 33.48 -13.22
N PHE A 417 -0.76 33.21 -13.24
CA PHE A 417 -1.45 32.63 -14.41
C PHE A 417 -1.30 33.49 -15.67
N HIS A 418 -1.27 34.82 -15.52
CA HIS A 418 -0.98 35.75 -16.62
C HIS A 418 0.41 35.51 -17.24
N THR A 419 1.43 35.26 -16.41
CA THR A 419 2.78 34.93 -16.88
C THR A 419 2.78 33.57 -17.57
N SER A 420 2.10 32.57 -17.02
CA SER A 420 1.95 31.23 -17.62
C SER A 420 1.14 31.23 -18.93
N TRP A 421 0.25 32.22 -19.15
CA TRP A 421 -0.55 32.35 -20.36
C TRP A 421 0.29 32.50 -21.62
N GLU A 422 1.30 33.38 -21.57
CA GLU A 422 2.27 33.58 -22.65
C GLU A 422 3.51 32.69 -22.50
N GLY A 423 3.88 32.38 -21.26
CA GLY A 423 4.92 31.43 -20.87
C GLY A 423 6.24 31.61 -21.60
N GLY A 424 6.88 30.50 -21.97
CA GLY A 424 8.14 30.48 -22.73
C GLY A 424 7.98 30.77 -24.24
N GLY A 425 6.76 31.08 -24.71
CA GLY A 425 6.48 31.43 -26.10
C GLY A 425 6.22 30.25 -27.05
N THR A 426 6.19 29.01 -26.54
CA THR A 426 5.84 27.79 -27.31
C THR A 426 4.65 27.06 -26.68
N PRO A 427 3.88 26.23 -27.44
CA PRO A 427 2.78 25.45 -26.87
C PRO A 427 3.18 24.55 -25.71
N THR A 428 4.41 24.04 -25.69
CA THR A 428 4.93 23.20 -24.59
C THR A 428 5.37 23.99 -23.35
N THR A 429 5.31 25.32 -23.38
CA THR A 429 5.78 26.19 -22.29
C THR A 429 4.78 27.28 -21.92
N ARG A 430 3.51 27.22 -22.38
CA ARG A 430 2.47 28.20 -22.06
C ARG A 430 1.06 27.61 -22.08
N LEU A 431 0.10 28.28 -21.43
CA LEU A 431 -1.27 27.78 -21.26
C LEU A 431 -2.19 28.06 -22.45
N LYS A 432 -2.01 29.18 -23.16
CA LYS A 432 -3.02 29.68 -24.11
C LYS A 432 -3.36 28.73 -25.27
N ASP A 433 -2.41 27.94 -25.77
CA ASP A 433 -2.69 27.00 -26.87
C ASP A 433 -3.59 25.85 -26.44
N TRP A 434 -3.67 25.57 -25.14
CA TRP A 434 -4.48 24.49 -24.55
C TRP A 434 -5.80 25.01 -23.99
N LEU A 435 -5.77 26.16 -23.31
CA LEU A 435 -6.95 26.73 -22.66
C LEU A 435 -7.76 27.66 -23.58
N ASP A 436 -7.19 28.19 -24.66
CA ASP A 436 -7.90 28.88 -25.75
C ASP A 436 -7.41 28.38 -27.12
N PRO A 437 -7.63 27.08 -27.43
CA PRO A 437 -7.04 26.44 -28.61
C PRO A 437 -7.57 26.98 -29.95
N ASP A 438 -8.74 27.64 -29.92
CA ASP A 438 -9.37 28.25 -31.10
C ASP A 438 -9.04 29.75 -31.27
N GLY A 439 -8.22 30.30 -30.37
CA GLY A 439 -7.79 31.70 -30.41
C GLY A 439 -8.95 32.69 -30.31
N THR A 440 -9.92 32.40 -29.44
CA THR A 440 -11.11 33.24 -29.22
C THR A 440 -10.75 34.60 -28.60
N GLY A 441 -9.59 34.69 -27.93
CA GLY A 441 -9.14 35.88 -27.22
C GLY A 441 -9.81 36.04 -25.85
N ILE A 442 -10.46 34.98 -25.36
CA ILE A 442 -10.96 34.92 -23.99
C ILE A 442 -9.74 34.96 -23.05
N ILE A 443 -9.75 35.90 -22.11
CA ILE A 443 -8.71 36.04 -21.07
C ILE A 443 -9.26 35.81 -19.67
N VAL A 444 -10.58 35.59 -19.56
CA VAL A 444 -11.29 35.32 -18.30
C VAL A 444 -12.41 34.33 -18.62
N LEU A 445 -12.47 33.23 -17.88
CA LEU A 445 -13.47 32.18 -18.05
C LEU A 445 -13.95 31.68 -16.68
N ASP A 446 -15.26 31.42 -16.55
CA ASP A 446 -15.84 30.82 -15.35
C ASP A 446 -15.66 29.29 -15.35
N GLY A 447 -15.76 28.70 -14.16
CA GLY A 447 -15.67 27.25 -14.01
C GLY A 447 -16.92 26.52 -14.50
N ARG A 448 -16.82 25.20 -14.59
CA ARG A 448 -17.86 24.33 -15.14
C ARG A 448 -17.86 22.98 -14.44
N SER A 449 -19.03 22.48 -14.04
CA SER A 449 -19.13 21.14 -13.45
C SER A 449 -19.04 20.06 -14.54
N GLN A 450 -18.42 18.92 -14.20
CA GLN A 450 -18.37 17.72 -15.04
C GLN A 450 -19.77 17.29 -15.50
N LEU A 451 -20.79 17.45 -14.65
CA LEU A 451 -22.17 17.13 -14.98
C LEU A 451 -22.62 17.89 -16.25
N GLN A 452 -22.25 19.17 -16.39
CA GLN A 452 -22.63 19.99 -17.53
C GLN A 452 -22.00 19.52 -18.85
N CYS A 453 -20.97 18.68 -18.80
CA CYS A 453 -20.33 18.07 -19.97
C CYS A 453 -20.86 16.68 -20.29
N SER A 454 -21.63 16.08 -19.38
CA SER A 454 -22.25 14.77 -19.57
C SER A 454 -23.69 14.90 -20.08
N PHE A 455 -24.13 13.92 -20.86
CA PHE A 455 -25.53 13.79 -21.25
C PHE A 455 -26.26 12.99 -20.17
N PHE A 456 -27.02 13.64 -19.27
CA PHE A 456 -27.57 12.96 -18.08
C PHE A 456 -28.95 13.49 -17.65
N VAL A 457 -29.67 12.67 -16.88
CA VAL A 457 -30.84 13.05 -16.08
C VAL A 457 -30.54 12.57 -14.67
N ALA A 458 -30.53 13.46 -13.68
CA ALA A 458 -30.25 13.11 -12.28
C ALA A 458 -31.44 13.49 -11.38
N ALA A 459 -31.58 12.77 -10.26
CA ALA A 459 -32.52 13.12 -9.22
C ALA A 459 -31.85 13.01 -7.83
N ALA A 460 -32.09 14.01 -6.98
CA ALA A 460 -31.54 14.09 -5.64
C ALA A 460 -32.63 14.34 -4.59
N PRO A 461 -32.52 13.78 -3.38
CA PRO A 461 -31.58 12.71 -3.00
C PRO A 461 -31.90 11.37 -3.69
N SER A 462 -30.90 10.51 -3.92
CA SER A 462 -31.12 9.21 -4.63
C SER A 462 -31.71 8.12 -3.74
N ILE A 463 -31.64 8.28 -2.42
CA ILE A 463 -32.19 7.37 -1.41
C ILE A 463 -32.99 8.20 -0.42
N VAL A 464 -34.24 7.81 -0.14
CA VAL A 464 -35.07 8.45 0.89
C VAL A 464 -35.78 7.42 1.74
N GLU A 465 -35.86 7.71 3.03
CA GLU A 465 -36.66 6.99 4.00
C GLU A 465 -37.86 7.83 4.46
N ILE A 466 -39.07 7.27 4.45
CA ILE A 466 -40.29 7.99 4.87
C ILE A 466 -41.16 7.18 5.81
N CYS A 467 -41.93 7.89 6.65
CA CYS A 467 -43.05 7.31 7.36
C CYS A 467 -44.32 7.43 6.53
N THR A 468 -44.94 6.31 6.15
CA THR A 468 -46.23 6.38 5.44
C THR A 468 -47.31 6.96 6.36
N PRO A 469 -48.17 7.89 5.87
CA PRO A 469 -48.47 8.20 4.48
C PRO A 469 -47.75 9.44 3.91
N ASP A 470 -46.61 9.84 4.47
CA ASP A 470 -45.90 11.03 4.00
C ASP A 470 -45.50 10.90 2.53
N GLU A 471 -45.46 12.03 1.82
CA GLU A 471 -44.99 12.11 0.43
C GLU A 471 -43.50 12.43 0.41
N VAL A 472 -42.82 12.06 -0.67
CA VAL A 472 -41.41 12.37 -0.87
C VAL A 472 -41.23 13.21 -2.13
N GLU A 473 -40.31 14.17 -2.06
CA GLU A 473 -39.92 15.01 -3.17
C GLU A 473 -38.47 14.75 -3.57
N PHE A 474 -38.24 14.70 -4.88
CA PHE A 474 -36.93 14.61 -5.49
C PHE A 474 -36.73 15.84 -6.39
N GLU A 475 -35.57 16.48 -6.32
CA GLU A 475 -35.17 17.47 -7.32
C GLU A 475 -34.58 16.75 -8.52
N VAL A 476 -35.15 16.96 -9.71
CA VAL A 476 -34.73 16.33 -10.97
C VAL A 476 -34.12 17.39 -11.87
N ILE A 477 -32.94 17.11 -12.41
CA ILE A 477 -32.25 17.97 -13.38
C ILE A 477 -32.00 17.19 -14.68
N ALA A 478 -32.16 17.87 -15.81
CA ALA A 478 -31.74 17.35 -17.11
C ALA A 478 -30.57 18.19 -17.63
N SER A 479 -29.56 17.53 -18.20
CA SER A 479 -28.36 18.23 -18.67
C SER A 479 -28.65 19.18 -19.83
N GLU A 480 -27.80 20.19 -20.02
CA GLU A 480 -27.92 21.14 -21.13
C GLU A 480 -27.62 20.52 -22.50
N ASN A 481 -27.14 19.27 -22.52
CA ASN A 481 -26.76 18.55 -23.74
C ASN A 481 -27.95 17.87 -24.45
N PHE A 482 -29.17 17.99 -23.91
CA PHE A 482 -30.38 17.64 -24.65
C PHE A 482 -30.63 18.65 -25.79
N GLU A 483 -31.01 18.17 -26.97
CA GLU A 483 -31.16 19.01 -28.17
C GLU A 483 -32.51 19.74 -28.25
N ALA A 484 -33.45 19.38 -27.37
CA ALA A 484 -34.77 19.98 -27.23
C ALA A 484 -35.33 19.78 -25.81
N ASP A 485 -36.54 20.30 -25.54
CA ASP A 485 -37.22 20.14 -24.25
C ASP A 485 -37.31 18.65 -23.84
N VAL A 486 -36.88 18.36 -22.61
CA VAL A 486 -36.72 17.03 -22.04
C VAL A 486 -38.02 16.56 -21.40
N ASN A 487 -38.61 15.52 -21.96
CA ASN A 487 -39.79 14.86 -21.41
C ASN A 487 -39.36 13.87 -20.34
N LEU A 488 -39.81 14.10 -19.10
CA LEU A 488 -39.53 13.25 -17.96
C LEU A 488 -40.61 12.19 -17.76
N SER A 489 -40.25 11.04 -17.25
CA SER A 489 -41.16 9.96 -16.87
C SER A 489 -40.59 9.16 -15.71
N VAL A 490 -41.41 8.32 -15.09
CA VAL A 490 -40.95 7.42 -14.02
C VAL A 490 -41.20 5.98 -14.46
N SER A 491 -40.16 5.17 -14.42
CA SER A 491 -40.21 3.73 -14.72
C SER A 491 -40.06 2.90 -13.45
N ASN A 492 -40.62 1.69 -13.48
CA ASN A 492 -40.59 0.71 -12.37
C ASN A 492 -41.18 1.21 -11.04
N LEU A 493 -42.00 2.27 -11.05
CA LEU A 493 -42.68 2.74 -9.85
C LEU A 493 -43.60 1.64 -9.29
N PRO A 494 -43.49 1.28 -8.00
CA PRO A 494 -44.35 0.31 -7.36
C PRO A 494 -45.84 0.59 -7.57
N GLY A 495 -46.60 -0.46 -7.89
CA GLY A 495 -48.03 -0.35 -8.14
C GLY A 495 -48.79 0.19 -6.93
N GLY A 496 -49.44 1.35 -7.09
CA GLY A 496 -50.17 2.05 -6.04
C GLY A 496 -49.66 3.47 -5.82
N LEU A 497 -48.37 3.71 -6.01
CA LEU A 497 -47.78 5.05 -5.89
C LEU A 497 -48.17 5.95 -7.06
N THR A 498 -48.14 7.26 -6.81
CA THR A 498 -48.34 8.30 -7.84
C THR A 498 -47.07 9.11 -8.00
N ALA A 499 -46.66 9.38 -9.24
CA ALA A 499 -45.55 10.27 -9.56
C ALA A 499 -46.05 11.52 -10.29
N THR A 500 -45.72 12.70 -9.79
CA THR A 500 -46.08 13.98 -10.40
C THR A 500 -44.87 14.91 -10.47
N PHE A 501 -44.57 15.42 -11.66
CA PHE A 501 -43.57 16.46 -11.86
C PHE A 501 -44.22 17.84 -11.76
N ALA A 502 -43.60 18.78 -11.05
CA ALA A 502 -44.06 20.17 -10.97
C ALA A 502 -44.07 20.84 -12.35
N GLN A 503 -43.05 20.54 -13.16
CA GLN A 503 -42.93 20.93 -14.56
C GLN A 503 -42.40 19.75 -15.39
N ASN A 504 -43.03 19.50 -16.55
CA ASN A 504 -42.62 18.48 -17.51
C ASN A 504 -43.33 18.75 -18.87
N PRO A 505 -42.62 18.91 -19.99
CA PRO A 505 -41.16 18.84 -20.14
C PRO A 505 -40.43 20.04 -19.52
N ILE A 506 -39.12 19.89 -19.31
CA ILE A 506 -38.20 20.94 -18.85
C ILE A 506 -37.19 21.27 -19.95
N ALA A 507 -36.64 22.49 -19.99
CA ALA A 507 -35.59 22.82 -20.96
C ALA A 507 -34.26 22.12 -20.59
N PRO A 508 -33.36 21.88 -21.54
CA PRO A 508 -31.99 21.42 -21.23
C PRO A 508 -31.32 22.36 -20.21
N GLY A 509 -30.81 21.81 -19.11
CA GLY A 509 -30.18 22.55 -18.01
C GLY A 509 -31.14 22.99 -16.88
N ASP A 510 -32.46 22.88 -17.05
CA ASP A 510 -33.43 23.24 -16.02
C ASP A 510 -33.62 22.12 -14.97
N THR A 511 -34.22 22.49 -13.83
CA THR A 511 -34.64 21.56 -12.77
C THR A 511 -36.17 21.53 -12.59
N THR A 512 -36.69 20.47 -11.98
CA THR A 512 -38.09 20.30 -11.59
C THR A 512 -38.22 19.39 -10.38
N THR A 513 -39.30 19.52 -9.62
CA THR A 513 -39.58 18.63 -8.48
C THR A 513 -40.42 17.44 -8.93
N LEU A 514 -39.99 16.22 -8.63
CA LEU A 514 -40.76 14.98 -8.71
C LEU A 514 -41.32 14.65 -7.32
N THR A 515 -42.64 14.67 -7.18
CA THR A 515 -43.34 14.21 -5.96
C THR A 515 -43.82 12.77 -6.14
N ILE A 516 -43.41 11.88 -5.24
CA ILE A 516 -43.99 10.53 -5.10
C ILE A 516 -45.00 10.54 -3.95
N GLY A 517 -46.27 10.33 -4.31
CA GLY A 517 -47.41 10.36 -3.39
C GLY A 517 -48.16 9.02 -3.31
N ASN A 518 -49.26 9.02 -2.55
CA ASN A 518 -50.08 7.83 -2.27
C ASN A 518 -49.29 6.65 -1.64
N THR A 519 -48.29 6.98 -0.82
CA THR A 519 -47.38 6.03 -0.15
C THR A 519 -48.11 5.12 0.84
N ALA A 520 -49.29 5.51 1.32
CA ALA A 520 -50.19 4.66 2.11
C ALA A 520 -50.68 3.38 1.40
N SER A 521 -50.52 3.28 0.08
CA SER A 521 -51.00 2.17 -0.74
C SER A 521 -50.05 0.97 -0.83
N ILE A 522 -48.81 1.15 -0.37
CA ILE A 522 -47.75 0.14 -0.37
C ILE A 522 -47.44 -0.29 1.07
N GLY A 523 -46.87 -1.49 1.23
CA GLY A 523 -46.40 -1.95 2.54
C GLY A 523 -45.03 -1.36 2.89
N PRO A 524 -44.57 -1.53 4.14
CA PRO A 524 -43.20 -1.20 4.50
C PRO A 524 -42.20 -2.00 3.65
N GLY A 525 -41.08 -1.37 3.29
CA GLY A 525 -40.03 -2.00 2.51
C GLY A 525 -39.26 -1.02 1.63
N THR A 526 -38.24 -1.55 0.95
CA THR A 526 -37.38 -0.81 0.02
C THR A 526 -37.83 -1.02 -1.41
N TYR A 527 -37.98 0.08 -2.14
CA TYR A 527 -38.51 0.11 -3.49
C TYR A 527 -37.56 0.86 -4.43
N ASN A 528 -37.16 0.19 -5.51
CA ASN A 528 -36.28 0.78 -6.52
C ASN A 528 -37.11 1.18 -7.75
N PHE A 529 -36.92 2.40 -8.23
CA PHE A 529 -37.55 2.92 -9.45
C PHE A 529 -36.60 3.89 -10.15
N SER A 530 -36.95 4.39 -11.33
CA SER A 530 -36.10 5.37 -12.03
C SER A 530 -36.90 6.56 -12.52
N VAL A 531 -36.26 7.72 -12.59
CA VAL A 531 -36.70 8.85 -13.40
C VAL A 531 -35.96 8.80 -14.73
N ASP A 532 -36.70 8.85 -15.84
CA ASP A 532 -36.17 8.80 -17.19
C ASP A 532 -36.45 10.15 -17.89
N GLY A 533 -35.52 10.66 -18.69
CA GLY A 533 -35.72 11.86 -19.50
C GLY A 533 -35.32 11.66 -20.96
N THR A 534 -36.09 12.25 -21.89
CA THR A 534 -35.81 12.20 -23.34
C THR A 534 -36.24 13.46 -24.09
N ASP A 535 -35.41 13.94 -25.02
CA ASP A 535 -35.74 15.01 -25.98
C ASP A 535 -36.38 14.47 -27.29
N GLY A 536 -36.56 13.15 -27.39
CA GLY A 536 -37.06 12.44 -28.58
C GLY A 536 -35.97 11.84 -29.48
N THR A 537 -34.71 12.26 -29.34
CA THR A 537 -33.54 11.69 -30.02
C THR A 537 -32.61 10.99 -29.03
N ASN A 538 -32.38 11.64 -27.89
CA ASN A 538 -31.50 11.22 -26.83
C ASN A 538 -32.31 10.89 -25.56
N SER A 539 -31.82 9.96 -24.74
CA SER A 539 -32.49 9.54 -23.50
C SER A 539 -31.52 9.10 -22.41
N ASN A 540 -31.76 9.49 -21.16
CA ASN A 540 -30.99 9.06 -19.98
C ASN A 540 -31.95 8.80 -18.78
N PHE A 541 -31.48 8.18 -17.71
CA PHE A 541 -32.25 7.90 -16.50
C PHE A 541 -31.40 7.95 -15.22
N SER A 542 -32.05 8.20 -14.08
CA SER A 542 -31.47 8.10 -12.73
C SER A 542 -32.26 7.12 -11.87
N GLN A 543 -31.56 6.24 -11.15
CA GLN A 543 -32.15 5.28 -10.22
C GLN A 543 -32.41 5.92 -8.86
N LEU A 544 -33.57 5.61 -8.28
CA LEU A 544 -34.04 6.09 -6.99
C LEU A 544 -34.45 4.93 -6.09
N VAL A 545 -34.18 5.08 -4.79
CA VAL A 545 -34.54 4.12 -3.74
C VAL A 545 -35.44 4.82 -2.72
N LEU A 546 -36.63 4.25 -2.51
CA LEU A 546 -37.56 4.68 -1.47
C LEU A 546 -37.74 3.56 -0.46
N THR A 547 -37.30 3.79 0.78
CA THR A 547 -37.62 2.92 1.91
C THR A 547 -38.81 3.50 2.66
N THR A 548 -39.84 2.69 2.88
CA THR A 548 -41.05 3.11 3.57
C THR A 548 -41.23 2.35 4.87
N PHE A 549 -41.63 3.08 5.90
CA PHE A 549 -41.98 2.55 7.20
C PHE A 549 -43.48 2.76 7.46
N GLY A 550 -44.14 1.74 7.99
CA GLY A 550 -45.59 1.76 8.26
C GLY A 550 -45.96 2.21 9.67
N ALA A 551 -44.99 2.22 10.58
CA ALA A 551 -45.16 2.56 11.97
C ALA A 551 -43.79 2.79 12.63
N VAL A 552 -43.82 3.36 13.84
CA VAL A 552 -42.67 3.33 14.75
C VAL A 552 -42.26 1.89 15.08
N PRO A 553 -41.00 1.63 15.47
CA PRO A 553 -40.52 0.28 15.76
C PRO A 553 -41.31 -0.39 16.90
N GLN A 554 -41.44 -1.72 16.82
CA GLN A 554 -42.07 -2.49 17.90
C GLN A 554 -41.16 -2.59 19.13
N ALA A 555 -41.74 -2.98 20.26
CA ALA A 555 -40.96 -3.25 21.48
C ALA A 555 -39.99 -4.41 21.23
N ALA A 556 -38.69 -4.15 21.41
CA ALA A 556 -37.65 -5.16 21.24
C ALA A 556 -37.80 -6.29 22.27
N ASN A 557 -37.60 -7.52 21.82
CA ASN A 557 -37.41 -8.71 22.64
C ASN A 557 -35.96 -8.76 23.14
N LEU A 558 -35.80 -8.62 24.45
CA LEU A 558 -34.51 -8.69 25.12
C LEU A 558 -34.02 -10.14 25.22
N ILE A 559 -32.74 -10.37 24.92
CA ILE A 559 -32.11 -11.70 24.83
C ILE A 559 -31.11 -11.91 25.97
N ALA A 560 -30.14 -11.00 26.14
CA ALA A 560 -29.10 -11.09 27.16
C ALA A 560 -28.79 -9.70 27.76
N PRO A 561 -28.50 -9.58 29.08
CA PRO A 561 -28.68 -10.60 30.11
C PRO A 561 -30.14 -11.04 30.26
N SER A 562 -30.40 -12.34 30.44
CA SER A 562 -31.77 -12.86 30.57
C SER A 562 -32.44 -12.33 31.84
N ASP A 563 -33.77 -12.12 31.81
CA ASP A 563 -34.50 -11.60 32.98
C ASP A 563 -34.31 -12.46 34.24
N GLY A 564 -33.86 -11.82 35.32
CA GLY A 564 -33.54 -12.42 36.60
C GLY A 564 -32.19 -13.15 36.65
N ALA A 565 -31.30 -12.96 35.67
CA ALA A 565 -29.97 -13.56 35.69
C ALA A 565 -29.19 -13.19 36.97
N THR A 566 -28.41 -14.13 37.49
CA THR A 566 -27.54 -13.92 38.66
C THR A 566 -26.14 -14.38 38.35
N GLY A 567 -25.13 -13.73 38.91
CA GLY A 567 -23.74 -14.06 38.62
C GLY A 567 -23.27 -13.57 37.25
N THR A 568 -23.93 -12.53 36.73
CA THR A 568 -23.53 -11.85 35.49
C THR A 568 -22.23 -11.08 35.73
N THR A 569 -21.35 -11.00 34.73
CA THR A 569 -20.17 -10.10 34.76
C THR A 569 -20.60 -8.65 35.04
N THR A 570 -19.69 -7.84 35.59
CA THR A 570 -19.91 -6.40 35.73
C THR A 570 -19.88 -5.65 34.39
N LEU A 571 -19.40 -6.28 33.31
CA LEU A 571 -19.41 -5.78 31.93
C LEU A 571 -20.30 -6.63 31.01
N PRO A 572 -21.64 -6.66 31.23
CA PRO A 572 -22.53 -7.51 30.45
C PRO A 572 -22.68 -7.04 29.00
N ASP A 573 -22.82 -8.00 28.08
CA ASP A 573 -23.36 -7.76 26.73
C ASP A 573 -24.88 -7.66 26.79
N PHE A 574 -25.40 -6.52 26.33
CA PHE A 574 -26.83 -6.30 26.12
C PHE A 574 -27.18 -6.69 24.69
N VAL A 575 -28.11 -7.63 24.53
CA VAL A 575 -28.51 -8.18 23.22
C VAL A 575 -30.03 -8.21 23.13
N TRP A 576 -30.58 -7.72 22.02
CA TRP A 576 -32.01 -7.72 21.70
C TRP A 576 -32.23 -8.03 20.21
N ASP A 577 -33.47 -8.31 19.81
CA ASP A 577 -33.79 -8.43 18.38
C ASP A 577 -33.85 -7.06 17.71
N ASN A 578 -33.28 -6.95 16.50
CA ASN A 578 -33.30 -5.71 15.73
C ASN A 578 -34.38 -5.74 14.64
N GLU A 579 -34.91 -4.56 14.34
CA GLU A 579 -35.83 -4.28 13.24
C GLU A 579 -35.05 -3.52 12.15
N THR A 580 -35.21 -3.92 10.89
CA THR A 580 -34.50 -3.31 9.76
C THR A 580 -34.81 -1.81 9.69
N GLY A 581 -33.76 -0.98 9.65
CA GLY A 581 -33.88 0.48 9.58
C GLY A 581 -34.23 1.16 10.91
N ALA A 582 -34.20 0.44 12.04
CA ALA A 582 -34.33 1.02 13.37
C ALA A 582 -32.96 1.24 14.02
N THR A 583 -32.83 2.35 14.75
CA THR A 583 -31.75 2.60 15.71
C THR A 583 -32.30 2.50 17.13
N TYR A 584 -31.46 2.21 18.12
CA TYR A 584 -31.90 1.90 19.47
C TYR A 584 -31.29 2.82 20.52
N THR A 585 -32.08 3.05 21.57
CA THR A 585 -31.64 3.64 22.83
C THR A 585 -31.72 2.61 23.96
N LEU A 586 -30.58 2.25 24.55
CA LEU A 586 -30.46 1.36 25.70
C LEU A 586 -30.40 2.18 27.00
N GLN A 587 -31.15 1.76 28.02
CA GLN A 587 -31.09 2.33 29.37
C GLN A 587 -30.77 1.24 30.38
N VAL A 588 -29.87 1.52 31.33
CA VAL A 588 -29.56 0.67 32.48
C VAL A 588 -29.71 1.48 33.77
N ALA A 589 -30.35 0.91 34.80
CA ALA A 589 -30.69 1.57 36.05
C ALA A 589 -30.49 0.66 37.27
N THR A 590 -30.33 1.25 38.45
CA THR A 590 -30.29 0.50 39.74
C THR A 590 -31.67 0.23 40.32
N ASP A 591 -32.72 0.84 39.76
CA ASP A 591 -34.10 0.71 40.20
C ASP A 591 -35.03 0.39 39.01
N PRO A 592 -36.14 -0.35 39.24
CA PRO A 592 -37.04 -0.78 38.17
C PRO A 592 -37.87 0.36 37.56
N ALA A 593 -37.91 1.54 38.18
CA ALA A 593 -38.61 2.70 37.65
C ALA A 593 -37.71 3.58 36.76
N PHE A 594 -36.42 3.26 36.65
CA PHE A 594 -35.40 4.03 35.91
C PHE A 594 -35.33 5.48 36.39
N ALA A 595 -35.44 5.69 37.71
CA ALA A 595 -35.23 6.98 38.36
C ALA A 595 -33.72 7.26 38.56
N ASP A 596 -32.96 6.20 38.83
CA ASP A 596 -31.52 6.19 39.07
C ASP A 596 -30.83 5.46 37.92
N LEU A 597 -30.68 6.16 36.79
CA LEU A 597 -29.96 5.68 35.61
C LEU A 597 -28.47 5.52 35.91
N VAL A 598 -27.92 4.38 35.52
CA VAL A 598 -26.49 4.12 35.49
C VAL A 598 -25.90 4.73 34.22
N PHE A 599 -26.47 4.39 33.07
CA PHE A 599 -26.11 4.97 31.77
C PHE A 599 -27.26 4.90 30.76
N THR A 600 -27.12 5.63 29.65
CA THR A 600 -28.03 5.61 28.50
C THR A 600 -27.21 5.79 27.22
N GLU A 601 -27.39 4.86 26.28
CA GLU A 601 -26.69 4.86 24.99
C GLU A 601 -27.69 4.94 23.83
N THR A 602 -27.40 5.73 22.81
CA THR A 602 -28.32 6.05 21.70
C THR A 602 -27.69 5.78 20.34
N GLY A 603 -28.51 5.58 19.29
CA GLY A 603 -28.02 5.44 17.92
C GLY A 603 -27.50 4.04 17.58
N ILE A 604 -27.79 3.04 18.41
CA ILE A 604 -27.27 1.69 18.26
C ILE A 604 -27.99 1.00 17.10
N ALA A 605 -27.28 0.61 16.04
CA ALA A 605 -27.87 -0.11 14.90
C ALA A 605 -27.79 -1.66 15.06
N ALA A 606 -26.78 -2.16 15.78
CA ALA A 606 -26.39 -3.57 15.76
C ALA A 606 -27.27 -4.53 16.59
N GLY A 607 -28.33 -4.07 17.27
CA GLY A 607 -29.14 -4.93 18.14
C GLY A 607 -28.39 -5.47 19.38
N GLN A 608 -27.18 -4.99 19.62
CA GLN A 608 -26.33 -5.39 20.73
C GLN A 608 -25.39 -4.26 21.14
N LEU A 609 -24.96 -4.27 22.41
CA LEU A 609 -23.97 -3.36 22.95
C LEU A 609 -23.34 -3.96 24.23
N GLN A 610 -22.00 -4.01 24.31
CA GLN A 610 -21.30 -4.31 25.56
C GLN A 610 -21.42 -3.11 26.52
N SER A 611 -21.60 -3.36 27.81
CA SER A 611 -21.67 -2.30 28.82
C SER A 611 -20.46 -1.35 28.72
N PRO A 612 -20.66 -0.03 28.55
CA PRO A 612 -19.56 0.93 28.42
C PRO A 612 -18.85 1.22 29.75
N LEU A 613 -19.37 0.69 30.87
CA LEU A 613 -18.79 0.84 32.21
C LEU A 613 -19.00 -0.42 33.05
N ALA A 614 -18.07 -0.67 33.97
CA ALA A 614 -18.16 -1.77 34.93
C ALA A 614 -19.21 -1.46 36.00
N LEU A 615 -20.17 -2.37 36.15
CA LEU A 615 -21.27 -2.28 37.10
C LEU A 615 -20.84 -2.75 38.50
N MET A 616 -21.36 -2.13 39.57
CA MET A 616 -21.11 -2.58 40.95
C MET A 616 -21.40 -4.08 41.13
N THR A 617 -20.58 -4.76 41.92
CA THR A 617 -20.67 -6.20 42.21
C THR A 617 -21.83 -6.54 43.13
N THR A 618 -22.37 -7.74 43.03
CA THR A 618 -23.52 -8.24 43.83
C THR A 618 -24.76 -7.32 43.80
N GLN A 619 -24.83 -6.41 42.84
CA GLN A 619 -25.87 -5.39 42.71
C GLN A 619 -26.85 -5.82 41.63
N GLN A 620 -28.14 -5.62 41.92
CA GLN A 620 -29.19 -5.83 40.94
C GLN A 620 -29.36 -4.59 40.06
N TYR A 621 -29.42 -4.79 38.75
CA TYR A 621 -29.69 -3.78 37.73
C TYR A 621 -30.93 -4.11 36.92
N TYR A 622 -31.48 -3.09 36.28
CA TYR A 622 -32.65 -3.14 35.42
C TYR A 622 -32.28 -2.51 34.07
N TRP A 623 -32.67 -3.13 32.97
CA TRP A 623 -32.37 -2.61 31.64
C TRP A 623 -33.56 -2.73 30.70
N ARG A 624 -33.63 -1.82 29.72
CA ARG A 624 -34.66 -1.77 28.68
C ARG A 624 -34.14 -1.03 27.45
N VAL A 625 -34.78 -1.25 26.32
CA VAL A 625 -34.40 -0.64 25.04
C VAL A 625 -35.64 -0.06 24.34
N VAL A 626 -35.49 1.04 23.61
CA VAL A 626 -36.50 1.56 22.67
C VAL A 626 -35.89 1.74 21.29
N GLY A 627 -36.59 1.28 20.26
CA GLY A 627 -36.19 1.52 18.87
C GLY A 627 -36.79 2.83 18.34
N SER A 628 -36.10 3.48 17.42
CA SER A 628 -36.54 4.66 16.67
C SER A 628 -36.28 4.48 15.18
N ASN A 629 -37.18 4.98 14.34
CA ASN A 629 -37.00 5.10 12.89
C ASN A 629 -37.58 6.43 12.41
N VAL A 630 -37.72 6.63 11.10
CA VAL A 630 -38.29 7.86 10.52
C VAL A 630 -39.75 8.12 10.91
N CYS A 631 -40.50 7.12 11.39
CA CYS A 631 -41.84 7.30 11.97
C CYS A 631 -41.82 7.85 13.40
N GLY A 632 -40.64 7.89 14.03
CA GLY A 632 -40.44 8.34 15.40
C GLY A 632 -40.00 7.23 16.36
N GLU A 633 -40.04 7.56 17.64
CA GLU A 633 -39.69 6.65 18.74
C GLU A 633 -40.80 5.59 18.95
N GLY A 634 -40.37 4.34 19.04
CA GLY A 634 -41.20 3.16 19.21
C GLY A 634 -41.64 2.91 20.65
N VAL A 635 -42.01 1.67 20.93
CA VAL A 635 -42.44 1.26 22.27
C VAL A 635 -41.24 0.75 23.06
N MET A 636 -41.09 1.22 24.29
CA MET A 636 -40.09 0.67 25.23
C MET A 636 -40.29 -0.85 25.42
N SER A 637 -39.19 -1.59 25.44
CA SER A 637 -39.18 -3.01 25.78
C SER A 637 -39.72 -3.25 27.19
N PRO A 638 -40.09 -4.50 27.53
CA PRO A 638 -40.18 -4.91 28.93
C PRO A 638 -38.87 -4.61 29.67
N VAL A 639 -38.98 -4.43 30.98
CA VAL A 639 -37.81 -4.25 31.85
C VAL A 639 -37.28 -5.63 32.22
N PHE A 640 -36.03 -5.92 31.87
CA PHE A 640 -35.31 -7.09 32.37
C PHE A 640 -34.44 -6.70 33.55
N SER A 641 -34.23 -7.63 34.47
CA SER A 641 -33.31 -7.46 35.59
C SER A 641 -32.17 -8.47 35.57
N PHE A 642 -31.03 -8.13 36.15
CA PHE A 642 -29.94 -9.08 36.41
C PHE A 642 -29.16 -8.67 37.65
N THR A 643 -28.40 -9.60 38.23
CA THR A 643 -27.54 -9.37 39.40
C THR A 643 -26.11 -9.73 39.05
N THR A 644 -25.20 -8.75 39.21
CA THR A 644 -23.77 -8.94 38.98
C THR A 644 -23.18 -9.93 39.98
N ALA A 645 -22.12 -10.62 39.59
CA ALA A 645 -21.41 -11.59 40.43
C ALA A 645 -20.67 -10.93 41.62
N ALA A 646 -20.29 -11.74 42.60
CA ALA A 646 -19.30 -11.35 43.59
C ALA A 646 -17.91 -11.49 42.95
N ILE A 647 -17.13 -10.42 42.95
CA ILE A 647 -15.75 -10.42 42.46
C ILE A 647 -14.81 -10.82 43.61
N PHE A 648 -13.88 -11.71 43.31
CA PHE A 648 -12.69 -11.97 44.10
C PHE A 648 -11.47 -11.40 43.38
N CYS A 649 -10.77 -10.45 44.01
CA CYS A 649 -9.53 -9.88 43.49
C CYS A 649 -8.33 -10.50 44.20
N ALA A 650 -7.37 -11.01 43.43
CA ALA A 650 -6.15 -11.62 43.95
C ALA A 650 -4.92 -10.89 43.41
N PRO A 651 -4.04 -10.35 44.28
CA PRO A 651 -2.73 -9.90 43.85
C PRO A 651 -1.81 -11.12 43.66
N LEU A 652 -1.15 -11.19 42.51
CA LEU A 652 -0.23 -12.23 42.08
C LEU A 652 1.06 -11.54 41.64
N ALA A 653 2.19 -11.90 42.23
CA ALA A 653 3.49 -11.32 41.85
C ALA A 653 4.26 -12.32 40.99
N ALA A 654 5.04 -11.81 40.04
CA ALA A 654 5.95 -12.63 39.25
C ALA A 654 7.08 -13.20 40.12
N ALA A 655 7.46 -14.45 39.84
CA ALA A 655 8.43 -15.21 40.63
C ALA A 655 9.78 -15.40 39.92
N ASP A 656 9.86 -15.04 38.64
CA ASP A 656 11.01 -15.19 37.74
C ASP A 656 11.90 -13.94 37.67
N LEU A 657 11.69 -12.98 38.58
CA LEU A 657 12.39 -11.69 38.64
C LEU A 657 13.57 -11.71 39.65
N PRO A 658 14.63 -10.90 39.45
CA PRO A 658 14.79 -9.93 38.36
C PRO A 658 15.25 -10.56 37.03
N ILE A 659 14.81 -9.99 35.91
CA ILE A 659 15.24 -10.39 34.55
C ILE A 659 16.06 -9.26 33.94
N ALA A 660 17.26 -9.58 33.45
CA ALA A 660 18.17 -8.59 32.87
C ALA A 660 17.73 -8.19 31.45
N ILE A 661 17.68 -6.88 31.21
CA ILE A 661 17.52 -6.26 29.88
C ILE A 661 18.93 -6.04 29.32
N SER A 662 19.22 -6.63 28.16
CA SER A 662 20.56 -6.65 27.56
C SER A 662 20.91 -5.29 26.97
N SER A 663 22.09 -4.76 27.31
CA SER A 663 22.61 -3.52 26.69
C SER A 663 23.21 -3.72 25.29
N VAL A 664 22.86 -4.82 24.62
CA VAL A 664 23.39 -5.22 23.32
C VAL A 664 22.28 -5.92 22.54
N GLY A 665 21.98 -5.40 21.35
CA GLY A 665 20.83 -5.79 20.52
C GLY A 665 19.53 -5.14 20.99
N THR A 666 18.47 -5.19 20.18
CA THR A 666 17.12 -4.85 20.66
C THR A 666 16.62 -6.01 21.51
N ALA A 667 16.56 -5.81 22.83
CA ALA A 667 16.27 -6.86 23.78
C ALA A 667 14.77 -6.95 24.03
N ALA A 668 14.16 -8.12 23.76
CA ALA A 668 12.83 -8.44 24.26
C ALA A 668 12.95 -9.46 25.39
N ILE A 669 12.54 -9.07 26.60
CA ILE A 669 12.49 -9.97 27.75
C ILE A 669 11.04 -10.31 28.09
N THR A 670 10.82 -11.49 28.63
CA THR A 670 9.49 -11.95 29.06
C THR A 670 9.54 -12.41 30.51
N SER A 671 8.51 -12.07 31.28
CA SER A 671 8.26 -12.58 32.62
C SER A 671 6.84 -13.09 32.72
N THR A 672 6.60 -14.12 33.54
CA THR A 672 5.33 -14.84 33.57
C THR A 672 4.71 -14.93 34.97
N ILE A 673 3.38 -14.88 35.02
CA ILE A 673 2.55 -15.17 36.20
C ILE A 673 1.58 -16.30 35.85
N GLU A 674 1.64 -17.40 36.59
CA GLU A 674 0.70 -18.52 36.40
C GLU A 674 -0.50 -18.42 37.34
N VAL A 675 -1.70 -18.37 36.76
CA VAL A 675 -2.97 -18.33 37.51
C VAL A 675 -3.55 -19.74 37.58
N ALA A 676 -3.47 -20.35 38.76
CA ALA A 676 -3.84 -21.76 38.95
C ALA A 676 -5.35 -22.03 38.76
N SER A 677 -6.21 -21.10 39.14
CA SER A 677 -7.67 -21.22 39.02
C SER A 677 -8.37 -19.87 39.14
N GLY A 678 -9.51 -19.71 38.47
CA GLY A 678 -10.42 -18.59 38.67
C GLY A 678 -11.53 -18.57 37.62
N GLY A 679 -12.39 -17.56 37.68
CA GLY A 679 -13.52 -17.39 36.77
C GLY A 679 -13.15 -16.72 35.46
N LEU A 680 -14.04 -15.87 34.97
CA LEU A 680 -13.74 -14.93 33.89
C LEU A 680 -13.14 -13.65 34.48
N VAL A 681 -12.21 -13.01 33.74
CA VAL A 681 -11.67 -11.68 34.05
C VAL A 681 -12.85 -10.72 34.13
N ASP A 682 -12.99 -10.04 35.25
CA ASP A 682 -13.98 -9.00 35.45
C ASP A 682 -13.30 -7.62 35.46
N ASP A 683 -12.16 -7.53 36.15
CA ASP A 683 -11.29 -6.35 36.19
C ASP A 683 -9.83 -6.81 36.38
N LEU A 684 -8.86 -6.00 35.94
CA LEU A 684 -7.44 -6.36 35.98
C LEU A 684 -6.58 -5.09 36.13
N ASN A 685 -5.72 -5.07 37.14
CA ASN A 685 -4.68 -4.05 37.30
C ASN A 685 -3.29 -4.68 37.17
N VAL A 686 -2.34 -3.94 36.62
CA VAL A 686 -0.93 -4.32 36.59
C VAL A 686 -0.17 -3.41 37.55
N ASN A 687 0.33 -3.98 38.63
CA ASN A 687 0.92 -3.23 39.74
C ASN A 687 2.43 -3.46 39.84
N ASN A 688 3.12 -2.50 40.44
CA ASN A 688 4.55 -2.56 40.78
C ASN A 688 5.47 -2.93 39.62
N ILE A 689 5.23 -2.44 38.40
CA ILE A 689 6.20 -2.57 37.32
C ILE A 689 7.41 -1.71 37.69
N GLU A 690 8.45 -2.35 38.21
CA GLU A 690 9.70 -1.74 38.63
C GLU A 690 10.77 -2.15 37.63
N ILE A 691 11.25 -1.20 36.83
CA ILE A 691 12.29 -1.43 35.84
C ILE A 691 13.43 -0.47 36.14
N ALA A 692 14.62 -1.02 36.37
CA ALA A 692 15.85 -0.24 36.35
C ALA A 692 16.32 -0.15 34.89
N HIS A 693 16.47 1.06 34.34
CA HIS A 693 16.92 1.27 32.96
C HIS A 693 17.52 2.66 32.82
N THR A 694 18.60 2.82 32.06
CA THR A 694 19.29 4.12 31.93
C THR A 694 18.73 5.03 30.84
N TRP A 695 17.68 4.59 30.14
CA TRP A 695 16.89 5.40 29.23
C TRP A 695 15.50 4.79 29.12
N VAL A 696 14.45 5.41 29.66
CA VAL A 696 13.12 4.73 29.68
C VAL A 696 12.28 5.00 28.42
N GLY A 697 12.71 5.94 27.57
CA GLY A 697 11.99 6.33 26.35
C GLY A 697 11.92 5.26 25.25
N ASP A 698 12.88 4.34 25.20
CA ASP A 698 12.93 3.21 24.27
C ASP A 698 12.09 2.01 24.72
N LEU A 699 11.57 2.04 25.95
CA LEU A 699 10.84 0.91 26.52
C LEU A 699 9.40 0.85 26.00
N ARG A 700 9.01 -0.35 25.58
CA ARG A 700 7.61 -0.73 25.32
C ARG A 700 7.25 -1.95 26.15
N ILE A 701 6.06 -1.96 26.73
CA ILE A 701 5.60 -2.99 27.65
C ILE A 701 4.25 -3.52 27.19
N GLU A 702 4.14 -4.84 27.04
CA GLU A 702 2.93 -5.53 26.62
C GLU A 702 2.56 -6.61 27.65
N LEU A 703 1.26 -6.81 27.89
CA LEU A 703 0.73 -7.92 28.66
C LEU A 703 -0.05 -8.85 27.73
N THR A 704 0.21 -10.16 27.82
CA THR A 704 -0.50 -11.20 27.06
C THR A 704 -1.25 -12.13 28.00
N SER A 705 -2.53 -12.39 27.70
CA SER A 705 -3.38 -13.30 28.47
C SER A 705 -3.16 -14.78 28.09
N PRO A 706 -3.63 -15.74 28.90
CA PRO A 706 -3.61 -17.16 28.57
C PRO A 706 -4.38 -17.52 27.29
N SER A 707 -5.32 -16.68 26.87
CA SER A 707 -6.10 -16.84 25.64
C SER A 707 -5.34 -16.37 24.40
N GLY A 708 -4.21 -15.69 24.57
CA GLY A 708 -3.37 -15.13 23.50
C GLY A 708 -3.71 -13.70 23.09
N THR A 709 -4.58 -13.01 23.84
CA THR A 709 -4.84 -11.58 23.65
C THR A 709 -3.67 -10.78 24.18
N THR A 710 -3.20 -9.76 23.45
CA THR A 710 -2.07 -8.91 23.85
C THR A 710 -2.51 -7.44 23.90
N ILE A 711 -2.20 -6.76 25.00
CA ILE A 711 -2.51 -5.35 25.25
C ILE A 711 -1.22 -4.61 25.57
N ALA A 712 -0.95 -3.53 24.84
CA ALA A 712 0.18 -2.64 25.11
C ALA A 712 -0.13 -1.73 26.32
N LEU A 713 0.70 -1.82 27.35
CA LEU A 713 0.60 -1.01 28.57
C LEU A 713 1.35 0.31 28.43
N LEU A 714 2.54 0.26 27.84
CA LEU A 714 3.44 1.38 27.61
C LEU A 714 3.98 1.29 26.18
N SER A 715 3.97 2.40 25.45
CA SER A 715 4.55 2.53 24.11
C SER A 715 5.42 3.79 24.09
N ASN A 716 6.73 3.61 24.24
CA ASN A 716 7.80 4.61 24.19
C ASN A 716 7.42 5.95 24.87
N PRO A 717 7.64 6.08 26.19
CA PRO A 717 7.29 7.28 26.94
C PRO A 717 7.81 8.56 26.29
N SER A 718 6.96 9.58 26.26
CA SER A 718 7.27 10.88 25.62
C SER A 718 7.66 10.77 24.14
N GLY A 719 7.21 9.72 23.44
CA GLY A 719 7.54 9.50 22.02
C GLY A 719 8.99 9.07 21.78
N GLY A 720 9.66 8.51 22.79
CA GLY A 720 11.08 8.14 22.73
C GLY A 720 12.01 9.11 23.43
N ASP A 721 11.57 10.33 23.70
CA ASP A 721 12.42 11.43 24.18
C ASP A 721 12.69 11.39 25.71
N CYS A 722 12.20 10.37 26.43
CA CYS A 722 12.38 10.28 27.88
C CYS A 722 13.76 9.69 28.27
N GLN A 723 14.75 10.57 28.44
CA GLN A 723 16.17 10.22 28.64
C GLN A 723 16.57 9.91 30.10
N GLU A 724 15.59 9.85 31.02
CA GLU A 724 15.85 9.72 32.46
C GLU A 724 15.79 8.25 32.90
N ASP A 725 16.39 7.92 34.06
CA ASP A 725 16.50 6.54 34.54
C ASP A 725 15.25 6.03 35.28
N ASP A 726 14.99 4.73 35.13
CA ASP A 726 14.07 3.87 35.90
C ASP A 726 12.55 4.17 35.78
N LEU A 727 11.73 3.10 35.82
CA LEU A 727 10.26 3.16 35.84
C LEU A 727 9.72 2.54 37.13
N LEU A 728 8.67 3.15 37.71
CA LEU A 728 7.86 2.56 38.77
C LEU A 728 6.37 2.79 38.53
N LEU A 729 5.76 1.90 37.74
CA LEU A 729 4.42 2.09 37.18
C LEU A 729 3.39 1.13 37.77
N ASN A 730 2.15 1.62 37.82
CA ASN A 730 0.95 0.81 37.97
C ASN A 730 -0.03 1.21 36.86
N PHE A 731 -0.72 0.24 36.29
CA PHE A 731 -1.74 0.43 35.27
C PHE A 731 -3.11 -0.04 35.76
N ASP A 732 -4.09 0.85 35.62
CA ASP A 732 -5.49 0.65 35.97
C ASP A 732 -6.34 1.51 35.00
N ASP A 733 -7.33 0.92 34.33
CA ASP A 733 -8.23 1.64 33.41
C ASP A 733 -8.99 2.80 34.11
N ALA A 734 -9.22 2.67 35.42
CA ALA A 734 -9.86 3.66 36.27
C ALA A 734 -8.88 4.68 36.91
N ALA A 735 -7.60 4.63 36.56
CA ALA A 735 -6.60 5.58 37.07
C ALA A 735 -6.98 7.03 36.76
N ALA A 736 -6.77 7.92 37.73
CA ALA A 736 -7.07 9.35 37.56
C ALA A 736 -6.11 10.06 36.59
N ASN A 737 -4.88 9.54 36.44
CA ASN A 737 -3.91 10.05 35.48
C ASN A 737 -4.05 9.27 34.17
N THR A 738 -4.17 9.99 33.07
CA THR A 738 -4.30 9.43 31.73
C THR A 738 -2.93 8.98 31.19
N TYR A 739 -2.93 8.22 30.10
CA TYR A 739 -1.68 7.90 29.39
C TYR A 739 -0.96 9.17 28.88
N ALA A 740 -1.71 10.24 28.57
CA ALA A 740 -1.13 11.53 28.21
C ALA A 740 -0.37 12.18 29.39
N ASP A 741 -0.87 12.02 30.62
CA ASP A 741 -0.19 12.48 31.83
C ASP A 741 1.09 11.69 32.11
N LEU A 742 1.11 10.38 31.79
CA LEU A 742 2.31 9.54 31.83
C LEU A 742 3.36 10.09 30.86
N ASN A 743 2.97 10.32 29.60
CA ASN A 743 3.86 10.85 28.56
C ASN A 743 4.40 12.25 28.84
N ALA A 744 3.72 13.03 29.67
CA ALA A 744 4.15 14.36 30.08
C ALA A 744 5.02 14.38 31.36
N MET A 745 5.26 13.24 32.01
CA MET A 745 5.90 13.19 33.33
C MET A 745 7.43 13.22 33.32
N CYS A 746 8.07 13.08 32.16
CA CYS A 746 9.53 12.91 32.03
C CYS A 746 10.35 14.20 32.27
N ASP A 747 10.26 14.79 33.47
CA ASP A 747 10.82 16.13 33.79
C ASP A 747 11.66 16.17 35.10
N GLY A 748 12.09 15.02 35.63
CA GLY A 748 13.30 14.96 36.45
C GLY A 748 13.26 14.19 37.78
N VAL A 749 14.32 13.39 37.95
CA VAL A 749 14.75 12.53 39.08
C VAL A 749 14.22 11.08 39.03
N PRO A 750 15.09 10.05 38.98
CA PRO A 750 14.72 8.64 39.00
C PRO A 750 13.84 8.24 40.21
N PRO A 751 12.79 7.41 40.02
CA PRO A 751 12.32 6.89 38.73
C PRO A 751 11.73 7.99 37.84
N ALA A 752 12.15 8.01 36.57
CA ALA A 752 11.75 8.96 35.54
C ALA A 752 10.23 9.10 35.44
N ILE A 753 9.53 7.97 35.59
CA ILE A 753 8.07 7.92 35.60
C ILE A 753 7.62 7.05 36.76
N MET A 754 6.79 7.62 37.63
CA MET A 754 6.25 6.92 38.78
C MET A 754 4.79 7.29 39.02
N GLY A 755 3.93 6.29 39.21
CA GLY A 755 2.54 6.52 39.57
C GLY A 755 1.59 5.41 39.16
N THR A 756 0.30 5.76 39.13
CA THR A 756 -0.77 4.92 38.62
C THR A 756 -1.40 5.66 37.44
N PHE A 757 -1.47 5.01 36.28
CA PHE A 757 -1.92 5.60 35.01
C PHE A 757 -2.86 4.67 34.27
N GLN A 758 -3.64 5.24 33.36
CA GLN A 758 -4.31 4.46 32.32
C GLN A 758 -3.26 3.90 31.35
N PRO A 759 -3.38 2.63 30.93
CA PRO A 759 -2.47 2.00 29.96
C PRO A 759 -2.62 2.62 28.56
N PHE A 760 -1.64 2.37 27.67
CA PHE A 760 -1.72 2.80 26.27
C PHE A 760 -2.93 2.20 25.53
N GLN A 761 -3.21 0.92 25.78
CA GLN A 761 -4.44 0.22 25.40
C GLN A 761 -5.15 -0.28 26.67
N ALA A 762 -6.47 -0.12 26.73
CA ALA A 762 -7.26 -0.42 27.93
C ALA A 762 -7.21 -1.92 28.32
N LEU A 763 -6.96 -2.20 29.61
CA LEU A 763 -6.90 -3.55 30.20
C LEU A 763 -8.25 -4.28 30.13
N SER A 764 -9.35 -3.54 30.02
CA SER A 764 -10.70 -4.05 29.76
C SER A 764 -10.82 -4.88 28.47
N GLY A 765 -9.83 -4.84 27.57
CA GLY A 765 -9.73 -5.78 26.46
C GLY A 765 -9.61 -7.26 26.89
N PHE A 766 -9.22 -7.54 28.14
CA PHE A 766 -9.20 -8.90 28.71
C PHE A 766 -10.53 -9.32 29.35
N ALA A 767 -11.51 -8.42 29.47
CA ALA A 767 -12.75 -8.69 30.19
C ALA A 767 -13.53 -9.87 29.56
N GLY A 768 -13.97 -10.80 30.40
CA GLY A 768 -14.69 -12.01 29.98
C GLY A 768 -13.80 -13.18 29.56
N GLU A 769 -12.48 -13.02 29.49
CA GLU A 769 -11.56 -14.13 29.22
C GLU A 769 -11.37 -15.04 30.45
N PRO A 770 -11.05 -16.34 30.27
CA PRO A 770 -10.66 -17.19 31.39
C PRO A 770 -9.40 -16.65 32.07
N VAL A 771 -9.44 -16.46 33.40
CA VAL A 771 -8.23 -15.99 34.12
C VAL A 771 -7.16 -17.08 34.24
N GLN A 772 -7.56 -18.35 34.15
CA GLN A 772 -6.69 -19.51 34.38
C GLN A 772 -5.67 -19.68 33.25
N GLY A 773 -4.40 -19.82 33.62
CA GLY A 773 -3.27 -20.07 32.72
C GLY A 773 -2.14 -19.06 32.90
N THR A 774 -1.20 -19.06 31.96
CA THR A 774 0.01 -18.23 32.01
C THR A 774 -0.26 -16.84 31.42
N TRP A 775 -0.04 -15.81 32.23
CA TRP A 775 0.02 -14.41 31.80
C TRP A 775 1.46 -14.02 31.57
N THR A 776 1.74 -13.33 30.46
CA THR A 776 3.12 -12.98 30.05
C THR A 776 3.25 -11.48 29.92
N LEU A 777 4.15 -10.86 30.70
CA LEU A 777 4.59 -9.48 30.51
C LEU A 777 5.84 -9.50 29.62
N THR A 778 5.79 -8.78 28.50
CA THR A 778 6.93 -8.59 27.59
C THR A 778 7.41 -7.16 27.69
N VAL A 779 8.70 -6.97 27.94
CA VAL A 779 9.36 -5.65 27.90
C VAL A 779 10.31 -5.66 26.71
N TYR A 780 10.12 -4.69 25.82
CA TYR A 780 10.96 -4.42 24.68
C TYR A 780 11.83 -3.20 24.99
N ASP A 781 13.11 -3.34 24.72
CA ASP A 781 14.04 -2.24 24.54
C ASP A 781 14.30 -2.10 23.04
N ASP A 782 13.67 -1.08 22.46
CA ASP A 782 13.64 -0.87 21.01
C ASP A 782 14.91 -0.15 20.50
N VAL A 783 15.84 0.29 21.38
CA VAL A 783 17.08 0.99 21.00
C VAL A 783 18.31 0.34 21.65
N ASN A 784 19.19 -0.22 20.81
CA ASN A 784 20.42 -0.85 21.27
C ASN A 784 21.46 0.19 21.73
N GLU A 785 21.60 0.46 23.02
CA GLU A 785 22.74 1.21 23.60
C GLU A 785 22.81 1.20 25.14
N ASP A 786 21.70 0.93 25.81
CA ASP A 786 21.56 0.88 27.26
C ASP A 786 20.81 -0.39 27.68
N GLY A 787 20.79 -0.67 28.97
CA GLY A 787 20.20 -1.90 29.49
C GLY A 787 19.89 -1.76 30.96
N GLY A 788 19.39 -2.84 31.55
CA GLY A 788 18.81 -2.74 32.88
C GLY A 788 18.23 -4.05 33.40
N SER A 789 17.16 -3.96 34.18
CA SER A 789 16.42 -5.13 34.64
C SER A 789 14.96 -4.82 34.93
N LEU A 790 14.10 -5.78 34.61
CA LEU A 790 12.76 -5.86 35.20
C LEU A 790 12.92 -6.46 36.59
N ASP A 791 12.72 -5.65 37.62
CA ASP A 791 12.95 -6.01 39.02
C ASP A 791 11.68 -6.49 39.71
N ASN A 792 10.52 -5.97 39.32
CA ASN A 792 9.23 -6.35 39.90
C ASN A 792 8.07 -6.14 38.92
N TRP A 793 7.01 -6.94 39.06
CA TRP A 793 5.64 -6.64 38.63
C TRP A 793 4.65 -7.64 39.24
N ALA A 794 3.38 -7.24 39.29
CA ALA A 794 2.29 -8.03 39.81
C ALA A 794 1.00 -7.78 39.02
N LEU A 795 0.12 -8.76 39.01
CA LEU A 795 -1.26 -8.64 38.54
C LEU A 795 -2.21 -8.63 39.73
N GLU A 796 -3.16 -7.70 39.75
CA GLU A 796 -4.35 -7.82 40.60
C GLU A 796 -5.51 -8.20 39.69
N ILE A 797 -5.89 -9.48 39.72
CA ILE A 797 -6.95 -10.01 38.85
C ILE A 797 -8.23 -10.18 39.66
N CYS A 798 -9.28 -9.52 39.22
CA CYS A 798 -10.63 -9.61 39.75
C CYS A 798 -11.45 -10.60 38.91
N SER A 799 -11.97 -11.66 39.52
CA SER A 799 -12.73 -12.71 38.82
C SER A 799 -13.98 -13.17 39.57
N THR A 800 -14.90 -13.81 38.86
CA THR A 800 -16.17 -14.31 39.41
C THR A 800 -16.03 -15.76 39.92
N ILE A 801 -15.92 -15.98 41.24
CA ILE A 801 -15.80 -17.35 41.82
C ILE A 801 -17.03 -17.71 42.68
N PRO A 802 -17.80 -18.77 42.34
CA PRO A 802 -18.70 -19.43 43.29
C PRO A 802 -17.94 -20.48 44.13
N ASN A 803 -17.88 -20.28 45.47
CA ASN A 803 -17.38 -21.22 46.49
C ASN A 803 -15.92 -21.73 46.33
N ASP A 804 -14.98 -21.03 46.97
CA ASP A 804 -13.54 -21.35 46.98
C ASP A 804 -13.17 -22.55 47.88
N PHE A 805 -13.13 -23.75 47.28
CA PHE A 805 -12.58 -24.98 47.86
C PHE A 805 -11.14 -25.28 47.37
N SER A 806 -10.38 -24.25 47.00
CA SER A 806 -9.04 -24.43 46.42
C SER A 806 -8.00 -24.91 47.44
N VAL A 807 -6.92 -25.52 46.92
CA VAL A 807 -5.74 -25.90 47.69
C VAL A 807 -4.55 -25.37 46.92
N ASN A 808 -3.84 -24.40 47.47
CA ASN A 808 -2.83 -23.63 46.75
C ASN A 808 -1.46 -23.81 47.40
N PRO A 809 -0.59 -24.69 46.84
CA PRO A 809 0.78 -24.81 47.30
C PRO A 809 1.58 -23.56 46.90
N SER A 810 2.55 -23.15 47.72
CA SER A 810 3.47 -22.05 47.46
C SER A 810 4.49 -22.38 46.37
N ALA A 811 4.57 -23.65 45.98
CA ALA A 811 5.40 -24.15 44.91
C ALA A 811 4.63 -25.27 44.20
N ILE A 812 4.43 -25.12 42.88
CA ILE A 812 3.82 -26.15 42.02
C ILE A 812 4.85 -27.16 41.50
N ALA A 813 6.14 -26.84 41.63
CA ALA A 813 7.25 -27.75 41.37
C ALA A 813 8.38 -27.53 42.39
N LEU A 814 9.07 -28.59 42.76
CA LEU A 814 10.22 -28.56 43.67
C LEU A 814 11.35 -29.39 43.08
N GLU A 815 12.53 -28.79 42.97
CA GLU A 815 13.75 -29.49 42.58
C GLU A 815 14.64 -29.73 43.80
N ASN A 816 14.95 -31.00 44.06
CA ASN A 816 15.79 -31.39 45.18
C ASN A 816 16.74 -32.52 44.78
N CYS A 817 17.92 -32.54 45.39
CA CYS A 817 18.83 -33.67 45.26
C CYS A 817 18.30 -34.88 46.02
N LEU A 818 18.59 -36.07 45.50
CA LEU A 818 18.21 -37.32 46.10
C LEU A 818 18.71 -37.38 47.56
N ALA A 819 17.84 -37.79 48.48
CA ALA A 819 18.04 -37.83 49.93
C ALA A 819 17.96 -36.50 50.70
N ASP A 820 17.78 -35.35 50.04
CA ASP A 820 17.42 -34.09 50.70
C ASP A 820 15.91 -34.03 51.02
N SER A 821 15.54 -33.21 52.01
CA SER A 821 14.14 -32.92 52.33
C SER A 821 13.62 -31.73 51.53
N ALA A 822 12.47 -31.88 50.90
CA ALA A 822 11.76 -30.81 50.19
C ALA A 822 10.68 -30.20 51.09
N SER A 823 10.50 -28.88 51.06
CA SER A 823 9.47 -28.20 51.85
C SER A 823 8.83 -27.03 51.11
N PHE A 824 7.52 -26.86 51.28
CA PHE A 824 6.73 -25.76 50.71
C PHE A 824 5.56 -25.42 51.66
N THR A 825 4.91 -24.28 51.48
CA THR A 825 3.71 -23.90 52.24
C THR A 825 2.45 -24.15 51.40
N LEU A 826 1.29 -24.34 52.03
CA LEU A 826 0.03 -24.70 51.38
C LEU A 826 -1.11 -23.87 51.98
N PHE A 827 -1.86 -23.17 51.16
CA PHE A 827 -3.04 -22.40 51.57
C PHE A 827 -4.32 -23.15 51.23
N THR A 828 -5.24 -23.22 52.18
CA THR A 828 -6.57 -23.83 51.99
C THR A 828 -7.62 -22.77 51.70
N GLY A 829 -8.56 -23.04 50.79
CA GLY A 829 -9.64 -22.13 50.42
C GLY A 829 -10.58 -21.80 51.58
N THR A 830 -11.33 -20.71 51.44
CA THR A 830 -12.17 -20.18 52.54
C THR A 830 -13.55 -20.84 52.65
N ALA A 831 -14.00 -21.57 51.63
CA ALA A 831 -15.33 -22.18 51.61
C ALA A 831 -15.41 -23.56 52.31
N PHE A 832 -14.28 -24.14 52.74
CA PHE A 832 -14.26 -25.37 53.54
C PHE A 832 -14.94 -25.19 54.91
N ASP A 833 -15.52 -26.26 55.45
CA ASP A 833 -16.23 -26.23 56.74
C ASP A 833 -15.31 -25.93 57.93
N ALA A 834 -15.41 -24.71 58.46
CA ALA A 834 -14.67 -24.23 59.63
C ALA A 834 -14.96 -25.02 60.92
N THR A 835 -16.07 -25.77 60.98
CA THR A 835 -16.46 -26.56 62.15
C THR A 835 -15.75 -27.92 62.22
N SER A 836 -15.42 -28.48 61.06
CA SER A 836 -14.84 -29.83 60.92
C SER A 836 -13.32 -29.79 60.70
N GLY A 837 -12.79 -28.68 60.18
CA GLY A 837 -11.37 -28.53 59.82
C GLY A 837 -11.02 -29.28 58.53
N VAL A 838 -9.96 -28.84 57.85
CA VAL A 838 -9.53 -29.36 56.55
C VAL A 838 -8.46 -30.43 56.75
N SER A 839 -8.76 -31.69 56.44
CA SER A 839 -7.79 -32.79 56.52
C SER A 839 -6.92 -32.82 55.26
N LEU A 840 -5.60 -32.84 55.44
CA LEU A 840 -4.63 -32.81 54.34
C LEU A 840 -3.90 -34.13 54.17
N SER A 841 -3.69 -34.55 52.93
CA SER A 841 -2.94 -35.76 52.57
C SER A 841 -2.18 -35.59 51.25
N ALA A 842 -1.14 -36.39 51.03
CA ALA A 842 -0.40 -36.44 49.77
C ALA A 842 -0.44 -37.87 49.20
N ASN A 843 -0.83 -37.99 47.94
CA ASN A 843 -0.76 -39.21 47.15
C ASN A 843 0.43 -39.14 46.17
N ASN A 844 0.74 -40.27 45.52
CA ASN A 844 1.81 -40.40 44.51
C ASN A 844 3.23 -40.06 45.00
N LEU A 845 3.49 -40.22 46.30
CA LEU A 845 4.83 -39.99 46.86
C LEU A 845 5.86 -40.98 46.27
N PRO A 846 7.10 -40.54 46.00
CA PRO A 846 8.19 -41.40 45.56
C PRO A 846 8.47 -42.54 46.54
N ALA A 847 9.04 -43.64 46.05
CA ALA A 847 9.34 -44.80 46.88
C ALA A 847 10.23 -44.43 48.08
N GLY A 848 9.73 -44.73 49.29
CA GLY A 848 10.39 -44.42 50.57
C GLY A 848 10.07 -43.05 51.16
N ALA A 849 9.45 -42.15 50.39
CA ALA A 849 9.13 -40.80 50.84
C ALA A 849 7.91 -40.76 51.79
N THR A 850 7.93 -39.79 52.69
CA THR A 850 6.81 -39.45 53.59
C THR A 850 6.53 -37.95 53.52
N ALA A 851 5.26 -37.57 53.47
CA ALA A 851 4.82 -36.18 53.56
C ALA A 851 4.24 -35.89 54.95
N THR A 852 4.57 -34.73 55.49
CA THR A 852 4.06 -34.22 56.77
C THR A 852 3.46 -32.84 56.57
N PHE A 853 2.36 -32.55 57.27
CA PHE A 853 1.56 -31.32 57.15
C PHE A 853 1.39 -30.71 58.55
N GLU A 854 1.74 -29.43 58.72
CA GLU A 854 1.63 -28.74 60.02
C GLU A 854 1.05 -27.31 59.86
N PRO A 855 -0.19 -27.03 60.34
CA PRO A 855 -1.13 -27.92 61.06
C PRO A 855 -1.95 -28.87 60.14
N ASN A 856 -2.38 -30.03 60.67
CA ASN A 856 -3.33 -30.95 60.02
C ASN A 856 -4.19 -31.68 61.08
N PRO A 857 -5.53 -31.48 61.16
CA PRO A 857 -6.35 -30.67 60.24
C PRO A 857 -6.04 -29.17 60.29
N ALA A 858 -6.14 -28.50 59.15
CA ALA A 858 -5.94 -27.07 58.97
C ALA A 858 -7.27 -26.31 59.14
N ALA A 859 -7.21 -25.01 59.44
CA ALA A 859 -8.42 -24.15 59.40
C ALA A 859 -8.68 -23.71 57.95
N PRO A 860 -9.93 -23.52 57.50
CA PRO A 860 -10.20 -22.89 56.21
C PRO A 860 -9.51 -21.53 56.10
N GLY A 861 -8.95 -21.20 54.94
CA GLY A 861 -8.20 -19.97 54.73
C GLY A 861 -6.83 -19.91 55.41
N SER A 862 -6.30 -21.03 55.93
CA SER A 862 -5.02 -21.05 56.67
C SER A 862 -3.86 -21.65 55.89
N GLU A 863 -2.65 -21.21 56.25
CA GLU A 863 -1.37 -21.69 55.75
C GLU A 863 -0.92 -22.96 56.49
N VAL A 864 -0.33 -23.90 55.75
CA VAL A 864 0.15 -25.19 56.25
C VAL A 864 1.54 -25.47 55.69
N ASN A 865 2.50 -25.82 56.56
CA ASN A 865 3.82 -26.27 56.10
C ASN A 865 3.75 -27.73 55.65
N VAL A 866 4.26 -28.01 54.45
CA VAL A 866 4.40 -29.35 53.89
C VAL A 866 5.88 -29.71 53.83
N THR A 867 6.26 -30.86 54.37
CA THR A 867 7.64 -31.37 54.28
C THR A 867 7.63 -32.81 53.78
N ILE A 868 8.40 -33.05 52.71
CA ILE A 868 8.58 -34.35 52.08
C ILE A 868 10.01 -34.83 52.32
N SER A 869 10.18 -36.04 52.84
CA SER A 869 11.50 -36.59 53.16
C SER A 869 11.57 -38.10 52.97
N GLY A 870 12.78 -38.63 52.77
CA GLY A 870 13.04 -40.08 52.72
C GLY A 870 12.94 -40.74 51.35
N ALA A 871 12.85 -39.96 50.26
CA ALA A 871 12.79 -40.51 48.91
C ALA A 871 14.07 -41.28 48.53
N THR A 872 13.91 -42.37 47.78
CA THR A 872 15.02 -43.31 47.44
C THR A 872 15.23 -43.52 45.93
N GLU A 873 14.48 -42.81 45.10
CA GLU A 873 14.54 -42.89 43.64
C GLU A 873 14.51 -41.49 43.02
N THR A 874 15.22 -41.33 41.90
CA THR A 874 15.21 -40.11 41.08
C THR A 874 14.05 -40.15 40.09
N GLY A 875 13.59 -38.98 39.66
CA GLY A 875 12.45 -38.85 38.75
C GLY A 875 11.60 -37.63 39.05
N VAL A 876 10.59 -37.42 38.20
CA VAL A 876 9.54 -36.42 38.41
C VAL A 876 8.33 -37.14 38.98
N PHE A 877 7.84 -36.68 40.13
CA PHE A 877 6.71 -37.26 40.84
C PHE A 877 5.61 -36.21 40.97
N ASP A 878 4.48 -36.43 40.30
CA ASP A 878 3.31 -35.56 40.40
C ASP A 878 2.54 -35.88 41.69
N LEU A 879 2.87 -35.14 42.75
CA LEU A 879 2.25 -35.30 44.05
C LEU A 879 0.86 -34.69 44.04
N GLU A 880 -0.15 -35.51 44.32
CA GLU A 880 -1.51 -35.02 44.49
C GLU A 880 -1.74 -34.71 45.97
N ILE A 881 -1.86 -33.43 46.29
CA ILE A 881 -2.25 -32.96 47.62
C ILE A 881 -3.78 -32.87 47.67
N VAL A 882 -4.39 -33.52 48.67
CA VAL A 882 -5.84 -33.58 48.85
C VAL A 882 -6.22 -32.90 50.16
N ALA A 883 -7.14 -31.95 50.08
CA ALA A 883 -7.84 -31.33 51.20
C ALA A 883 -9.29 -31.82 51.26
N ASP A 884 -9.73 -32.28 52.43
CA ASP A 884 -11.07 -32.84 52.63
C ASP A 884 -11.66 -32.37 53.96
N ASP A 885 -12.84 -31.75 53.94
CA ASP A 885 -13.61 -31.35 55.13
C ASP A 885 -14.71 -32.36 55.52
N GLY A 886 -14.85 -33.45 54.77
CA GLY A 886 -15.85 -34.51 54.92
C GLY A 886 -17.08 -34.36 54.02
N ALA A 887 -17.30 -33.19 53.41
CA ALA A 887 -18.37 -32.94 52.44
C ALA A 887 -17.84 -32.43 51.09
N ASN A 888 -16.74 -31.69 51.09
CA ASN A 888 -16.10 -31.06 49.94
C ASN A 888 -14.61 -31.41 49.91
N THR A 889 -14.09 -31.57 48.70
CA THR A 889 -12.68 -31.92 48.47
C THR A 889 -12.04 -30.92 47.51
N GLY A 890 -10.85 -30.43 47.85
CA GLY A 890 -9.97 -29.69 46.95
C GLY A 890 -8.68 -30.48 46.70
N THR A 891 -8.11 -30.34 45.51
CA THR A 891 -6.87 -31.04 45.13
C THR A 891 -5.88 -30.08 44.49
N ALA A 892 -4.60 -30.26 44.77
CA ALA A 892 -3.50 -29.57 44.11
C ALA A 892 -2.48 -30.59 43.60
N GLN A 893 -1.78 -30.26 42.52
CA GLN A 893 -0.64 -31.03 42.04
C GLN A 893 0.65 -30.28 42.38
N VAL A 894 1.65 -31.01 42.86
CA VAL A 894 3.02 -30.51 43.08
C VAL A 894 3.99 -31.48 42.44
N ALA A 895 4.70 -31.05 41.40
CA ALA A 895 5.73 -31.85 40.77
C ALA A 895 6.99 -31.85 41.65
N LEU A 896 7.30 -32.96 42.31
CA LEU A 896 8.57 -33.14 43.01
C LEU A 896 9.57 -33.79 42.06
N MET A 897 10.59 -33.05 41.69
CA MET A 897 11.70 -33.53 40.86
C MET A 897 12.89 -33.86 41.74
N LEU A 898 13.24 -35.15 41.78
CA LEU A 898 14.39 -35.67 42.51
C LEU A 898 15.50 -36.03 41.54
N GLN A 899 16.66 -35.40 41.70
CA GLN A 899 17.81 -35.55 40.82
C GLN A 899 19.04 -36.09 41.56
N ASP A 900 19.98 -36.68 40.82
CA ASP A 900 21.31 -37.08 41.32
C ASP A 900 22.38 -36.40 40.45
N VAL A 901 23.65 -36.48 40.85
CA VAL A 901 24.78 -35.97 40.06
C VAL A 901 24.76 -36.62 38.67
N PRO A 902 24.86 -35.85 37.56
CA PRO A 902 24.78 -36.40 36.21
C PRO A 902 25.91 -37.39 35.92
N SER A 903 25.62 -38.39 35.10
CA SER A 903 26.68 -39.20 34.47
C SER A 903 27.34 -38.44 33.32
N PRO A 904 28.63 -38.68 33.01
CA PRO A 904 29.29 -38.07 31.86
C PRO A 904 28.54 -38.36 30.54
N PRO A 905 28.33 -37.36 29.67
CA PRO A 905 27.66 -37.57 28.39
C PRO A 905 28.46 -38.49 27.45
N VAL A 906 27.75 -39.24 26.62
CA VAL A 906 28.31 -40.09 25.57
C VAL A 906 28.29 -39.33 24.24
N ALA A 907 29.45 -39.07 23.65
CA ALA A 907 29.56 -38.41 22.35
C ALA A 907 28.87 -39.19 21.22
N ASN A 908 28.10 -38.48 20.38
CA ASN A 908 27.46 -39.02 19.19
C ASN A 908 28.12 -38.49 17.91
N PHE A 909 28.29 -37.17 17.80
CA PHE A 909 28.81 -36.51 16.60
C PHE A 909 29.70 -35.30 16.96
N PRO A 910 30.78 -35.00 16.21
CA PRO A 910 31.38 -35.79 15.15
C PRO A 910 31.76 -37.19 15.62
N THR A 911 31.44 -38.20 14.79
CA THR A 911 31.69 -39.61 15.15
C THR A 911 33.17 -39.79 15.51
N PRO A 912 33.53 -40.51 16.58
CA PRO A 912 34.92 -40.73 16.95
C PRO A 912 35.79 -41.26 15.80
N GLY A 913 36.80 -40.49 15.40
CA GLY A 913 37.68 -40.77 14.25
C GLY A 913 37.06 -40.47 12.87
N GLY A 914 35.92 -39.78 12.81
CA GLY A 914 35.23 -39.43 11.57
C GLY A 914 36.00 -38.41 10.75
N GLY A 915 36.07 -38.62 9.43
CA GLY A 915 36.62 -37.66 8.47
C GLY A 915 35.52 -37.05 7.60
N GLY A 916 35.80 -35.92 6.95
CA GLY A 916 34.81 -35.24 6.11
C GLY A 916 33.81 -34.40 6.91
N ILE A 917 34.22 -33.93 8.09
CA ILE A 917 33.36 -33.16 8.98
C ILE A 917 33.36 -31.69 8.55
N SER A 918 32.20 -31.06 8.49
CA SER A 918 32.11 -29.65 8.07
C SER A 918 32.98 -28.73 8.94
N LEU A 919 33.39 -27.58 8.41
CA LEU A 919 34.19 -26.59 9.14
C LEU A 919 33.47 -25.96 10.33
N THR A 920 32.14 -26.00 10.37
CA THR A 920 31.32 -25.56 11.51
C THR A 920 30.48 -26.73 12.05
N PRO A 921 31.13 -27.76 12.64
CA PRO A 921 30.40 -28.95 13.05
C PRO A 921 29.42 -28.65 14.19
N VAL A 922 28.25 -29.26 14.12
CA VAL A 922 27.33 -29.35 15.26
C VAL A 922 27.78 -30.53 16.10
N PHE A 923 28.30 -30.31 17.30
CA PHE A 923 28.59 -31.41 18.23
C PHE A 923 27.29 -31.91 18.86
N ASP A 924 27.17 -33.22 19.05
CA ASP A 924 26.02 -33.87 19.67
C ASP A 924 26.48 -35.02 20.58
N TRP A 925 25.77 -35.21 21.69
CA TRP A 925 26.03 -36.23 22.71
C TRP A 925 24.74 -36.70 23.38
N SER A 926 24.84 -37.74 24.22
CA SER A 926 23.68 -38.25 24.96
C SER A 926 23.22 -37.25 26.02
N ALA A 927 21.94 -36.93 26.04
CA ALA A 927 21.35 -36.09 27.08
C ALA A 927 21.47 -36.74 28.47
N SER A 928 21.94 -35.95 29.44
CA SER A 928 21.87 -36.19 30.88
C SER A 928 20.69 -35.43 31.48
N GLN A 929 20.05 -36.00 32.49
CA GLN A 929 18.82 -35.44 33.08
C GLN A 929 19.09 -34.08 33.72
N ASN A 930 18.41 -33.04 33.22
CA ASN A 930 18.45 -31.66 33.69
C ASN A 930 19.87 -31.10 33.85
N ALA A 931 20.74 -31.46 32.92
CA ALA A 931 22.13 -31.04 32.94
C ALA A 931 22.40 -29.98 31.87
N ASN A 932 23.19 -28.98 32.24
CA ASN A 932 23.93 -28.14 31.30
C ASN A 932 25.24 -28.84 30.93
N TYR A 933 25.74 -28.56 29.74
CA TYR A 933 26.94 -29.19 29.21
C TYR A 933 28.03 -28.17 28.97
N LEU A 934 29.28 -28.60 29.12
CA LEU A 934 30.48 -27.85 28.76
C LEU A 934 31.27 -28.66 27.73
N LEU A 935 31.38 -28.12 26.52
CA LEU A 935 32.12 -28.67 25.38
C LEU A 935 33.49 -27.98 25.25
N GLN A 936 34.53 -28.76 24.98
CA GLN A 936 35.84 -28.26 24.59
C GLN A 936 36.30 -28.90 23.27
N VAL A 937 36.93 -28.11 22.40
CA VAL A 937 37.58 -28.55 21.15
C VAL A 937 39.01 -28.04 21.12
N ALA A 938 39.96 -28.91 20.77
CA ALA A 938 41.40 -28.65 20.78
C ALA A 938 42.11 -29.16 19.52
N THR A 939 43.31 -28.66 19.28
CA THR A 939 44.19 -29.13 18.19
C THR A 939 45.10 -30.30 18.58
N ASP A 940 45.09 -30.70 19.86
CA ASP A 940 45.88 -31.81 20.38
C ASP A 940 45.07 -32.76 21.28
N ALA A 941 45.52 -34.01 21.36
CA ALA A 941 44.84 -35.08 22.11
C ALA A 941 44.91 -34.93 23.63
N GLY A 942 45.81 -34.09 24.15
CA GLY A 942 45.98 -33.83 25.58
C GLY A 942 45.01 -32.80 26.14
N MET A 943 44.25 -32.11 25.27
CA MET A 943 43.45 -30.92 25.60
C MET A 943 44.29 -29.77 26.16
N ASP A 944 45.57 -29.67 25.75
CA ASP A 944 46.45 -28.59 26.19
C ASP A 944 46.26 -27.30 25.34
N SER A 945 45.72 -27.43 24.13
CA SER A 945 45.52 -26.35 23.12
C SER A 945 44.06 -26.24 22.71
N VAL A 946 43.19 -25.94 23.67
CA VAL A 946 41.75 -25.70 23.45
C VAL A 946 41.57 -24.44 22.60
N ILE A 947 40.87 -24.58 21.48
CA ILE A 947 40.53 -23.50 20.55
C ILE A 947 39.07 -23.06 20.66
N PHE A 948 38.22 -23.88 21.29
CA PHE A 948 36.83 -23.57 21.55
C PHE A 948 36.39 -24.17 22.89
N GLU A 949 35.70 -23.38 23.69
CA GLU A 949 35.04 -23.80 24.93
C GLU A 949 33.66 -23.14 24.96
N GLY A 950 32.61 -23.93 25.15
CA GLY A 950 31.24 -23.43 25.12
C GLY A 950 30.31 -24.23 26.00
N THR A 951 29.26 -23.57 26.52
CA THR A 951 28.22 -24.21 27.32
C THR A 951 26.93 -24.32 26.53
N SER A 952 26.15 -25.37 26.80
CA SER A 952 24.84 -25.58 26.17
C SER A 952 23.86 -26.18 27.17
N PRO A 953 22.59 -25.74 27.22
CA PRO A 953 21.52 -26.45 27.93
C PRO A 953 21.01 -27.66 27.12
N GLU A 954 21.31 -27.72 25.82
CA GLU A 954 20.94 -28.82 24.94
C GLU A 954 22.06 -29.84 24.83
N ALA A 955 21.74 -31.07 24.46
CA ALA A 955 22.73 -32.14 24.25
C ALA A 955 23.56 -31.98 22.96
N SER A 956 23.62 -30.75 22.44
CA SER A 956 24.36 -30.37 21.25
C SER A 956 24.88 -28.94 21.34
N LEU A 957 25.93 -28.62 20.58
CA LEU A 957 26.47 -27.26 20.46
C LEU A 957 27.22 -27.07 19.13
N SER A 958 26.93 -25.98 18.44
CA SER A 958 27.59 -25.59 17.18
C SER A 958 28.78 -24.66 17.42
N LEU A 959 29.80 -24.70 16.56
CA LEU A 959 30.80 -23.63 16.51
C LEU A 959 30.32 -22.48 15.64
N ASN A 960 30.65 -21.27 16.08
CA ASN A 960 30.40 -20.04 15.36
C ASN A 960 31.56 -19.67 14.40
N ASP A 961 32.78 -20.16 14.69
CA ASP A 961 33.96 -19.93 13.86
C ASP A 961 34.31 -21.18 13.04
N ALA A 962 34.69 -20.97 11.78
CA ALA A 962 35.09 -22.05 10.88
C ALA A 962 36.45 -22.65 11.29
N LEU A 963 36.51 -23.98 11.33
CA LEU A 963 37.74 -24.76 11.49
C LEU A 963 38.54 -24.80 10.18
N GLU A 964 39.80 -25.21 10.25
CA GLU A 964 40.67 -25.35 9.07
C GLU A 964 40.32 -26.60 8.27
N PHE A 965 40.41 -26.55 6.93
CA PHE A 965 40.23 -27.72 6.05
C PHE A 965 41.31 -28.79 6.34
N CYS A 966 40.99 -30.05 6.04
CA CYS A 966 41.94 -31.17 6.09
C CYS A 966 42.67 -31.34 7.46
N THR A 967 42.12 -30.82 8.56
CA THR A 967 42.77 -30.73 9.87
C THR A 967 42.12 -31.65 10.89
N GLN A 968 42.93 -32.34 11.70
CA GLN A 968 42.44 -33.20 12.78
C GLN A 968 42.29 -32.41 14.08
N TYR A 969 41.10 -32.47 14.67
CA TYR A 969 40.76 -31.85 15.95
C TYR A 969 40.34 -32.90 16.98
N TYR A 970 40.35 -32.51 18.25
CA TYR A 970 39.98 -33.32 19.41
C TYR A 970 38.89 -32.62 20.21
N TRP A 971 37.97 -33.36 20.81
CA TRP A 971 36.87 -32.77 21.59
C TRP A 971 36.43 -33.65 22.76
N GLN A 972 35.87 -33.01 23.80
CA GLN A 972 35.33 -33.66 25.00
C GLN A 972 34.17 -32.85 25.58
N VAL A 973 33.28 -33.52 26.33
CA VAL A 973 32.11 -32.87 26.94
C VAL A 973 31.88 -33.35 28.38
N SER A 974 31.36 -32.46 29.23
CA SER A 974 30.91 -32.77 30.61
C SER A 974 29.46 -32.32 30.82
N ALA A 975 28.78 -32.87 31.83
CA ALA A 975 27.43 -32.50 32.24
C ALA A 975 27.43 -32.00 33.70
N GLU A 976 26.58 -31.02 34.01
CA GLU A 976 26.42 -30.44 35.34
C GLU A 976 24.96 -30.08 35.61
N ASN A 977 24.45 -30.41 36.79
CA ASN A 977 23.14 -29.97 37.29
C ASN A 977 23.26 -29.41 38.71
N GLY A 978 22.13 -29.03 39.32
CA GLY A 978 22.06 -28.48 40.68
C GLY A 978 22.63 -29.40 41.79
N CYS A 979 22.87 -30.69 41.51
CA CYS A 979 23.45 -31.64 42.45
C CYS A 979 24.96 -31.85 42.26
N GLY A 980 25.54 -31.42 41.14
CA GLY A 980 26.99 -31.44 40.88
C GLY A 980 27.36 -31.72 39.41
N SER A 981 28.67 -31.82 39.15
CA SER A 981 29.24 -32.09 37.81
C SER A 981 29.71 -33.54 37.66
N SER A 982 29.51 -34.10 36.46
CA SER A 982 29.96 -35.42 36.05
C SER A 982 31.49 -35.52 35.88
N GLY A 983 32.18 -34.39 35.69
CA GLY A 983 33.51 -34.34 35.08
C GLY A 983 33.48 -34.59 33.55
N PHE A 984 34.58 -34.27 32.86
CA PHE A 984 34.71 -34.50 31.41
C PHE A 984 34.77 -35.99 31.06
N GLY A 985 34.09 -36.35 29.96
CA GLY A 985 34.12 -37.68 29.36
C GLY A 985 35.43 -38.01 28.64
N GLU A 986 35.41 -39.02 27.77
CA GLU A 986 36.55 -39.40 26.94
C GLU A 986 36.85 -38.34 25.86
N VAL A 987 38.12 -38.19 25.50
CA VAL A 987 38.56 -37.31 24.40
C VAL A 987 38.40 -38.03 23.06
N PHE A 988 37.60 -37.46 22.17
CA PHE A 988 37.38 -37.97 20.82
C PHE A 988 38.13 -37.13 19.79
N SER A 989 38.34 -37.66 18.57
CA SER A 989 38.94 -36.91 17.47
C SER A 989 38.10 -36.96 16.21
N PHE A 990 38.27 -35.98 15.33
CA PHE A 990 37.68 -35.95 13.99
C PHE A 990 38.57 -35.19 13.01
N THR A 991 38.33 -35.32 11.72
CA THR A 991 39.03 -34.60 10.66
C THR A 991 38.04 -33.84 9.79
N THR A 992 38.30 -32.55 9.58
CA THR A 992 37.46 -31.69 8.75
C THR A 992 37.44 -32.12 7.28
N GLU A 993 36.45 -31.65 6.54
CA GLU A 993 36.31 -31.87 5.10
C GLU A 993 37.49 -31.31 4.31
N GLY A 994 37.67 -31.83 3.09
CA GLY A 994 38.77 -31.42 2.21
C GLY A 994 38.35 -30.37 1.20
N ASP A 995 39.22 -29.39 0.95
CA ASP A 995 39.04 -28.40 -0.11
C ASP A 995 39.57 -28.95 -1.45
N LEU A 996 38.67 -29.56 -2.22
CA LEU A 996 38.91 -29.98 -3.61
C LEU A 996 38.26 -29.00 -4.61
N THR A 997 38.08 -27.73 -4.23
CA THR A 997 37.43 -26.75 -5.12
C THR A 997 38.14 -26.67 -6.47
N PHE A 998 37.35 -26.70 -7.53
CA PHE A 998 37.83 -26.60 -8.91
C PHE A 998 36.77 -25.85 -9.71
N ALA A 999 36.82 -24.52 -9.64
CA ALA A 999 35.71 -23.67 -10.04
C ALA A 999 36.16 -22.61 -11.04
N VAL A 1000 35.37 -22.43 -12.09
CA VAL A 1000 35.60 -21.44 -13.14
C VAL A 1000 34.74 -20.20 -12.92
N SER A 1001 35.31 -19.02 -13.13
CA SER A 1001 34.60 -17.74 -13.03
C SER A 1001 35.02 -16.79 -14.15
N PRO A 1002 34.07 -16.22 -14.92
CA PRO A 1002 32.64 -16.53 -14.90
C PRO A 1002 32.32 -17.94 -15.45
N SER A 1003 31.18 -18.53 -15.06
CA SER A 1003 30.72 -19.84 -15.56
C SER A 1003 30.10 -19.80 -16.96
N SER A 1004 29.87 -18.60 -17.49
CA SER A 1004 29.49 -18.36 -18.88
C SER A 1004 30.13 -17.06 -19.39
N LEU A 1005 30.63 -17.07 -20.61
CA LEU A 1005 31.27 -15.91 -21.23
C LEU A 1005 30.77 -15.74 -22.66
N VAL A 1006 30.50 -14.49 -23.06
CA VAL A 1006 30.24 -14.12 -24.46
C VAL A 1006 31.48 -13.43 -25.01
N SER A 1007 31.93 -13.81 -26.20
CA SER A 1007 33.09 -13.19 -26.85
C SER A 1007 32.97 -13.20 -28.36
N CYS A 1008 33.61 -12.24 -29.02
CA CYS A 1008 33.61 -12.19 -30.47
C CYS A 1008 34.45 -13.31 -31.09
N ASN A 1009 34.16 -13.63 -32.35
CA ASN A 1009 34.91 -14.60 -33.15
C ASN A 1009 36.32 -14.14 -33.56
N PHE A 1010 36.89 -13.18 -32.85
CA PHE A 1010 38.23 -12.66 -32.96
C PHE A 1010 38.70 -12.16 -31.59
N GLY A 1011 40.01 -12.20 -31.32
CA GLY A 1011 40.57 -11.79 -30.03
C GLY A 1011 40.71 -12.94 -29.03
N GLU A 1012 40.61 -12.62 -27.74
CA GLU A 1012 40.87 -13.54 -26.63
C GLU A 1012 39.73 -13.48 -25.61
N ALA A 1013 39.37 -14.64 -25.07
CA ALA A 1013 38.42 -14.81 -23.97
C ALA A 1013 39.20 -15.24 -22.72
N GLU A 1014 38.96 -14.59 -21.59
CA GLU A 1014 39.69 -14.86 -20.33
C GLU A 1014 38.70 -15.25 -19.22
N ILE A 1015 39.02 -16.34 -18.51
CA ILE A 1015 38.34 -16.75 -17.28
C ILE A 1015 39.37 -17.04 -16.19
N MET A 1016 38.93 -17.09 -14.94
CA MET A 1016 39.72 -17.52 -13.80
C MET A 1016 39.31 -18.92 -13.33
N LEU A 1017 40.28 -19.75 -12.98
CA LEU A 1017 40.10 -21.08 -12.38
C LEU A 1017 40.65 -21.06 -10.95
N ALA A 1018 39.78 -21.29 -9.98
CA ALA A 1018 40.13 -21.48 -8.58
C ALA A 1018 40.47 -22.96 -8.33
N ILE A 1019 41.60 -23.21 -7.65
CA ILE A 1019 42.09 -24.54 -7.31
C ILE A 1019 42.19 -24.65 -5.79
N GLY A 1020 41.52 -25.63 -5.21
CA GLY A 1020 41.44 -25.86 -3.77
C GLY A 1020 42.77 -26.27 -3.14
N GLU A 1021 42.88 -26.05 -1.84
CA GLU A 1021 44.12 -26.23 -1.06
C GLU A 1021 44.49 -27.69 -0.79
N CYS A 1022 43.56 -28.65 -0.91
CA CYS A 1022 43.83 -30.07 -0.64
C CYS A 1022 44.14 -30.91 -1.91
N LEU A 1023 44.41 -30.26 -3.05
CA LEU A 1023 45.04 -30.88 -4.24
C LEU A 1023 46.58 -30.94 -4.04
N ASP A 1024 47.30 -31.87 -4.68
CA ASP A 1024 48.74 -32.10 -4.40
C ASP A 1024 49.58 -30.81 -4.55
N ASP A 1025 50.33 -30.44 -3.50
CA ASP A 1025 51.33 -29.36 -3.48
C ASP A 1025 52.41 -29.50 -4.58
N ALA A 1026 52.59 -30.71 -5.13
CA ALA A 1026 53.46 -30.96 -6.28
C ALA A 1026 52.93 -30.36 -7.61
N GLY A 1027 51.67 -29.91 -7.65
CA GLY A 1027 51.02 -29.17 -8.72
C GLY A 1027 50.02 -29.98 -9.55
N VAL A 1028 48.87 -29.37 -9.85
CA VAL A 1028 47.72 -29.90 -10.61
C VAL A 1028 47.95 -29.71 -12.12
N GLN A 1029 48.00 -30.79 -12.90
CA GLN A 1029 48.08 -30.72 -14.35
C GLN A 1029 46.74 -30.34 -14.96
N LEU A 1030 46.68 -29.22 -15.68
CA LEU A 1030 45.46 -28.70 -16.31
C LEU A 1030 45.38 -29.06 -17.79
N THR A 1031 44.21 -29.47 -18.25
CA THR A 1031 43.89 -29.66 -19.67
C THR A 1031 42.53 -29.03 -19.99
N ALA A 1032 42.30 -28.69 -21.26
CA ALA A 1032 40.99 -28.24 -21.74
C ALA A 1032 40.53 -29.10 -22.90
N GLU A 1033 39.26 -29.48 -22.88
CA GLU A 1033 38.55 -30.19 -23.93
C GLU A 1033 37.29 -29.39 -24.34
N GLY A 1034 36.75 -29.68 -25.53
CA GLY A 1034 35.58 -28.96 -26.05
C GLY A 1034 35.88 -27.61 -26.70
N LEU A 1035 37.16 -27.27 -26.90
CA LEU A 1035 37.57 -26.03 -27.59
C LEU A 1035 37.00 -25.97 -29.01
N PRO A 1036 36.54 -24.78 -29.46
CA PRO A 1036 36.13 -24.55 -30.84
C PRO A 1036 37.24 -24.92 -31.83
N ALA A 1037 36.88 -25.41 -33.02
CA ALA A 1037 37.85 -25.74 -34.05
C ALA A 1037 38.62 -24.48 -34.49
N GLY A 1038 39.94 -24.46 -34.28
CA GLY A 1038 40.81 -23.31 -34.56
C GLY A 1038 41.20 -22.50 -33.32
N ALA A 1039 40.52 -22.67 -32.19
CA ALA A 1039 40.87 -22.04 -30.92
C ALA A 1039 42.07 -22.73 -30.25
N SER A 1040 42.81 -21.97 -29.45
CA SER A 1040 43.87 -22.48 -28.57
C SER A 1040 43.71 -21.95 -27.15
N VAL A 1041 44.06 -22.75 -26.15
CA VAL A 1041 44.03 -22.36 -24.73
C VAL A 1041 45.43 -22.22 -24.17
N GLU A 1042 45.63 -21.24 -23.29
CA GLU A 1042 46.83 -21.05 -22.48
C GLU A 1042 46.42 -20.89 -21.01
N PHE A 1043 47.14 -21.55 -20.11
CA PHE A 1043 46.95 -21.43 -18.66
C PHE A 1043 48.08 -20.58 -18.08
N SER A 1044 47.75 -19.63 -17.20
CA SER A 1044 48.76 -18.76 -16.57
C SER A 1044 49.77 -19.53 -15.70
N ALA A 1045 49.41 -20.73 -15.23
CA ALA A 1045 50.28 -21.69 -14.57
C ALA A 1045 49.81 -23.14 -14.85
N ASN A 1046 50.70 -24.01 -15.36
CA ASN A 1046 50.40 -25.43 -15.58
C ASN A 1046 51.72 -26.27 -15.54
N PRO A 1047 51.91 -27.19 -14.56
CA PRO A 1047 50.99 -27.51 -13.47
C PRO A 1047 50.73 -26.33 -12.54
N ALA A 1048 49.50 -26.25 -12.05
CA ALA A 1048 49.02 -25.18 -11.19
C ALA A 1048 49.19 -25.53 -9.69
N PRO A 1049 49.65 -24.59 -8.83
CA PRO A 1049 49.75 -24.85 -7.40
C PRO A 1049 48.37 -25.05 -6.74
N ALA A 1050 48.31 -25.86 -5.68
CA ALA A 1050 47.14 -25.93 -4.80
C ALA A 1050 46.88 -24.55 -4.15
N GLY A 1051 45.60 -24.20 -3.95
CA GLY A 1051 45.19 -22.89 -3.43
C GLY A 1051 45.33 -21.71 -4.40
N ALA A 1052 45.75 -21.94 -5.66
CA ALA A 1052 46.02 -20.87 -6.62
C ALA A 1052 44.78 -20.46 -7.43
N GLN A 1053 44.84 -19.22 -7.95
CA GLN A 1053 43.96 -18.71 -9.00
C GLN A 1053 44.72 -18.71 -10.32
N VAL A 1054 44.25 -19.49 -11.30
CA VAL A 1054 44.88 -19.66 -12.61
C VAL A 1054 44.04 -18.98 -13.67
N GLY A 1055 44.62 -18.05 -14.42
CA GLY A 1055 43.98 -17.47 -15.60
C GLY A 1055 43.96 -18.48 -16.75
N VAL A 1056 42.82 -18.63 -17.42
CA VAL A 1056 42.65 -19.44 -18.61
C VAL A 1056 42.32 -18.51 -19.77
N LEU A 1057 43.24 -18.40 -20.72
CA LEU A 1057 43.13 -17.54 -21.89
C LEU A 1057 42.84 -18.38 -23.12
N ILE A 1058 41.76 -18.06 -23.85
CA ILE A 1058 41.35 -18.77 -25.06
C ILE A 1058 41.43 -17.83 -26.23
N ASN A 1059 42.25 -18.17 -27.22
CA ASN A 1059 42.38 -17.41 -28.46
C ASN A 1059 41.28 -17.82 -29.45
N LEU A 1060 40.49 -16.84 -29.91
CA LEU A 1060 39.27 -17.05 -30.72
C LEU A 1060 39.40 -16.56 -32.17
N ASN A 1061 40.60 -16.30 -32.66
CA ASN A 1061 40.80 -15.82 -34.03
C ASN A 1061 40.29 -16.83 -35.07
N ASP A 1062 39.32 -16.41 -35.89
CA ASP A 1062 38.66 -17.18 -36.95
C ASP A 1062 37.82 -18.38 -36.46
N VAL A 1063 37.30 -18.32 -35.24
CA VAL A 1063 36.36 -19.32 -34.70
C VAL A 1063 34.96 -19.13 -35.30
N ALA A 1064 34.22 -20.21 -35.53
CA ALA A 1064 32.83 -20.09 -35.99
C ALA A 1064 31.93 -19.58 -34.86
N PRO A 1065 30.95 -18.70 -35.12
CA PRO A 1065 29.96 -18.32 -34.11
C PRO A 1065 29.13 -19.54 -33.66
N GLY A 1066 28.87 -19.62 -32.35
CA GLY A 1066 28.13 -20.74 -31.75
C GLY A 1066 28.36 -20.85 -30.25
N ALA A 1067 27.55 -21.70 -29.61
CA ALA A 1067 27.71 -22.08 -28.22
C ALA A 1067 28.68 -23.25 -28.09
N TYR A 1068 29.66 -23.11 -27.21
CA TYR A 1068 30.66 -24.12 -26.93
C TYR A 1068 30.73 -24.36 -25.43
N THR A 1069 30.56 -25.60 -24.99
CA THR A 1069 30.84 -25.97 -23.60
C THR A 1069 32.27 -26.46 -23.51
N ILE A 1070 33.10 -25.74 -22.77
CA ILE A 1070 34.53 -26.04 -22.59
C ILE A 1070 34.69 -26.72 -21.24
N THR A 1071 35.32 -27.90 -21.24
CA THR A 1071 35.64 -28.64 -20.01
C THR A 1071 37.10 -28.44 -19.68
N ILE A 1072 37.39 -27.88 -18.51
CA ILE A 1072 38.72 -27.85 -17.93
C ILE A 1072 38.84 -29.06 -17.00
N ALA A 1073 39.95 -29.79 -17.08
CA ALA A 1073 40.26 -30.91 -16.20
C ALA A 1073 41.57 -30.66 -15.45
N GLY A 1074 41.61 -31.04 -14.18
CA GLY A 1074 42.79 -31.00 -13.31
C GLY A 1074 43.12 -32.41 -12.79
N GLU A 1075 44.37 -32.85 -12.95
CA GLU A 1075 44.87 -34.11 -12.40
C GLU A 1075 46.14 -33.88 -11.56
N ASP A 1076 46.15 -34.34 -10.31
CA ASP A 1076 47.31 -34.26 -9.41
C ASP A 1076 48.00 -35.63 -9.17
N GLY A 1077 47.46 -36.70 -9.77
CA GLY A 1077 47.94 -38.07 -9.64
C GLY A 1077 47.20 -38.92 -8.60
N ALA A 1078 46.49 -38.31 -7.65
CA ALA A 1078 45.60 -38.97 -6.69
C ALA A 1078 44.11 -38.62 -6.92
N ASN A 1079 43.85 -37.39 -7.37
CA ASN A 1079 42.55 -36.80 -7.62
C ASN A 1079 42.43 -36.34 -9.08
N SER A 1080 41.20 -36.40 -9.60
CA SER A 1080 40.83 -35.88 -10.92
C SER A 1080 39.55 -35.07 -10.75
N VAL A 1081 39.63 -33.79 -11.12
CA VAL A 1081 38.53 -32.81 -11.02
C VAL A 1081 38.28 -32.21 -12.40
N THR A 1082 37.03 -31.93 -12.72
CA THR A 1082 36.65 -31.34 -14.01
C THR A 1082 35.58 -30.29 -13.77
N GLU A 1083 35.66 -29.18 -14.50
CA GLU A 1083 34.64 -28.14 -14.47
C GLU A 1083 34.35 -27.65 -15.89
N THR A 1084 33.12 -27.20 -16.12
CA THR A 1084 32.69 -26.70 -17.42
C THR A 1084 32.25 -25.25 -17.34
N PHE A 1085 32.54 -24.49 -18.39
CA PHE A 1085 31.89 -23.20 -18.62
C PHE A 1085 31.41 -23.09 -20.05
N ASP A 1086 30.39 -22.27 -20.24
CA ASP A 1086 29.80 -22.02 -21.54
C ASP A 1086 30.45 -20.80 -22.18
N LEU A 1087 31.09 -21.00 -23.33
CA LEU A 1087 31.60 -19.94 -24.19
C LEU A 1087 30.66 -19.75 -25.37
N GLN A 1088 29.99 -18.60 -25.40
CA GLN A 1088 29.23 -18.15 -26.55
C GLN A 1088 30.13 -17.31 -27.44
N VAL A 1089 30.48 -17.84 -28.62
CA VAL A 1089 31.23 -17.09 -29.63
C VAL A 1089 30.24 -16.42 -30.57
N GLU A 1090 30.29 -15.09 -30.66
CA GLU A 1090 29.42 -14.31 -31.55
C GLU A 1090 30.16 -13.83 -32.79
N GLY A 1091 29.44 -13.77 -33.91
CA GLY A 1091 29.88 -13.06 -35.11
C GLY A 1091 29.35 -11.64 -35.13
N SER A 1092 29.78 -10.84 -36.10
CA SER A 1092 29.15 -9.54 -36.40
C SER A 1092 27.63 -9.69 -36.58
N ALA A 1093 26.86 -8.71 -36.10
CA ALA A 1093 25.40 -8.70 -36.19
C ALA A 1093 24.91 -9.02 -37.60
N ALA A 1094 23.95 -9.95 -37.73
CA ALA A 1094 23.34 -10.27 -39.01
C ALA A 1094 22.52 -9.07 -39.53
N ALA A 1095 22.49 -8.91 -40.86
CA ALA A 1095 21.67 -7.87 -41.48
C ALA A 1095 20.18 -8.12 -41.21
N THR A 1096 19.45 -7.07 -40.84
CA THR A 1096 17.99 -7.14 -40.67
C THR A 1096 17.26 -7.21 -42.00
N SER A 1097 16.07 -7.83 -41.99
CA SER A 1097 15.10 -7.82 -43.09
C SER A 1097 14.32 -6.50 -43.11
N MET A 1098 14.36 -5.77 -44.21
CA MET A 1098 13.59 -4.54 -44.40
C MET A 1098 12.21 -4.84 -45.01
N PHE A 1099 11.15 -4.15 -44.56
CA PHE A 1099 9.76 -4.43 -44.98
C PHE A 1099 9.11 -3.26 -45.71
N GLU A 1100 8.96 -2.12 -45.05
CA GLU A 1100 8.21 -0.97 -45.57
C GLU A 1100 9.06 0.31 -45.54
N PRO A 1101 9.01 1.19 -46.56
CA PRO A 1101 8.44 0.94 -47.88
C PRO A 1101 9.15 -0.20 -48.61
N ALA A 1102 8.38 -1.09 -49.25
CA ALA A 1102 8.93 -2.23 -50.00
C ALA A 1102 9.87 -1.79 -51.15
N ASP A 1103 10.87 -2.62 -51.47
CA ASP A 1103 11.83 -2.32 -52.54
C ASP A 1103 11.15 -2.13 -53.91
N GLY A 1104 11.42 -1.00 -54.54
CA GLY A 1104 10.85 -0.55 -55.80
C GLY A 1104 9.41 -0.01 -55.69
N ALA A 1105 8.88 0.24 -54.48
CA ALA A 1105 7.54 0.77 -54.32
C ALA A 1105 7.38 2.15 -54.98
N THR A 1106 6.22 2.40 -55.58
CA THR A 1106 5.82 3.68 -56.17
C THR A 1106 4.57 4.20 -55.48
N ASP A 1107 4.29 5.50 -55.59
CA ASP A 1107 3.14 6.15 -54.91
C ASP A 1107 3.20 6.03 -53.38
N VAL A 1108 4.41 6.02 -52.83
CA VAL A 1108 4.63 6.00 -51.39
C VAL A 1108 4.34 7.39 -50.81
N SER A 1109 3.63 7.46 -49.70
CA SER A 1109 3.34 8.72 -49.00
C SER A 1109 4.60 9.58 -48.84
N ILE A 1110 4.46 10.91 -48.96
CA ILE A 1110 5.53 11.85 -48.63
C ILE A 1110 5.83 11.90 -47.11
N GLU A 1111 5.04 11.22 -46.28
CA GLU A 1111 5.32 10.96 -44.86
C GLU A 1111 5.45 9.45 -44.61
N PRO A 1112 6.43 8.74 -45.20
CA PRO A 1112 6.50 7.29 -45.10
C PRO A 1112 7.02 6.84 -43.73
N THR A 1113 6.47 5.73 -43.25
CA THR A 1113 6.97 5.01 -42.08
C THR A 1113 7.85 3.85 -42.55
N PHE A 1114 9.08 3.80 -42.05
CA PHE A 1114 10.06 2.78 -42.37
C PHE A 1114 10.05 1.68 -41.33
N VAL A 1115 10.00 0.41 -41.73
CA VAL A 1115 9.86 -0.74 -40.83
C VAL A 1115 10.80 -1.87 -41.24
N TRP A 1116 11.49 -2.47 -40.28
CA TRP A 1116 12.36 -3.64 -40.45
C TRP A 1116 12.17 -4.67 -39.31
N GLU A 1117 12.74 -5.86 -39.45
CA GLU A 1117 12.64 -6.93 -38.46
C GLU A 1117 13.66 -6.75 -37.31
N PRO A 1118 13.28 -6.92 -36.04
CA PRO A 1118 14.29 -7.03 -34.99
C PRO A 1118 15.11 -8.31 -35.19
N GLY A 1119 16.44 -8.22 -35.19
CA GLY A 1119 17.34 -9.37 -35.20
C GLY A 1119 17.85 -9.73 -33.81
N THR A 1120 18.11 -11.03 -33.58
CA THR A 1120 18.63 -11.55 -32.32
C THR A 1120 20.10 -11.18 -32.14
N GLY A 1121 20.47 -10.66 -30.95
CA GLY A 1121 21.85 -10.27 -30.62
C GLY A 1121 22.30 -8.93 -31.20
N ILE A 1122 21.36 -8.11 -31.69
CA ILE A 1122 21.62 -6.75 -32.17
C ILE A 1122 21.47 -5.75 -31.02
N THR A 1123 22.46 -4.89 -30.84
CA THR A 1123 22.45 -3.85 -29.80
C THR A 1123 22.00 -2.49 -30.31
N ASN A 1124 22.20 -2.19 -31.61
CA ASN A 1124 21.76 -0.94 -32.23
C ASN A 1124 21.47 -1.11 -33.73
N TYR A 1125 20.62 -0.23 -34.28
CA TYR A 1125 20.35 -0.06 -35.70
C TYR A 1125 20.74 1.35 -36.15
N GLN A 1126 21.47 1.47 -37.24
CA GLN A 1126 21.69 2.74 -37.94
C GLN A 1126 20.83 2.77 -39.20
N PHE A 1127 19.85 3.66 -39.23
CA PHE A 1127 18.98 3.92 -40.37
C PHE A 1127 19.55 5.06 -41.21
N GLU A 1128 19.65 4.86 -42.53
CA GLU A 1128 20.06 5.88 -43.49
C GLU A 1128 19.04 5.97 -44.64
N LEU A 1129 18.64 7.18 -45.01
CA LEU A 1129 17.81 7.51 -46.17
C LEU A 1129 18.57 8.50 -47.07
N ALA A 1130 18.63 8.22 -48.37
CA ALA A 1130 19.40 8.99 -49.34
C ALA A 1130 18.64 9.18 -50.67
N THR A 1131 19.05 10.16 -51.47
CA THR A 1131 18.52 10.38 -52.84
C THR A 1131 19.32 9.68 -53.94
N ASP A 1132 20.36 8.93 -53.57
CA ASP A 1132 21.18 8.12 -54.48
C ASP A 1132 21.53 6.77 -53.85
N ASP A 1133 21.73 5.78 -54.72
CA ASP A 1133 22.01 4.39 -54.38
C ASP A 1133 23.40 4.15 -53.76
N ASN A 1134 24.29 5.15 -53.85
CA ASN A 1134 25.62 5.10 -53.24
C ASN A 1134 25.64 5.73 -51.83
N PHE A 1135 24.50 6.22 -51.34
CA PHE A 1135 24.36 6.89 -50.04
C PHE A 1135 25.34 8.07 -49.89
N THR A 1136 25.60 8.79 -50.98
CA THR A 1136 26.48 9.97 -50.95
C THR A 1136 25.72 11.25 -50.57
N ASN A 1137 24.41 11.28 -50.79
CA ASN A 1137 23.49 12.36 -50.40
C ASN A 1137 22.45 11.82 -49.42
N ILE A 1138 22.86 11.64 -48.16
CA ILE A 1138 21.98 11.25 -47.06
C ILE A 1138 21.07 12.44 -46.72
N VAL A 1139 19.76 12.20 -46.72
CA VAL A 1139 18.72 13.17 -46.35
C VAL A 1139 18.21 12.97 -44.92
N PHE A 1140 18.35 11.76 -44.37
CA PHE A 1140 18.03 11.46 -42.97
C PHE A 1140 18.87 10.28 -42.47
N GLU A 1141 19.39 10.40 -41.25
CA GLU A 1141 20.16 9.36 -40.58
C GLU A 1141 19.85 9.35 -39.08
N THR A 1142 19.75 8.16 -38.48
CA THR A 1142 19.58 8.01 -37.03
C THR A 1142 20.16 6.68 -36.54
N ILE A 1143 20.55 6.63 -35.27
CA ILE A 1143 20.98 5.40 -34.58
C ILE A 1143 20.04 5.15 -33.42
N GLN A 1144 19.52 3.93 -33.30
CA GLN A 1144 18.52 3.56 -32.30
C GLN A 1144 18.88 2.21 -31.66
N ALA A 1145 18.70 2.08 -30.35
CA ALA A 1145 19.09 0.87 -29.62
C ALA A 1145 18.14 -0.31 -29.88
N GLN A 1146 16.83 -0.07 -29.93
CA GLN A 1146 15.85 -1.16 -30.03
C GLN A 1146 14.63 -0.87 -30.92
N ALA A 1147 14.50 0.33 -31.48
CA ALA A 1147 13.37 0.65 -32.34
C ALA A 1147 13.57 0.03 -33.73
N THR A 1148 12.49 -0.56 -34.26
CA THR A 1148 12.44 -1.21 -35.59
C THR A 1148 11.57 -0.43 -36.58
N LEU A 1149 11.31 0.84 -36.25
CA LEU A 1149 10.46 1.73 -37.01
C LEU A 1149 10.98 3.17 -36.92
N VAL A 1150 11.03 3.86 -38.06
CA VAL A 1150 11.47 5.26 -38.18
C VAL A 1150 10.52 6.03 -39.08
N GLN A 1151 10.17 7.26 -38.71
CA GLN A 1151 9.39 8.17 -39.55
C GLN A 1151 10.12 9.51 -39.70
N PRO A 1152 10.81 9.75 -40.83
CA PRO A 1152 11.44 11.04 -41.14
C PRO A 1152 10.39 12.14 -41.34
N ALA A 1153 10.84 13.40 -41.31
CA ALA A 1153 10.02 14.54 -41.73
C ALA A 1153 9.62 14.45 -43.22
N LEU A 1154 8.63 15.26 -43.62
CA LEU A 1154 8.04 15.32 -44.96
C LEU A 1154 9.07 15.26 -46.11
N LEU A 1155 8.94 14.26 -46.99
CA LEU A 1155 9.78 14.05 -48.17
C LEU A 1155 9.28 14.81 -49.40
N GLU A 1156 10.15 15.00 -50.40
CA GLU A 1156 9.73 15.57 -51.68
C GLU A 1156 8.91 14.55 -52.48
N GLY A 1157 7.82 14.99 -53.12
CA GLY A 1157 7.00 14.17 -54.01
C GLY A 1157 7.72 13.85 -55.32
N GLU A 1158 7.25 12.83 -56.05
CA GLU A 1158 7.84 12.35 -57.33
C GLU A 1158 9.34 12.03 -57.26
N THR A 1159 9.87 11.75 -56.07
CA THR A 1159 11.31 11.63 -55.84
C THR A 1159 11.68 10.19 -55.50
N LEU A 1160 12.71 9.68 -56.17
CA LEU A 1160 13.29 8.36 -55.91
C LEU A 1160 14.25 8.45 -54.71
N TYR A 1161 13.95 7.69 -53.65
CA TYR A 1161 14.76 7.56 -52.46
C TYR A 1161 15.29 6.13 -52.30
N PHE A 1162 16.41 6.01 -51.59
CA PHE A 1162 17.06 4.77 -51.21
C PHE A 1162 17.23 4.75 -49.70
N TRP A 1163 16.92 3.63 -49.05
CA TRP A 1163 17.07 3.49 -47.61
C TRP A 1163 17.70 2.15 -47.24
N ARG A 1164 18.42 2.14 -46.14
CA ARG A 1164 19.04 0.93 -45.58
C ARG A 1164 19.14 1.01 -44.07
N VAL A 1165 19.26 -0.15 -43.43
CA VAL A 1165 19.43 -0.27 -41.98
C VAL A 1165 20.64 -1.15 -41.67
N THR A 1166 21.68 -0.56 -41.09
CA THR A 1166 22.84 -1.32 -40.61
C THR A 1166 22.59 -1.82 -39.20
N SER A 1167 22.64 -3.14 -39.01
CA SER A 1167 22.55 -3.78 -37.70
C SER A 1167 23.93 -3.83 -37.04
N PHE A 1168 24.04 -3.52 -35.75
CA PHE A 1168 25.29 -3.59 -34.98
C PHE A 1168 25.17 -4.46 -33.73
N ASN A 1169 26.25 -5.19 -33.42
CA ASN A 1169 26.52 -5.72 -32.08
C ASN A 1169 27.97 -5.39 -31.68
N GLU A 1170 28.40 -5.85 -30.50
CA GLU A 1170 29.76 -5.62 -29.99
C GLU A 1170 30.86 -6.19 -30.91
N CYS A 1171 30.51 -7.17 -31.76
CA CYS A 1171 31.41 -7.82 -32.71
C CYS A 1171 31.40 -7.21 -34.12
N GLY A 1172 30.67 -6.11 -34.33
CA GLY A 1172 30.61 -5.37 -35.59
C GLY A 1172 29.20 -5.29 -36.18
N GLY A 1173 29.09 -4.65 -37.36
CA GLY A 1173 27.79 -4.45 -38.02
C GLY A 1173 27.73 -4.95 -39.45
N THR A 1174 26.54 -5.32 -39.89
CA THR A 1174 26.27 -5.74 -41.27
C THR A 1174 25.18 -4.87 -41.88
N THR A 1175 25.46 -4.32 -43.06
CA THR A 1175 24.52 -3.51 -43.84
C THR A 1175 23.91 -4.36 -44.96
N PRO A 1176 22.57 -4.51 -45.03
CA PRO A 1176 21.90 -5.16 -46.16
C PRO A 1176 21.99 -4.31 -47.43
N ALA A 1177 21.59 -4.89 -48.57
CA ALA A 1177 21.36 -4.12 -49.78
C ALA A 1177 20.22 -3.10 -49.55
N ALA A 1178 20.38 -1.88 -50.05
CA ALA A 1178 19.41 -0.82 -49.87
C ALA A 1178 18.11 -1.11 -50.65
N PHE A 1179 16.98 -0.72 -50.06
CA PHE A 1179 15.69 -0.67 -50.73
C PHE A 1179 15.48 0.69 -51.38
N SER A 1180 14.75 0.72 -52.48
CA SER A 1180 14.39 1.93 -53.19
C SER A 1180 12.88 2.17 -53.17
N PHE A 1181 12.42 3.41 -53.22
CA PHE A 1181 11.01 3.73 -53.42
C PHE A 1181 10.84 5.12 -54.04
N THR A 1182 9.71 5.35 -54.71
CA THR A 1182 9.35 6.66 -55.30
C THR A 1182 8.12 7.21 -54.59
N THR A 1183 8.25 8.44 -54.07
CA THR A 1183 7.14 9.14 -53.41
C THR A 1183 6.03 9.51 -54.40
N GLU A 1184 4.80 9.62 -53.90
CA GLU A 1184 3.62 9.98 -54.68
C GLU A 1184 3.76 11.32 -55.42
N ILE A 1185 2.99 11.44 -56.49
CA ILE A 1185 2.86 12.70 -57.25
C ILE A 1185 2.12 13.71 -56.36
N THR A 1186 2.82 14.74 -55.91
CA THR A 1186 2.23 15.87 -55.17
C THR A 1186 1.52 16.83 -56.14
N ASN A 1187 0.57 16.32 -56.92
CA ASN A 1187 -0.41 17.10 -57.66
C ASN A 1187 -1.80 16.70 -57.21
N ALA A 1188 -2.35 17.45 -56.25
CA ALA A 1188 -3.75 17.37 -55.91
C ALA A 1188 -4.58 17.89 -57.10
N ALA A 1189 -4.98 16.97 -57.99
CA ALA A 1189 -5.90 17.27 -59.08
C ALA A 1189 -7.34 17.31 -58.53
N HIS A 1190 -7.83 18.51 -58.27
CA HIS A 1190 -9.17 18.76 -57.80
C HIS A 1190 -10.10 19.00 -59.00
N GLU A 1191 -11.12 18.16 -59.21
CA GLU A 1191 -12.06 18.29 -60.34
C GLU A 1191 -13.33 19.06 -59.96
N VAL A 1192 -13.56 20.20 -60.63
CA VAL A 1192 -14.85 20.91 -60.56
C VAL A 1192 -15.50 20.87 -61.93
N ASN A 1193 -16.66 20.21 -62.02
CA ASN A 1193 -17.46 20.07 -63.25
C ASN A 1193 -16.67 19.45 -64.43
N GLY A 1194 -15.79 18.46 -64.14
CA GLY A 1194 -15.02 17.71 -65.12
C GLY A 1194 -13.79 18.43 -65.69
N SER A 1195 -13.41 19.57 -65.11
CA SER A 1195 -12.13 20.24 -65.39
C SER A 1195 -11.25 20.14 -64.15
N SER A 1196 -10.02 19.62 -64.31
CA SER A 1196 -9.05 19.60 -63.21
C SER A 1196 -8.52 21.01 -62.95
N ILE A 1197 -8.44 21.37 -61.67
CA ILE A 1197 -8.02 22.68 -61.19
C ILE A 1197 -6.70 22.52 -60.45
N GLU A 1198 -5.73 23.35 -60.81
CA GLU A 1198 -4.43 23.48 -60.16
C GLU A 1198 -4.39 24.82 -59.42
N ILE A 1199 -4.01 24.81 -58.14
CA ILE A 1199 -3.90 26.00 -57.30
C ILE A 1199 -2.45 26.13 -56.82
N SER A 1200 -1.71 27.10 -57.32
CA SER A 1200 -0.27 27.25 -57.04
C SER A 1200 0.20 28.70 -57.04
N PRO A 1201 1.23 29.07 -56.25
CA PRO A 1201 1.88 28.27 -55.22
C PRO A 1201 1.03 28.18 -53.94
N ASN A 1202 0.99 27.02 -53.29
CA ASN A 1202 0.36 26.86 -51.98
C ASN A 1202 1.30 26.01 -51.10
N PRO A 1203 2.00 26.59 -50.11
CA PRO A 1203 1.80 27.93 -49.54
C PRO A 1203 2.13 29.10 -50.50
N THR A 1204 1.35 30.17 -50.44
CA THR A 1204 1.53 31.42 -51.21
C THR A 1204 2.10 32.54 -50.33
N GLY A 1205 2.87 33.46 -50.90
CA GLY A 1205 3.28 34.72 -50.24
C GLY A 1205 2.34 35.90 -50.56
N GLY A 1206 1.12 35.63 -51.03
CA GLY A 1206 0.10 36.64 -51.29
C GLY A 1206 -0.54 36.58 -52.67
N LEU A 1207 0.08 35.95 -53.67
CA LEU A 1207 -0.52 35.78 -55.01
C LEU A 1207 -0.73 34.30 -55.29
N LEU A 1208 -1.97 33.91 -55.58
CA LEU A 1208 -2.36 32.51 -55.79
C LEU A 1208 -2.92 32.34 -57.20
N GLN A 1209 -2.30 31.49 -58.01
CA GLN A 1209 -2.77 31.20 -59.36
C GLN A 1209 -3.70 29.99 -59.35
N VAL A 1210 -4.86 30.13 -60.00
CA VAL A 1210 -5.84 29.07 -60.20
C VAL A 1210 -5.89 28.77 -61.69
N LYS A 1211 -5.48 27.58 -62.12
CA LYS A 1211 -5.48 27.12 -63.52
C LYS A 1211 -6.40 25.94 -63.72
N THR A 1212 -6.96 25.82 -64.92
CA THR A 1212 -7.80 24.69 -65.31
C THR A 1212 -7.21 23.96 -66.51
N SER A 1213 -7.36 22.64 -66.57
CA SER A 1213 -6.81 21.81 -67.65
C SER A 1213 -7.43 22.03 -69.05
N GLY A 1214 -8.48 22.85 -69.15
CA GLY A 1214 -9.13 23.20 -70.42
C GLY A 1214 -10.01 24.44 -70.32
N THR A 1215 -10.48 24.93 -71.46
CA THR A 1215 -11.34 26.11 -71.52
C THR A 1215 -12.70 25.83 -70.90
N LEU A 1216 -13.05 26.60 -69.87
CA LEU A 1216 -14.28 26.40 -69.12
C LEU A 1216 -15.52 26.67 -69.97
N GLN A 1217 -16.51 25.76 -69.89
CA GLN A 1217 -17.83 25.91 -70.53
C GLN A 1217 -18.84 26.63 -69.63
N GLU A 1218 -18.61 26.66 -68.31
CA GLU A 1218 -19.36 27.41 -67.31
C GLU A 1218 -18.39 28.16 -66.38
N ALA A 1219 -18.79 29.31 -65.85
CA ALA A 1219 -17.93 30.08 -64.95
C ALA A 1219 -17.75 29.38 -63.59
N ILE A 1220 -16.62 29.63 -62.93
CA ILE A 1220 -16.34 29.15 -61.58
C ILE A 1220 -16.28 30.33 -60.62
N ASP A 1221 -17.18 30.35 -59.65
CA ASP A 1221 -17.17 31.30 -58.54
C ASP A 1221 -16.10 30.85 -57.53
N LEU A 1222 -15.18 31.76 -57.19
CA LEU A 1222 -14.07 31.53 -56.29
C LEU A 1222 -14.26 32.41 -55.05
N THR A 1223 -14.35 31.80 -53.87
CA THR A 1223 -14.58 32.51 -52.61
C THR A 1223 -13.58 32.06 -51.56
N VAL A 1224 -12.79 32.99 -51.03
CA VAL A 1224 -11.82 32.73 -49.96
C VAL A 1224 -12.44 33.07 -48.61
N TYR A 1225 -12.31 32.14 -47.66
CA TYR A 1225 -12.75 32.26 -46.28
C TYR A 1225 -11.55 32.21 -45.33
N SER A 1226 -11.64 32.89 -44.18
CA SER A 1226 -10.79 32.55 -43.03
C SER A 1226 -11.13 31.15 -42.51
N ILE A 1227 -10.26 30.56 -41.70
CA ILE A 1227 -10.51 29.24 -41.11
C ILE A 1227 -11.76 29.22 -40.20
N ASN A 1228 -12.13 30.37 -39.63
CA ASN A 1228 -13.36 30.56 -38.84
C ASN A 1228 -14.62 30.81 -39.72
N GLY A 1229 -14.52 30.60 -41.05
CA GLY A 1229 -15.65 30.68 -41.98
C GLY A 1229 -16.06 32.10 -42.39
N ILE A 1230 -15.27 33.14 -42.07
CA ILE A 1230 -15.55 34.52 -42.50
C ILE A 1230 -15.14 34.69 -43.95
N ARG A 1231 -16.04 35.20 -44.81
CA ARG A 1231 -15.76 35.42 -46.23
C ARG A 1231 -14.87 36.66 -46.44
N LEU A 1232 -13.71 36.48 -47.07
CA LEU A 1232 -12.67 37.51 -47.22
C LEU A 1232 -12.53 38.06 -48.64
N LEU A 1233 -12.56 37.19 -49.65
CA LEU A 1233 -12.41 37.58 -51.05
C LEU A 1233 -13.38 36.78 -51.93
N GLU A 1234 -13.96 37.42 -52.94
CA GLU A 1234 -14.81 36.77 -53.93
C GLU A 1234 -14.37 37.20 -55.34
N SER A 1235 -14.19 36.22 -56.22
CA SER A 1235 -13.77 36.38 -57.60
C SER A 1235 -14.47 35.35 -58.47
N GLN A 1236 -14.31 35.45 -59.79
CA GLN A 1236 -14.92 34.51 -60.73
C GLN A 1236 -14.00 34.28 -61.92
N LEU A 1237 -13.72 33.01 -62.21
CA LEU A 1237 -13.02 32.61 -63.43
C LEU A 1237 -14.07 32.43 -64.55
N PRO A 1238 -14.15 33.33 -65.55
CA PRO A 1238 -15.26 33.36 -66.49
C PRO A 1238 -15.10 32.31 -67.61
N VAL A 1239 -16.23 31.96 -68.24
CA VAL A 1239 -16.29 31.08 -69.42
C VAL A 1239 -15.28 31.52 -70.48
N GLY A 1240 -14.54 30.58 -71.05
CA GLY A 1240 -13.52 30.90 -72.07
C GLY A 1240 -12.11 31.16 -71.55
N LYS A 1241 -11.91 31.16 -70.22
CA LYS A 1241 -10.57 31.29 -69.59
C LYS A 1241 -10.09 29.95 -69.03
N THR A 1242 -8.78 29.85 -68.89
CA THR A 1242 -8.07 28.66 -68.37
C THR A 1242 -7.25 28.96 -67.12
N ASP A 1243 -7.16 30.23 -66.71
CA ASP A 1243 -6.38 30.66 -65.56
C ASP A 1243 -6.83 32.02 -65.01
N MET A 1244 -6.56 32.23 -63.72
CA MET A 1244 -6.74 33.49 -63.00
C MET A 1244 -5.73 33.58 -61.83
N VAL A 1245 -5.41 34.79 -61.41
CA VAL A 1245 -4.65 35.05 -60.17
C VAL A 1245 -5.58 35.69 -59.15
N LEU A 1246 -5.59 35.15 -57.93
CA LEU A 1246 -6.20 35.73 -56.74
C LEU A 1246 -5.11 36.44 -55.94
N ASP A 1247 -5.36 37.70 -55.57
CA ASP A 1247 -4.46 38.50 -54.74
C ASP A 1247 -4.97 38.51 -53.30
N LEU A 1248 -4.21 37.84 -52.44
CA LEU A 1248 -4.41 37.66 -51.01
C LEU A 1248 -3.39 38.46 -50.18
N SER A 1249 -2.53 39.26 -50.82
CA SER A 1249 -1.43 39.98 -50.14
C SER A 1249 -1.90 40.98 -49.07
N ALA A 1250 -3.18 41.35 -49.07
CA ALA A 1250 -3.79 42.21 -48.06
C ALA A 1250 -4.23 41.47 -46.79
N PHE A 1251 -4.16 40.12 -46.76
CA PHE A 1251 -4.56 39.31 -45.61
C PHE A 1251 -3.33 38.84 -44.80
N PRO A 1252 -3.44 38.69 -43.46
CA PRO A 1252 -2.32 38.22 -42.62
C PRO A 1252 -1.87 36.80 -42.96
N SER A 1253 -0.62 36.45 -42.66
CA SER A 1253 -0.13 35.08 -42.79
C SER A 1253 -0.96 34.11 -41.94
N GLY A 1254 -1.37 32.96 -42.49
CA GLY A 1254 -2.28 32.02 -41.85
C GLY A 1254 -2.92 31.03 -42.81
N ILE A 1255 -3.84 30.20 -42.31
CA ILE A 1255 -4.56 29.18 -43.09
C ILE A 1255 -5.94 29.72 -43.51
N TYR A 1256 -6.27 29.56 -44.78
CA TYR A 1256 -7.50 30.03 -45.44
C TYR A 1256 -8.16 28.90 -46.22
N LEU A 1257 -9.45 29.04 -46.54
CA LEU A 1257 -10.21 28.08 -47.35
C LEU A 1257 -10.71 28.74 -48.63
N LEU A 1258 -10.26 28.27 -49.79
CA LEU A 1258 -10.81 28.67 -51.10
C LEU A 1258 -11.90 27.70 -51.54
N LYS A 1259 -13.12 28.18 -51.52
CA LYS A 1259 -14.29 27.50 -52.06
C LYS A 1259 -14.46 27.84 -53.54
N MET A 1260 -14.64 26.83 -54.36
CA MET A 1260 -14.83 26.94 -55.80
C MET A 1260 -16.17 26.32 -56.17
N LYS A 1261 -17.01 27.05 -56.90
CA LYS A 1261 -18.36 26.62 -57.26
C LYS A 1261 -18.65 26.84 -58.73
N SER A 1262 -19.14 25.81 -59.40
CA SER A 1262 -19.63 25.88 -60.78
C SER A 1262 -20.90 25.04 -60.93
N GLY A 1263 -22.01 25.68 -61.25
CA GLY A 1263 -23.33 25.04 -61.27
C GLY A 1263 -23.71 24.43 -59.91
N LYS A 1264 -23.86 23.10 -59.85
CA LYS A 1264 -24.12 22.33 -58.60
C LYS A 1264 -22.85 21.80 -57.94
N SER A 1265 -21.70 21.86 -58.61
CA SER A 1265 -20.44 21.35 -58.09
C SER A 1265 -19.81 22.40 -57.19
N VAL A 1266 -19.46 22.00 -55.97
CA VAL A 1266 -18.79 22.84 -54.97
C VAL A 1266 -17.62 22.06 -54.42
N GLN A 1267 -16.45 22.70 -54.38
CA GLN A 1267 -15.22 22.15 -53.82
C GLN A 1267 -14.56 23.21 -52.93
N ALA A 1268 -13.79 22.80 -51.93
CA ALA A 1268 -13.09 23.72 -51.04
C ALA A 1268 -11.67 23.22 -50.80
N GLU A 1269 -10.70 24.14 -50.88
CA GLU A 1269 -9.29 23.85 -50.80
C GLU A 1269 -8.59 24.70 -49.74
N ARG A 1270 -7.69 24.07 -48.99
CA ARG A 1270 -6.90 24.77 -47.95
C ARG A 1270 -5.77 25.54 -48.60
N ILE A 1271 -5.68 26.84 -48.35
CA ILE A 1271 -4.57 27.72 -48.76
C ILE A 1271 -3.78 28.15 -47.53
N ILE A 1272 -2.46 28.11 -47.63
CA ILE A 1272 -1.55 28.62 -46.60
C ILE A 1272 -0.93 29.91 -47.14
N LEU A 1273 -1.15 31.03 -46.48
CA LEU A 1273 -0.55 32.34 -46.78
C LEU A 1273 0.61 32.58 -45.82
N ARG A 1274 1.82 32.81 -46.34
CA ARG A 1274 3.05 33.02 -45.55
C ARG A 1274 3.44 34.48 -45.45
#